data_AF-A0AAJ6Y4V0-F1
#
_entry.id   AF-A0AAJ6Y4V0-F1
#
_cell.length_a   1.000
_cell.length_b   1.000
_cell.length_c   1.000
_cell.angle_alpha   90.00
_cell.angle_beta   90.00
_cell.angle_gamma   90.00
#
_symmetry.space_group_name_H-M   'P 1'
#
loop_
_entity.id
_entity.type
_entity.pdbx_description
1 polymer ?
#
loop_
_entity_poly.entity_id
_entity_poly.type
_entity_poly.pdbx_seq_one_letter_code
_entity_poly.pdbx_strand_id
1 'polypeptide(L)'
;MDPAKTSLGKMLLEEITPVVMVLRTPLVEESCLKNSLSFIEMLNPFCDFNNIDVPVRTSSDQPYRLQKFKLRLFYESDIKQPDIVAKERLKQVITEAGEKDRSDLSTDPLDISNVLASSKSEISPSWFEIFNKELVRTVSFSEHEAFDHPVACVSVVSSKDEQPINKFVDLFNTNKLPSLLNDGAMDPKILKHYVLVHDNKDGPSEKATKILTEMKNTFGFNGCHLLCINSSQDEQIEHQDNPWAPYKFDSSPSQDLGRYLNIDDFNEIKDLIQELSSKHIIPYMEQKVRVLNQQISATRKGFRNQIKNLWWRKGKEDTPDSSNGPMYTYSSVESQIRVLGDYAFMLGDYELALSNYRLISTDYKIDKAWKRYAGVQEMMGLTYFMLDQSRKEADNCMENAFNTYLKLGSSGRQNATRCGLWWIEMLKMKDQFKEAATVYFRICSEELLHSAVMLEQASYCYLLSQPPMLHKYGFHLVLSGDRYKKCDQIKHAIRTYRNAVSVYKGTPWSYIKDHVHFHIGQCYGFLGMYDVAFTHMLEVLACSHQSKATQELFLREFLQIVQKAGKTFEVLRLQLPVINISSLKVDFEDHRTYALPGSTSVKESVWRSLEEDVIPSLPTVRTNWLELQSKLLPKYKESNICVAGEAIKIAIEFKNPLEIPISISSVSLICELSATSDETNSDASCSTAGIWNNEEHENLREIISDTSSFSLSEVNISLGGGEANLVQLTVTPKVEGILKIVGVRWKLSGSVVGFYSFGSNYVKKKIAKGRRKAKQSPGNYLKFIVIQSLPKLEGFIHALPEKAYAGHLQHLVLELRNRSEVSVKNLKMKTSHPRFLNIGKQEDLNLEFPACLEKKTNVSLPANPKIASHGVFLFPEDLSVQGENPLLWPLWFRAAVPGNISLQVVIYYEMGDLSSAMRYRILRMHYNLQVLPSLDVSFKISPYPSRLQEFLVHMEVVNKTNSESIQVNQLSTIGSHWEISLLQPMDTIFPSQSLIAGQAFSCFFVLKSCRKSLSTEESTSLFPHIGSNVSLVPDGSKGVPFDTSKSPLAGFHDYERLQHGISNQEAENAVDFILISRPLKSNSQPGVADAHHVFSHHACHCSTASTSPITWVVDGPRTRYHDFSSSFCEINFRMTIYNSSNALASIILKTLDSTSISDQLSDEASGNQVGWHDVSLAKDSKIESDALRNHVRKSLLPESVSPFIWSGSSSTGVQIKPLSTTEIPLQICVFSPGTYDLSNYVLNWNLEPVNDHENVGERIQSSGTSLGYPYYLTVLPSD
;
A
#
# COMPACT_ATOMS: atom_id res chain seq x y z
N MET A 1 3.13 -53.95 25.01
CA MET A 1 2.38 -54.26 23.78
C MET A 1 3.22 -55.29 23.06
N ASP A 2 2.67 -56.40 22.58
CA ASP A 2 3.46 -57.42 21.86
C ASP A 2 4.13 -56.77 20.62
N PRO A 3 5.48 -56.67 20.56
CA PRO A 3 6.18 -56.01 19.47
C PRO A 3 5.82 -56.60 18.10
N ALA A 4 5.55 -57.91 18.03
CA ALA A 4 5.17 -58.61 16.80
C ALA A 4 3.82 -58.15 16.22
N LYS A 5 2.94 -57.55 17.04
CA LYS A 5 1.61 -57.06 16.60
C LYS A 5 1.63 -55.60 16.12
N THR A 6 2.75 -54.91 16.31
CA THR A 6 2.93 -53.51 15.89
C THR A 6 3.13 -53.39 14.38
N SER A 7 3.01 -52.18 13.82
CA SER A 7 3.29 -51.89 12.39
C SER A 7 4.69 -52.39 11.98
N LEU A 8 5.71 -51.97 12.73
CA LEU A 8 7.09 -52.39 12.49
C LEU A 8 7.25 -53.91 12.67
N GLY A 9 6.69 -54.50 13.73
CA GLY A 9 6.81 -55.94 13.97
C GLY A 9 6.22 -56.79 12.84
N LYS A 10 5.06 -56.42 12.31
CA LYS A 10 4.47 -57.07 11.12
C LYS A 10 5.37 -56.95 9.91
N MET A 11 5.89 -55.75 9.63
CA MET A 11 6.82 -55.52 8.52
C MET A 11 8.09 -56.38 8.66
N LEU A 12 8.68 -56.48 9.86
CA LEU A 12 9.85 -57.31 10.10
C LEU A 12 9.57 -58.80 9.89
N LEU A 13 8.42 -59.28 10.36
CA LEU A 13 7.98 -60.67 10.16
C LEU A 13 7.59 -60.99 8.70
N GLU A 14 7.34 -59.96 7.89
CA GLU A 14 7.05 -60.13 6.46
C GLU A 14 8.30 -60.07 5.58
N GLU A 15 9.27 -59.21 5.94
CA GLU A 15 10.45 -58.89 5.12
C GLU A 15 11.71 -59.66 5.55
N ILE A 16 11.94 -59.88 6.86
CA ILE A 16 13.11 -60.61 7.38
C ILE A 16 12.75 -62.08 7.57
N THR A 17 12.57 -62.76 6.45
CA THR A 17 12.13 -64.17 6.38
C THR A 17 13.02 -64.98 5.45
N PRO A 18 13.08 -66.31 5.60
CA PRO A 18 14.02 -67.14 4.85
C PRO A 18 13.81 -67.05 3.33
N VAL A 19 14.92 -66.84 2.62
CA VAL A 19 14.96 -66.84 1.16
C VAL A 19 15.14 -68.25 0.64
N VAL A 20 14.36 -68.61 -0.38
CA VAL A 20 14.51 -69.86 -1.13
C VAL A 20 14.79 -69.52 -2.58
N MET A 21 15.95 -69.98 -3.07
CA MET A 21 16.32 -69.86 -4.47
C MET A 21 15.62 -70.93 -5.29
N VAL A 22 15.02 -70.56 -6.42
CA VAL A 22 14.35 -71.50 -7.32
C VAL A 22 15.13 -71.57 -8.64
N LEU A 23 15.59 -72.77 -8.99
CA LEU A 23 16.20 -73.08 -10.27
C LEU A 23 15.22 -73.89 -11.10
N ARG A 24 14.93 -73.50 -12.33
CA ARG A 24 13.91 -74.18 -13.15
C ARG A 24 14.33 -74.40 -14.60
N THR A 25 13.74 -75.38 -15.27
CA THR A 25 13.83 -75.53 -16.73
C THR A 25 12.77 -74.68 -17.44
N PRO A 26 12.98 -74.26 -18.71
CA PRO A 26 11.98 -73.49 -19.47
C PRO A 26 10.61 -74.16 -19.58
N LEU A 27 10.57 -75.49 -19.66
CA LEU A 27 9.33 -76.26 -19.80
C LEU A 27 8.45 -76.17 -18.54
N VAL A 28 9.02 -75.95 -17.36
CA VAL A 28 8.24 -75.74 -16.13
C VAL A 28 7.42 -74.46 -16.22
N GLU A 29 8.01 -73.36 -16.70
CA GLU A 29 7.26 -72.11 -16.89
C GLU A 29 6.19 -72.26 -17.96
N GLU A 30 6.48 -72.97 -19.06
CA GLU A 30 5.49 -73.20 -20.11
C GLU A 30 4.25 -73.91 -19.56
N SER A 31 4.42 -74.92 -18.72
CA SER A 31 3.32 -75.62 -18.03
C SER A 31 2.57 -74.72 -17.04
N CYS A 32 3.26 -73.83 -16.32
CA CYS A 32 2.64 -72.91 -15.36
C CYS A 32 1.89 -71.75 -16.06
N LEU A 33 2.47 -71.20 -17.13
CA LEU A 33 1.94 -70.06 -17.89
C LEU A 33 0.62 -70.37 -18.59
N LYS A 34 0.27 -71.65 -18.78
CA LYS A 34 -1.10 -72.07 -19.15
C LYS A 34 -2.16 -71.50 -18.20
N ASN A 35 -1.79 -71.22 -16.95
CA ASN A 35 -2.63 -70.61 -15.92
C ASN A 35 -2.43 -69.10 -15.75
N SER A 36 -1.69 -68.43 -16.65
CA SER A 36 -1.29 -67.02 -16.53
C SER A 36 -0.47 -66.69 -15.26
N LEU A 37 0.23 -67.70 -14.72
CA LEU A 37 1.10 -67.62 -13.54
C LEU A 37 2.47 -68.22 -13.86
N SER A 38 3.55 -67.57 -13.42
CA SER A 38 4.87 -68.19 -13.33
C SER A 38 4.91 -69.23 -12.20
N PHE A 39 5.94 -70.08 -12.18
CA PHE A 39 6.07 -71.10 -11.13
C PHE A 39 6.11 -70.48 -9.71
N ILE A 40 6.91 -69.43 -9.49
CA ILE A 40 6.96 -68.74 -8.19
C ILE A 40 5.61 -68.08 -7.84
N GLU A 41 4.95 -67.42 -8.79
CA GLU A 41 3.62 -66.82 -8.56
C GLU A 41 2.59 -67.87 -8.15
N MET A 42 2.65 -69.07 -8.74
CA MET A 42 1.79 -70.20 -8.39
C MET A 42 1.96 -70.63 -6.92
N LEU A 43 3.20 -70.62 -6.41
CA LEU A 43 3.53 -71.04 -5.03
C LEU A 43 3.29 -69.95 -3.96
N ASN A 44 3.47 -68.68 -4.32
CA ASN A 44 3.52 -67.55 -3.37
C ASN A 44 2.37 -67.46 -2.35
N PRO A 45 1.08 -67.71 -2.69
CA PRO A 45 -0.01 -67.64 -1.72
C PRO A 45 0.13 -68.64 -0.56
N PHE A 46 0.86 -69.73 -0.77
CA PHE A 46 1.03 -70.79 0.22
C PHE A 46 2.31 -70.62 1.06
N CYS A 47 3.11 -69.59 0.78
CA CYS A 47 4.35 -69.33 1.50
C CYS A 47 4.18 -68.54 2.81
N ASP A 48 2.96 -68.09 3.16
CA ASP A 48 2.67 -67.37 4.40
C ASP A 48 1.85 -68.25 5.37
N PHE A 49 2.51 -68.71 6.43
CA PHE A 49 1.93 -69.60 7.43
C PHE A 49 1.57 -68.82 8.69
N ASN A 50 0.26 -68.69 8.95
CA ASN A 50 -0.22 -68.09 10.19
C ASN A 50 -0.18 -69.04 11.40
N ASN A 51 -0.11 -70.35 11.17
CA ASN A 51 -0.02 -71.38 12.21
C ASN A 51 0.72 -72.63 11.67
N ILE A 52 2.05 -72.58 11.60
CA ILE A 52 2.87 -73.72 11.15
C ILE A 52 3.09 -74.77 12.26
N ASP A 53 3.03 -74.33 13.53
CA ASP A 53 3.15 -75.11 14.77
C ASP A 53 4.36 -76.08 14.87
N VAL A 54 5.51 -75.69 14.30
CA VAL A 54 6.72 -76.52 14.29
C VAL A 54 7.56 -76.29 15.56
N PRO A 55 7.93 -77.35 16.31
CA PRO A 55 8.83 -77.22 17.45
C PRO A 55 10.27 -77.03 16.98
N VAL A 56 10.93 -75.98 17.46
CA VAL A 56 12.32 -75.63 17.16
C VAL A 56 13.12 -75.60 18.45
N ARG A 57 14.34 -76.17 18.44
CA ARG A 57 15.30 -75.98 19.54
C ARG A 57 16.64 -75.46 19.02
N THR A 58 16.92 -74.20 19.30
CA THR A 58 18.12 -73.47 18.93
C THR A 58 19.25 -73.71 19.95
N SER A 59 19.45 -72.83 20.93
CA SER A 59 20.45 -72.95 21.99
C SER A 59 19.90 -73.45 23.32
N SER A 60 18.59 -73.33 23.56
CA SER A 60 17.94 -73.89 24.76
C SER A 60 17.65 -75.38 24.57
N ASP A 61 17.78 -76.17 25.64
CA ASP A 61 17.37 -77.58 25.63
C ASP A 61 15.84 -77.74 25.51
N GLN A 62 15.08 -76.70 25.87
CA GLN A 62 13.61 -76.69 25.72
C GLN A 62 13.20 -76.20 24.31
N PRO A 63 12.37 -76.97 23.57
CA PRO A 63 11.78 -76.53 22.31
C PRO A 63 10.77 -75.39 22.54
N TYR A 64 10.76 -74.41 21.65
CA TYR A 64 9.62 -73.48 21.48
C TYR A 64 8.91 -73.78 20.16
N ARG A 65 7.67 -73.32 19.98
CA ARG A 65 6.89 -73.56 18.75
C ARG A 65 6.81 -72.30 17.89
N LEU A 66 7.21 -72.43 16.63
CA LEU A 66 6.99 -71.42 15.62
C LEU A 66 5.51 -71.39 15.23
N GLN A 67 4.85 -70.25 15.47
CA GLN A 67 3.45 -70.05 15.11
C GLN A 67 3.34 -69.43 13.71
N LYS A 68 3.98 -68.28 13.51
CA LYS A 68 4.04 -67.61 12.21
C LYS A 68 5.36 -67.89 11.52
N PHE A 69 5.31 -68.19 10.23
CA PHE A 69 6.48 -68.40 9.41
C PHE A 69 6.16 -68.03 7.96
N LYS A 70 7.13 -67.49 7.23
CA LYS A 70 6.92 -67.11 5.84
C LYS A 70 8.18 -67.40 5.03
N LEU A 71 8.02 -67.75 3.76
CA LEU A 71 9.12 -67.93 2.81
C LEU A 71 9.09 -66.86 1.73
N ARG A 72 10.27 -66.44 1.27
CA ARG A 72 10.41 -65.60 0.08
C ARG A 72 11.10 -66.38 -1.03
N LEU A 73 10.37 -66.61 -2.12
CA LEU A 73 10.88 -67.34 -3.28
C LEU A 73 11.44 -66.36 -4.32
N PHE A 74 12.63 -66.65 -4.84
CA PHE A 74 13.25 -65.86 -5.90
C PHE A 74 13.92 -66.78 -6.94
N TYR A 75 13.86 -66.38 -8.21
CA TYR A 75 14.68 -67.03 -9.24
C TYR A 75 16.14 -66.65 -9.07
N GLU A 76 17.05 -67.46 -9.62
CA GLU A 76 18.50 -67.20 -9.54
C GLU A 76 18.89 -65.86 -10.17
N SER A 77 18.16 -65.45 -11.21
CA SER A 77 18.40 -64.20 -11.94
C SER A 77 18.00 -62.93 -11.15
N ASP A 78 17.15 -63.08 -10.13
CA ASP A 78 16.64 -62.00 -9.28
C ASP A 78 17.47 -61.85 -7.99
N ILE A 79 18.25 -62.86 -7.60
CA ILE A 79 19.15 -62.83 -6.43
C ILE A 79 20.42 -62.07 -6.81
N LYS A 80 20.28 -60.77 -6.96
CA LYS A 80 21.35 -59.81 -7.20
C LYS A 80 20.95 -58.46 -6.64
N GLN A 81 21.92 -57.57 -6.43
CA GLN A 81 21.58 -56.21 -6.05
C GLN A 81 20.75 -55.55 -7.17
N PRO A 82 19.57 -54.99 -6.86
CA PRO A 82 18.68 -54.41 -7.86
C PRO A 82 19.31 -53.25 -8.62
N ASP A 83 19.14 -53.26 -9.94
CA ASP A 83 19.74 -52.28 -10.86
C ASP A 83 18.84 -51.02 -11.04
N ILE A 84 19.20 -50.12 -11.96
CA ILE A 84 18.49 -48.88 -12.36
C ILE A 84 16.96 -49.07 -12.47
N VAL A 85 16.51 -50.23 -12.95
CA VAL A 85 15.09 -50.61 -13.09
C VAL A 85 14.29 -50.44 -11.79
N ALA A 86 14.90 -50.71 -10.64
CA ALA A 86 14.22 -50.58 -9.34
C ALA A 86 13.89 -49.12 -8.98
N LYS A 87 14.73 -48.16 -9.39
CA LYS A 87 14.47 -46.73 -9.19
C LYS A 87 13.34 -46.23 -10.09
N GLU A 88 13.25 -46.77 -11.29
CA GLU A 88 12.18 -46.43 -12.24
C GLU A 88 10.82 -46.93 -11.75
N ARG A 89 10.78 -48.12 -11.14
CA ARG A 89 9.59 -48.64 -10.46
C ARG A 89 9.16 -47.78 -9.28
N LEU A 90 10.09 -47.30 -8.44
CA LEU A 90 9.76 -46.36 -7.36
C LEU A 90 9.15 -45.05 -7.88
N LYS A 91 9.67 -44.53 -8.99
CA LYS A 91 9.11 -43.34 -9.65
C LYS A 91 7.71 -43.62 -10.21
N GLN A 92 7.48 -44.82 -10.75
CA GLN A 92 6.18 -45.24 -11.24
C GLN A 92 5.15 -45.30 -10.10
N VAL A 93 5.48 -45.90 -8.95
CA VAL A 93 4.59 -45.94 -7.76
C VAL A 93 4.15 -44.53 -7.34
N ILE A 94 5.08 -43.58 -7.30
CA ILE A 94 4.75 -42.18 -6.97
C ILE A 94 3.84 -41.58 -8.05
N THR A 95 4.16 -41.77 -9.32
CA THR A 95 3.36 -41.19 -10.43
C THR A 95 1.93 -41.73 -10.44
N GLU A 96 1.74 -43.04 -10.24
CA GLU A 96 0.43 -43.68 -10.17
C GLU A 96 -0.39 -43.22 -8.96
N ALA A 97 0.26 -42.98 -7.81
CA ALA A 97 -0.39 -42.41 -6.65
C ALA A 97 -0.95 -41.01 -6.95
N GLY A 98 -0.19 -40.18 -7.67
CA GLY A 98 -0.65 -38.86 -8.10
C GLY A 98 -1.85 -38.90 -9.05
N GLU A 99 -1.99 -39.94 -9.89
CA GLU A 99 -3.14 -40.11 -10.78
C GLU A 99 -4.43 -40.51 -10.04
N LYS A 100 -4.32 -41.33 -9.00
CA LYS A 100 -5.49 -41.78 -8.21
C LYS A 100 -6.16 -40.64 -7.44
N ASP A 101 -5.39 -39.64 -7.00
CA ASP A 101 -5.87 -38.50 -6.22
C ASP A 101 -6.54 -37.38 -7.07
N ARG A 102 -6.76 -37.60 -8.38
CA ARG A 102 -7.24 -36.54 -9.29
C ARG A 102 -8.63 -36.00 -8.97
N SER A 103 -9.54 -36.85 -8.49
CA SER A 103 -10.92 -36.44 -8.15
C SER A 103 -10.95 -35.37 -7.06
N ASP A 104 -9.99 -35.43 -6.13
CA ASP A 104 -9.99 -34.60 -4.92
C ASP A 104 -9.37 -33.23 -5.15
N LEU A 105 -8.66 -33.02 -6.27
CA LEU A 105 -7.95 -31.78 -6.62
C LEU A 105 -8.86 -30.56 -6.82
N SER A 106 -10.17 -30.76 -6.95
CA SER A 106 -11.17 -29.69 -7.14
C SER A 106 -11.92 -29.30 -5.86
N THR A 107 -11.86 -30.11 -4.79
CA THR A 107 -12.64 -29.93 -3.56
C THR A 107 -11.95 -28.98 -2.58
N ASP A 108 -12.63 -28.02 -1.98
CA ASP A 108 -12.02 -27.07 -1.04
C ASP A 108 -11.15 -27.75 0.04
N PRO A 109 -9.99 -27.16 0.41
CA PRO A 109 -9.08 -27.78 1.36
C PRO A 109 -9.76 -27.93 2.72
N LEU A 110 -9.67 -29.14 3.30
CA LEU A 110 -10.19 -29.45 4.64
C LEU A 110 -9.61 -28.48 5.68
N ASP A 111 -10.47 -28.01 6.58
CA ASP A 111 -10.03 -27.21 7.71
C ASP A 111 -9.11 -28.04 8.61
N ILE A 112 -8.04 -27.42 9.12
CA ILE A 112 -7.03 -28.10 9.97
C ILE A 112 -7.68 -28.68 11.21
N SER A 113 -8.73 -28.04 11.72
CA SER A 113 -9.53 -28.53 12.84
C SER A 113 -10.12 -29.93 12.57
N ASN A 114 -10.61 -30.17 11.35
CA ASN A 114 -11.16 -31.45 10.92
C ASN A 114 -10.05 -32.48 10.67
N VAL A 115 -8.90 -32.06 10.14
CA VAL A 115 -7.74 -32.95 9.94
C VAL A 115 -7.20 -33.45 11.29
N LEU A 116 -7.12 -32.58 12.30
CA LEU A 116 -6.70 -32.97 13.65
C LEU A 116 -7.70 -33.91 14.37
N ALA A 117 -8.96 -33.93 13.93
CA ALA A 117 -10.00 -34.83 14.46
C ALA A 117 -10.01 -36.22 13.78
N SER A 118 -9.32 -36.37 12.64
CA SER A 118 -9.25 -37.63 11.89
C SER A 118 -8.31 -38.66 12.54
N SER A 119 -8.52 -39.95 12.22
CA SER A 119 -7.73 -41.03 12.80
C SER A 119 -6.29 -41.04 12.26
N LYS A 120 -5.32 -41.52 13.06
CA LYS A 120 -3.89 -41.61 12.65
C LYS A 120 -3.69 -42.36 11.32
N SER A 121 -4.55 -43.34 11.01
CA SER A 121 -4.53 -44.14 9.77
C SER A 121 -5.10 -43.41 8.55
N GLU A 122 -5.95 -42.40 8.73
CA GLU A 122 -6.50 -41.60 7.63
C GLU A 122 -5.57 -40.46 7.20
N ILE A 123 -4.64 -40.05 8.07
CA ILE A 123 -3.75 -38.89 7.85
C ILE A 123 -2.57 -39.24 6.93
N SER A 124 -2.08 -40.49 6.97
CA SER A 124 -0.95 -40.94 6.14
C SER A 124 -1.43 -41.54 4.81
N PRO A 125 -0.86 -41.16 3.66
CA PRO A 125 -1.26 -41.72 2.37
C PRO A 125 -0.95 -43.22 2.29
N SER A 126 -1.94 -44.03 1.92
CA SER A 126 -1.81 -45.50 1.82
C SER A 126 -0.74 -45.95 0.80
N TRP A 127 -0.50 -45.14 -0.25
CA TRP A 127 0.53 -45.43 -1.25
C TRP A 127 1.96 -45.42 -0.68
N PHE A 128 2.19 -44.74 0.45
CA PHE A 128 3.53 -44.69 1.05
C PHE A 128 3.97 -46.06 1.59
N GLU A 129 3.03 -46.92 2.00
CA GLU A 129 3.33 -48.29 2.42
C GLU A 129 3.86 -49.13 1.23
N ILE A 130 3.25 -48.96 0.06
CA ILE A 130 3.68 -49.60 -1.20
C ILE A 130 5.07 -49.08 -1.59
N PHE A 131 5.28 -47.77 -1.53
CA PHE A 131 6.58 -47.15 -1.80
C PHE A 131 7.67 -47.68 -0.86
N ASN A 132 7.38 -47.79 0.44
CA ASN A 132 8.34 -48.30 1.43
C ASN A 132 8.71 -49.76 1.15
N LYS A 133 7.73 -50.61 0.81
CA LYS A 133 7.97 -52.01 0.45
C LYS A 133 8.87 -52.15 -0.78
N GLU A 134 8.61 -51.38 -1.83
CA GLU A 134 9.48 -51.36 -3.01
C GLU A 134 10.88 -50.81 -2.70
N LEU A 135 10.98 -49.82 -1.81
CA LEU A 135 12.27 -49.26 -1.40
C LEU A 135 13.11 -50.30 -0.64
N VAL A 136 12.51 -51.04 0.30
CA VAL A 136 13.19 -52.13 1.03
C VAL A 136 13.75 -53.17 0.06
N ARG A 137 12.96 -53.56 -0.96
CA ARG A 137 13.40 -54.49 -2.02
C ARG A 137 14.63 -54.00 -2.77
N THR A 138 14.81 -52.69 -2.95
CA THR A 138 15.98 -52.14 -3.67
C THR A 138 17.32 -52.40 -2.98
N VAL A 139 17.32 -52.78 -1.71
CA VAL A 139 18.52 -52.99 -0.87
C VAL A 139 18.83 -54.47 -0.65
N SER A 140 17.98 -55.37 -1.17
CA SER A 140 18.09 -56.81 -0.94
C SER A 140 19.34 -57.44 -1.57
N PHE A 141 19.69 -58.63 -1.07
CA PHE A 141 20.80 -59.46 -1.55
C PHE A 141 22.16 -58.77 -1.45
N SER A 142 22.47 -58.21 -0.28
CA SER A 142 23.77 -57.60 0.01
C SER A 142 24.75 -58.58 0.67
N GLU A 143 26.06 -58.39 0.44
CA GLU A 143 27.12 -59.25 1.00
C GLU A 143 27.22 -59.26 2.55
N HIS A 144 26.68 -58.23 3.21
CA HIS A 144 26.77 -58.05 4.66
C HIS A 144 25.48 -58.43 5.41
N GLU A 145 24.43 -58.82 4.70
CA GLU A 145 23.10 -59.15 5.23
C GLU A 145 22.73 -60.61 4.93
N ALA A 146 22.98 -61.50 5.90
CA ALA A 146 22.80 -62.93 5.69
C ALA A 146 21.33 -63.41 5.74
N PHE A 147 20.41 -62.59 6.26
CA PHE A 147 18.96 -62.90 6.22
C PHE A 147 18.37 -62.89 4.81
N ASP A 148 19.02 -62.25 3.85
CA ASP A 148 18.66 -62.29 2.42
C ASP A 148 19.43 -63.37 1.64
N HIS A 149 20.32 -64.11 2.30
CA HIS A 149 21.04 -65.21 1.66
C HIS A 149 20.13 -66.44 1.59
N PRO A 150 20.07 -67.15 0.45
CA PRO A 150 19.23 -68.34 0.33
C PRO A 150 19.55 -69.37 1.42
N VAL A 151 18.53 -69.85 2.13
CA VAL A 151 18.68 -70.94 3.10
C VAL A 151 18.51 -72.31 2.43
N ALA A 152 17.78 -72.32 1.32
CA ALA A 152 17.46 -73.49 0.52
C ALA A 152 17.43 -73.15 -0.98
N CYS A 153 17.62 -74.17 -1.80
CA CYS A 153 17.50 -74.16 -3.25
C CYS A 153 16.51 -75.24 -3.68
N VAL A 154 15.44 -74.84 -4.37
CA VAL A 154 14.49 -75.75 -5.00
C VAL A 154 14.86 -75.85 -6.47
N SER A 155 15.34 -77.02 -6.89
CA SER A 155 15.57 -77.32 -8.31
C SER A 155 14.32 -77.96 -8.88
N VAL A 156 13.83 -77.44 -10.00
CA VAL A 156 12.54 -77.79 -10.60
C VAL A 156 12.75 -78.18 -12.06
N VAL A 157 12.34 -79.40 -12.42
CA VAL A 157 12.48 -79.93 -13.78
C VAL A 157 11.14 -80.47 -14.23
N SER A 158 10.82 -80.33 -15.52
CA SER A 158 9.59 -80.89 -16.08
C SER A 158 9.78 -82.37 -16.42
N SER A 159 8.76 -83.17 -16.19
CA SER A 159 8.68 -84.56 -16.68
C SER A 159 8.73 -84.71 -18.21
N LYS A 160 8.56 -83.59 -18.93
CA LYS A 160 8.70 -83.48 -20.38
C LYS A 160 10.15 -83.24 -20.83
N ASP A 161 11.04 -82.81 -19.93
CA ASP A 161 12.45 -82.58 -20.26
C ASP A 161 13.13 -83.87 -20.74
N GLU A 162 14.05 -83.74 -21.70
CA GLU A 162 14.93 -84.83 -22.11
C GLU A 162 15.96 -85.09 -21.00
N GLN A 163 16.06 -86.34 -20.54
CA GLN A 163 16.91 -86.77 -19.43
C GLN A 163 16.75 -85.90 -18.16
N PRO A 164 15.58 -85.91 -17.49
CA PRO A 164 15.28 -85.01 -16.36
C PRO A 164 16.31 -85.07 -15.22
N ILE A 165 16.86 -86.24 -14.93
CA ILE A 165 17.85 -86.43 -13.86
C ILE A 165 19.15 -85.65 -14.12
N ASN A 166 19.63 -85.63 -15.38
CA ASN A 166 20.82 -84.86 -15.76
C ASN A 166 20.56 -83.36 -15.65
N LYS A 167 19.34 -82.91 -16.01
CA LYS A 167 18.95 -81.49 -15.89
C LYS A 167 19.01 -80.98 -14.45
N PHE A 168 18.62 -81.78 -13.46
CA PHE A 168 18.75 -81.38 -12.05
C PHE A 168 20.20 -81.10 -11.65
N VAL A 169 21.15 -81.90 -12.15
CA VAL A 169 22.58 -81.73 -11.90
C VAL A 169 23.11 -80.50 -12.65
N ASP A 170 22.70 -80.32 -13.90
CA ASP A 170 23.12 -79.19 -14.74
C ASP A 170 22.71 -77.84 -14.15
N LEU A 171 21.48 -77.73 -13.63
CA LEU A 171 20.95 -76.47 -13.07
C LEU A 171 21.87 -75.87 -12.02
N PHE A 172 22.48 -76.69 -11.16
CA PHE A 172 23.40 -76.23 -10.11
C PHE A 172 24.85 -76.03 -10.60
N ASN A 173 25.24 -76.66 -11.70
CA ASN A 173 26.60 -76.58 -12.25
C ASN A 173 26.80 -75.43 -13.25
N THR A 174 25.74 -74.70 -13.60
CA THR A 174 25.85 -73.60 -14.56
C THR A 174 26.46 -72.33 -13.96
N ASN A 175 27.20 -71.56 -14.77
CA ASN A 175 27.65 -70.18 -14.45
C ASN A 175 26.49 -69.17 -14.26
N LYS A 176 25.24 -69.64 -14.17
CA LYS A 176 24.02 -68.83 -13.99
C LYS A 176 23.67 -68.62 -12.52
N LEU A 177 24.40 -69.23 -11.59
CA LEU A 177 24.22 -68.97 -10.16
C LEU A 177 24.53 -67.50 -9.81
N PRO A 178 23.88 -66.94 -8.77
CA PRO A 178 24.15 -65.60 -8.28
C PRO A 178 25.64 -65.30 -8.10
N SER A 179 26.09 -64.12 -8.52
CA SER A 179 27.51 -63.73 -8.39
C SER A 179 28.01 -63.81 -6.95
N LEU A 180 27.16 -63.50 -5.98
CA LEU A 180 27.48 -63.56 -4.55
C LEU A 180 27.84 -64.97 -4.05
N LEU A 181 27.36 -66.03 -4.70
CA LEU A 181 27.77 -67.41 -4.44
C LEU A 181 29.16 -67.69 -5.04
N ASN A 182 29.42 -67.20 -6.25
CA ASN A 182 30.71 -67.37 -6.94
C ASN A 182 31.83 -66.54 -6.29
N ASP A 183 31.51 -65.35 -5.77
CA ASP A 183 32.44 -64.43 -5.11
C ASP A 183 32.78 -64.84 -3.67
N GLY A 184 32.14 -65.90 -3.15
CA GLY A 184 32.38 -66.45 -1.82
C GLY A 184 31.74 -65.67 -0.67
N ALA A 185 30.79 -64.77 -0.97
CA ALA A 185 30.02 -64.04 0.04
C ALA A 185 28.90 -64.91 0.66
N MET A 186 28.23 -65.72 -0.17
CA MET A 186 27.19 -66.66 0.25
C MET A 186 27.74 -68.09 0.42
N ASP A 187 27.17 -68.85 1.36
CA ASP A 187 27.50 -70.26 1.54
C ASP A 187 26.87 -71.10 0.40
N PRO A 188 27.64 -71.81 -0.44
CA PRO A 188 27.08 -72.69 -1.46
C PRO A 188 26.46 -73.97 -0.88
N LYS A 189 26.72 -74.29 0.40
CA LYS A 189 26.17 -75.46 1.10
C LYS A 189 24.82 -75.12 1.74
N ILE A 190 23.82 -74.90 0.89
CA ILE A 190 22.41 -74.70 1.25
C ILE A 190 21.60 -75.97 1.07
N LEU A 191 20.43 -76.06 1.72
CA LEU A 191 19.52 -77.19 1.58
C LEU A 191 19.07 -77.32 0.12
N LYS A 192 19.17 -78.49 -0.49
CA LYS A 192 18.70 -78.75 -1.86
C LYS A 192 17.43 -79.60 -1.83
N HIS A 193 16.38 -79.15 -2.51
CA HIS A 193 15.14 -79.89 -2.70
C HIS A 193 14.83 -80.00 -4.19
N TYR A 194 14.42 -81.19 -4.63
CA TYR A 194 14.22 -81.52 -6.04
C TYR A 194 12.73 -81.74 -6.30
N VAL A 195 12.15 -80.95 -7.20
CA VAL A 195 10.74 -81.02 -7.57
C VAL A 195 10.63 -81.39 -9.05
N LEU A 196 9.96 -82.50 -9.32
CA LEU A 196 9.57 -82.89 -10.67
C LEU A 196 8.16 -82.35 -10.94
N VAL A 197 7.99 -81.47 -11.92
CA VAL A 197 6.67 -80.96 -12.31
C VAL A 197 6.12 -81.81 -13.46
N HIS A 198 4.90 -82.33 -13.28
CA HIS A 198 4.17 -83.06 -14.31
C HIS A 198 2.90 -82.30 -14.69
N ASP A 199 2.82 -81.91 -15.95
CA ASP A 199 1.61 -81.37 -16.52
C ASP A 199 0.70 -82.54 -16.91
N ASN A 200 -0.44 -82.70 -16.24
CA ASN A 200 -1.36 -83.80 -16.47
C ASN A 200 -2.01 -83.75 -17.87
N LYS A 201 -1.82 -82.66 -18.63
CA LYS A 201 -2.21 -82.58 -20.05
C LYS A 201 -1.20 -83.24 -21.00
N ASP A 202 0.04 -83.47 -20.56
CA ASP A 202 1.11 -84.02 -21.41
C ASP A 202 1.13 -85.57 -21.44
N GLY A 203 0.29 -86.25 -20.66
CA GLY A 203 0.14 -87.71 -20.66
C GLY A 203 -0.09 -88.30 -19.27
N PRO A 204 -0.11 -89.65 -19.13
CA PRO A 204 -0.36 -90.31 -17.85
C PRO A 204 0.83 -90.21 -16.87
N SER A 205 0.52 -90.02 -15.58
CA SER A 205 1.48 -89.86 -14.47
C SER A 205 2.41 -91.06 -14.21
N GLU A 206 2.18 -92.21 -14.85
CA GLU A 206 3.06 -93.39 -14.76
C GLU A 206 4.52 -93.10 -15.19
N LYS A 207 4.71 -92.20 -16.16
CA LYS A 207 6.06 -91.76 -16.57
C LYS A 207 6.72 -90.94 -15.47
N ALA A 208 5.99 -90.00 -14.87
CA ALA A 208 6.49 -89.11 -13.84
C ALA A 208 6.84 -89.86 -12.55
N THR A 209 6.04 -90.85 -12.15
CA THR A 209 6.31 -91.72 -10.98
C THR A 209 7.55 -92.59 -11.15
N LYS A 210 7.82 -93.09 -12.37
CA LYS A 210 9.10 -93.78 -12.68
C LYS A 210 10.30 -92.85 -12.53
N ILE A 211 10.22 -91.64 -13.10
CA ILE A 211 11.28 -90.62 -12.98
C ILE A 211 11.47 -90.23 -11.50
N LEU A 212 10.39 -90.09 -10.72
CA LEU A 212 10.46 -89.82 -9.28
C LEU A 212 11.20 -90.92 -8.52
N THR A 213 10.98 -92.19 -8.88
CA THR A 213 11.66 -93.33 -8.25
C THR A 213 13.16 -93.30 -8.55
N GLU A 214 13.53 -92.99 -9.80
CA GLU A 214 14.92 -92.75 -10.20
C GLU A 214 15.54 -91.55 -9.45
N MET A 215 14.79 -90.45 -9.33
CA MET A 215 15.19 -89.25 -8.61
C MET A 215 15.48 -89.54 -7.13
N LYS A 216 14.62 -90.34 -6.47
CA LYS A 216 14.80 -90.78 -5.08
C LYS A 216 16.04 -91.67 -4.91
N ASN A 217 16.38 -92.49 -5.90
CA ASN A 217 17.59 -93.31 -5.87
C ASN A 217 18.86 -92.47 -6.05
N THR A 218 18.83 -91.42 -6.89
CA THR A 218 19.99 -90.58 -7.18
C THR A 218 20.26 -89.51 -6.11
N PHE A 219 19.21 -88.82 -5.65
CA PHE A 219 19.35 -87.66 -4.74
C PHE A 219 18.90 -87.95 -3.30
N GLY A 220 18.35 -89.14 -3.03
CA GLY A 220 17.87 -89.57 -1.73
C GLY A 220 16.36 -89.37 -1.54
N PHE A 221 15.77 -90.17 -0.64
CA PHE A 221 14.32 -90.26 -0.43
C PHE A 221 13.69 -89.00 0.19
N ASN A 222 14.43 -88.26 1.03
CA ASN A 222 13.89 -87.18 1.85
C ASN A 222 13.97 -85.77 1.21
N GLY A 223 14.23 -85.67 -0.10
CA GLY A 223 14.40 -84.37 -0.78
C GLY A 223 13.81 -84.32 -2.18
N CYS A 224 12.94 -85.27 -2.53
CA CYS A 224 12.42 -85.46 -3.87
C CYS A 224 10.88 -85.45 -3.87
N HIS A 225 10.26 -84.51 -4.59
CA HIS A 225 8.81 -84.37 -4.69
C HIS A 225 8.34 -84.40 -6.14
N LEU A 226 7.13 -84.92 -6.39
CA LEU A 226 6.43 -84.84 -7.67
C LEU A 226 5.24 -83.91 -7.50
N LEU A 227 5.17 -82.84 -8.30
CA LEU A 227 4.05 -81.91 -8.31
C LEU A 227 3.26 -82.11 -9.62
N CYS A 228 2.02 -82.56 -9.51
CA CYS A 228 1.13 -82.66 -10.66
C CYS A 228 0.31 -81.36 -10.76
N ILE A 229 0.22 -80.80 -11.96
CA ILE A 229 -0.55 -79.59 -12.24
C ILE A 229 -1.41 -79.76 -13.49
N ASN A 230 -2.42 -78.89 -13.64
CA ASN A 230 -3.33 -78.84 -14.78
C ASN A 230 -4.27 -80.05 -14.90
N SER A 231 -4.80 -80.51 -13.77
CA SER A 231 -5.67 -81.72 -13.68
C SER A 231 -7.11 -81.50 -14.12
N SER A 232 -7.55 -80.26 -14.32
CA SER A 232 -8.91 -79.94 -14.79
C SER A 232 -9.23 -80.58 -16.15
N GLN A 233 -10.46 -81.09 -16.33
CA GLN A 233 -10.92 -81.58 -17.65
C GLN A 233 -11.59 -80.47 -18.48
N ASP A 234 -12.30 -79.55 -17.82
CA ASP A 234 -12.97 -78.41 -18.45
C ASP A 234 -12.04 -77.18 -18.50
N GLU A 235 -12.07 -76.45 -19.62
CA GLU A 235 -11.26 -75.25 -19.78
C GLU A 235 -11.72 -74.08 -18.90
N GLN A 236 -12.77 -74.15 -18.08
CA GLN A 236 -13.25 -73.01 -17.28
C GLN A 236 -13.68 -73.45 -15.88
N ILE A 237 -12.80 -73.29 -14.89
CA ILE A 237 -13.17 -73.35 -13.48
C ILE A 237 -13.15 -71.91 -12.93
N GLU A 238 -14.33 -71.36 -12.61
CA GLU A 238 -14.43 -70.12 -11.82
C GLU A 238 -14.23 -70.46 -10.35
N HIS A 239 -13.07 -70.06 -9.80
CA HIS A 239 -12.80 -70.17 -8.37
C HIS A 239 -13.54 -69.06 -7.61
N GLN A 240 -14.39 -69.40 -6.63
CA GLN A 240 -15.12 -68.41 -5.82
C GLN A 240 -14.20 -67.47 -5.03
N ASP A 241 -13.03 -67.96 -4.61
CA ASP A 241 -11.96 -67.20 -3.97
C ASP A 241 -10.64 -67.41 -4.73
N ASN A 242 -10.13 -66.39 -5.41
CA ASN A 242 -8.85 -66.46 -6.13
C ASN A 242 -7.68 -66.10 -5.21
N PRO A 243 -6.86 -67.07 -4.75
CA PRO A 243 -5.77 -66.78 -3.80
C PRO A 243 -4.61 -66.01 -4.41
N TRP A 244 -4.53 -65.88 -5.73
CA TRP A 244 -3.51 -65.10 -6.42
C TRP A 244 -3.89 -63.63 -6.64
N ALA A 245 -5.15 -63.25 -6.39
CA ALA A 245 -5.62 -61.87 -6.48
C ALA A 245 -4.78 -60.84 -5.69
N PRO A 246 -4.25 -61.12 -4.48
CA PRO A 246 -3.39 -60.19 -3.74
C PRO A 246 -1.96 -60.07 -4.29
N TYR A 247 -1.53 -61.01 -5.14
CA TYR A 247 -0.14 -61.15 -5.57
C TYR A 247 0.12 -60.59 -6.97
N LYS A 248 -0.91 -60.13 -7.69
CA LYS A 248 -0.82 -59.53 -9.03
C LYS A 248 -1.51 -58.16 -9.05
N PHE A 249 -0.74 -57.08 -8.99
CA PHE A 249 -1.26 -55.70 -8.97
C PHE A 249 -1.69 -55.19 -10.35
N ASP A 250 -1.25 -55.83 -11.44
CA ASP A 250 -1.40 -55.34 -12.83
C ASP A 250 -2.40 -56.11 -13.70
N SER A 251 -3.13 -57.09 -13.16
CA SER A 251 -4.12 -57.83 -13.95
C SER A 251 -5.39 -57.00 -14.16
N SER A 252 -5.78 -56.79 -15.42
CA SER A 252 -7.14 -56.37 -15.74
C SER A 252 -8.13 -57.37 -15.10
N PRO A 253 -9.32 -56.94 -14.66
CA PRO A 253 -10.34 -57.82 -14.06
C PRO A 253 -10.89 -58.92 -14.99
N SER A 254 -10.27 -59.11 -16.16
CA SER A 254 -10.64 -60.02 -17.24
C SER A 254 -9.65 -61.17 -17.46
N GLN A 255 -8.63 -61.34 -16.60
CA GLN A 255 -7.64 -62.42 -16.74
C GLN A 255 -7.89 -63.52 -15.69
N ASP A 256 -8.56 -64.60 -16.08
CA ASP A 256 -8.84 -65.76 -15.22
C ASP A 256 -7.55 -66.50 -14.84
N LEU A 257 -7.03 -66.25 -13.63
CA LEU A 257 -5.84 -66.91 -13.09
C LEU A 257 -6.17 -68.34 -12.64
N GLY A 258 -5.24 -69.29 -12.85
CA GLY A 258 -5.42 -70.65 -12.34
C GLY A 258 -6.46 -71.49 -13.10
N ARG A 259 -6.76 -71.12 -14.36
CA ARG A 259 -7.83 -71.68 -15.20
C ARG A 259 -7.80 -73.21 -15.34
N TYR A 260 -6.63 -73.83 -15.27
CA TYR A 260 -6.45 -75.28 -15.40
C TYR A 260 -6.22 -76.01 -14.07
N LEU A 261 -6.11 -75.30 -12.94
CA LEU A 261 -5.85 -75.87 -11.62
C LEU A 261 -7.17 -76.28 -10.94
N ASN A 262 -7.33 -77.56 -10.62
CA ASN A 262 -8.46 -78.05 -9.83
C ASN A 262 -8.11 -78.09 -8.32
N ILE A 263 -9.10 -78.35 -7.46
CA ILE A 263 -8.90 -78.38 -6.00
C ILE A 263 -7.78 -79.33 -5.54
N ASP A 264 -7.54 -80.43 -6.26
CA ASP A 264 -6.49 -81.38 -5.96
C ASP A 264 -5.11 -80.77 -6.26
N ASP A 265 -4.95 -80.09 -7.39
CA ASP A 265 -3.73 -79.34 -7.74
C ASP A 265 -3.43 -78.27 -6.65
N PHE A 266 -4.46 -77.56 -6.17
CA PHE A 266 -4.32 -76.59 -5.07
C PHE A 266 -3.79 -77.25 -3.79
N ASN A 267 -4.36 -78.39 -3.42
CA ASN A 267 -3.93 -79.12 -2.23
C ASN A 267 -2.51 -79.66 -2.40
N GLU A 268 -2.14 -80.19 -3.58
CA GLU A 268 -0.77 -80.63 -3.86
C GLU A 268 0.25 -79.50 -3.74
N ILE A 269 -0.04 -78.31 -4.29
CA ILE A 269 0.83 -77.14 -4.18
C ILE A 269 0.98 -76.71 -2.71
N LYS A 270 -0.14 -76.64 -1.98
CA LYS A 270 -0.16 -76.26 -0.57
C LYS A 270 0.62 -77.26 0.29
N ASP A 271 0.40 -78.55 0.09
CA ASP A 271 1.06 -79.63 0.82
C ASP A 271 2.56 -79.66 0.53
N LEU A 272 2.98 -79.43 -0.72
CA LEU A 272 4.39 -79.28 -1.10
C LEU A 272 5.06 -78.17 -0.28
N ILE A 273 4.46 -76.97 -0.23
CA ILE A 273 5.06 -75.82 0.46
C ILE A 273 5.01 -76.00 1.99
N GLN A 274 3.96 -76.61 2.53
CA GLN A 274 3.84 -76.98 3.94
C GLN A 274 4.91 -78.02 4.33
N GLU A 275 5.11 -79.07 3.53
CA GLU A 275 6.12 -80.10 3.75
C GLU A 275 7.55 -79.52 3.63
N LEU A 276 7.81 -78.76 2.56
CA LEU A 276 9.09 -78.08 2.35
C LEU A 276 9.47 -77.20 3.55
N SER A 277 8.51 -76.45 4.07
CA SER A 277 8.74 -75.54 5.20
C SER A 277 8.93 -76.29 6.52
N SER A 278 7.98 -77.17 6.86
CA SER A 278 7.90 -77.80 8.18
C SER A 278 8.85 -78.98 8.38
N LYS A 279 9.08 -79.80 7.33
CA LYS A 279 9.91 -81.01 7.42
C LYS A 279 11.33 -80.83 6.93
N HIS A 280 11.61 -79.79 6.13
CA HIS A 280 12.93 -79.61 5.51
C HIS A 280 13.61 -78.29 5.89
N ILE A 281 13.02 -77.13 5.57
CA ILE A 281 13.67 -75.83 5.77
C ILE A 281 13.86 -75.50 7.24
N ILE A 282 12.80 -75.52 8.05
CA ILE A 282 12.90 -75.20 9.49
C ILE A 282 13.86 -76.15 10.21
N PRO A 283 13.76 -77.49 10.06
CA PRO A 283 14.71 -78.41 10.68
C PRO A 283 16.16 -78.22 10.21
N TYR A 284 16.38 -77.88 8.94
CA TYR A 284 17.72 -77.58 8.43
C TYR A 284 18.30 -76.32 9.08
N MET A 285 17.51 -75.24 9.16
CA MET A 285 17.93 -74.00 9.81
C MET A 285 18.22 -74.21 11.29
N GLU A 286 17.36 -74.94 12.00
CA GLU A 286 17.56 -75.34 13.40
C GLU A 286 18.88 -76.09 13.59
N GLN A 287 19.14 -77.09 12.75
CA GLN A 287 20.37 -77.87 12.81
C GLN A 287 21.60 -77.01 12.50
N LYS A 288 21.53 -76.12 11.50
CA LYS A 288 22.61 -75.18 11.16
C LYS A 288 22.91 -74.26 12.34
N VAL A 289 21.88 -73.71 13.00
CA VAL A 289 22.01 -72.89 14.21
C VAL A 289 22.76 -73.64 15.32
N ARG A 290 22.38 -74.90 15.61
CA ARG A 290 23.07 -75.71 16.63
C ARG A 290 24.53 -75.96 16.30
N VAL A 291 24.81 -76.38 15.07
CA VAL A 291 26.18 -76.68 14.62
C VAL A 291 27.06 -75.44 14.71
N LEU A 292 26.59 -74.31 14.20
CA LEU A 292 27.32 -73.04 14.27
C LEU A 292 27.53 -72.59 15.72
N ASN A 293 26.50 -72.67 16.57
CA ASN A 293 26.60 -72.28 17.98
C ASN A 293 27.63 -73.13 18.75
N GLN A 294 27.69 -74.44 18.50
CA GLN A 294 28.70 -75.33 19.06
C GLN A 294 30.11 -75.00 18.54
N GLN A 295 30.27 -74.77 17.24
CA GLN A 295 31.55 -74.41 16.61
C GLN A 295 32.09 -73.09 17.16
N ILE A 296 31.25 -72.06 17.26
CA ILE A 296 31.62 -70.75 17.78
C ILE A 296 32.00 -70.85 19.26
N SER A 297 31.22 -71.57 20.07
CA SER A 297 31.51 -71.82 21.48
C SER A 297 32.83 -72.56 21.70
N ALA A 298 33.13 -73.56 20.87
CA ALA A 298 34.38 -74.33 20.93
C ALA A 298 35.60 -73.47 20.52
N THR A 299 35.49 -72.74 19.41
CA THR A 299 36.56 -71.87 18.89
C THR A 299 36.90 -70.74 19.86
N ARG A 300 35.89 -70.13 20.49
CA ARG A 300 36.10 -69.01 21.42
C ARG A 300 36.50 -69.42 22.84
N LYS A 301 36.22 -70.64 23.30
CA LYS A 301 36.80 -71.15 24.57
C LYS A 301 38.32 -71.20 24.54
N GLY A 302 38.93 -71.48 23.38
CA GLY A 302 40.39 -71.36 23.18
C GLY A 302 40.89 -69.92 23.08
N PHE A 303 40.09 -69.03 22.48
CA PHE A 303 40.42 -67.61 22.31
C PHE A 303 40.26 -66.76 23.57
N ARG A 304 39.46 -67.17 24.57
CA ARG A 304 39.33 -66.45 25.86
C ARG A 304 40.68 -66.26 26.58
N ASN A 305 41.63 -67.17 26.35
CA ASN A 305 43.02 -67.04 26.83
C ASN A 305 43.90 -66.14 25.93
N GLN A 306 43.55 -65.98 24.64
CA GLN A 306 44.23 -65.07 23.71
C GLN A 306 43.69 -63.64 23.78
N ILE A 307 42.45 -63.41 24.25
CA ILE A 307 41.85 -62.08 24.42
C ILE A 307 42.64 -61.24 25.45
N LYS A 308 43.26 -61.85 26.47
CA LYS A 308 44.21 -61.12 27.35
C LYS A 308 45.42 -60.54 26.59
N ASN A 309 45.79 -61.14 25.46
CA ASN A 309 46.89 -60.68 24.60
C ASN A 309 46.44 -59.74 23.46
N LEU A 310 45.13 -59.59 23.19
CA LEU A 310 44.62 -58.66 22.18
C LEU A 310 44.60 -57.19 22.65
N TRP A 311 44.57 -56.93 23.95
CA TRP A 311 44.61 -55.56 24.50
C TRP A 311 45.97 -54.86 24.31
N TRP A 312 46.98 -55.58 23.79
CA TRP A 312 48.34 -55.09 23.54
C TRP A 312 48.76 -55.07 22.06
N ARG A 313 47.89 -55.47 21.11
CA ARG A 313 48.17 -55.26 19.67
C ARG A 313 47.78 -53.83 19.28
N LYS A 314 48.67 -52.89 19.59
CA LYS A 314 48.77 -51.62 18.85
C LYS A 314 49.16 -51.99 17.40
N GLY A 315 48.43 -51.42 16.44
CA GLY A 315 48.39 -51.85 15.04
C GLY A 315 49.73 -52.19 14.43
N LYS A 316 49.79 -53.36 13.76
CA LYS A 316 50.73 -53.56 12.65
C LYS A 316 50.08 -52.96 11.42
N GLU A 317 50.42 -51.70 11.15
CA GLU A 317 50.41 -51.12 9.81
C GLU A 317 51.33 -51.99 8.95
N ASP A 318 50.81 -52.66 7.91
CA ASP A 318 51.54 -53.17 6.73
C ASP A 318 50.60 -54.04 5.85
N THR A 319 49.38 -53.56 5.58
CA THR A 319 48.60 -53.99 4.41
C THR A 319 47.94 -52.74 3.82
N PRO A 320 47.93 -52.56 2.48
CA PRO A 320 47.34 -51.38 1.88
C PRO A 320 45.86 -51.30 2.28
N ASP A 321 45.47 -50.16 2.86
CA ASP A 321 44.12 -49.89 3.37
C ASP A 321 43.06 -50.14 2.28
N SER A 322 42.42 -51.31 2.30
CA SER A 322 41.15 -51.49 1.61
C SER A 322 40.10 -50.70 2.40
N SER A 323 39.43 -49.75 1.73
CA SER A 323 38.43 -48.86 2.34
C SER A 323 37.25 -49.59 3.02
N ASN A 324 37.08 -50.90 2.78
CA ASN A 324 36.02 -51.75 3.33
C ASN A 324 36.47 -52.79 4.38
N GLY A 325 37.72 -52.74 4.87
CA GLY A 325 38.24 -53.74 5.81
C GLY A 325 38.48 -55.12 5.15
N PRO A 326 38.79 -56.18 5.94
CA PRO A 326 39.09 -57.50 5.41
C PRO A 326 37.89 -58.14 4.70
N MET A 327 38.15 -58.88 3.62
CA MET A 327 37.11 -59.63 2.90
C MET A 327 36.67 -60.85 3.73
N TYR A 328 35.44 -60.81 4.25
CA TYR A 328 34.85 -61.93 4.97
C TYR A 328 34.14 -62.88 3.99
N THR A 329 34.76 -64.03 3.73
CA THR A 329 34.11 -65.10 2.98
C THR A 329 33.09 -65.84 3.86
N TYR A 330 32.19 -66.60 3.25
CA TYR A 330 31.19 -67.41 3.96
C TYR A 330 31.80 -68.38 5.00
N SER A 331 33.05 -68.80 4.80
CA SER A 331 33.76 -69.74 5.68
C SER A 331 34.41 -69.08 6.91
N SER A 332 34.49 -67.75 6.94
CA SER A 332 35.03 -67.02 8.10
C SER A 332 34.15 -67.22 9.34
N VAL A 333 34.76 -67.22 10.52
CA VAL A 333 34.03 -67.36 11.79
C VAL A 333 33.08 -66.20 11.99
N GLU A 334 33.46 -65.02 11.52
CA GLU A 334 32.69 -63.78 11.56
C GLU A 334 31.41 -63.88 10.73
N SER A 335 31.50 -64.32 9.47
CA SER A 335 30.33 -64.59 8.63
C SER A 335 29.44 -65.69 9.23
N GLN A 336 30.03 -66.73 9.82
CA GLN A 336 29.27 -67.79 10.49
C GLN A 336 28.50 -67.28 11.72
N ILE A 337 29.07 -66.38 12.53
CA ILE A 337 28.37 -65.74 13.65
C ILE A 337 27.21 -64.88 13.11
N ARG A 338 27.42 -64.17 12.00
CA ARG A 338 26.36 -63.37 11.38
C ARG A 338 25.20 -64.25 10.88
N VAL A 339 25.49 -65.34 10.17
CA VAL A 339 24.48 -66.32 9.70
C VAL A 339 23.73 -66.94 10.87
N LEU A 340 24.42 -67.33 11.95
CA LEU A 340 23.80 -67.85 13.17
C LEU A 340 22.80 -66.85 13.77
N GLY A 341 23.20 -65.57 13.87
CA GLY A 341 22.33 -64.51 14.37
C GLY A 341 21.09 -64.30 13.50
N ASP A 342 21.28 -64.21 12.18
CA ASP A 342 20.18 -64.00 11.22
C ASP A 342 19.22 -65.21 11.17
N TYR A 343 19.72 -66.45 11.26
CA TYR A 343 18.88 -67.64 11.35
C TYR A 343 18.10 -67.68 12.67
N ALA A 344 18.74 -67.35 13.79
CA ALA A 344 18.07 -67.28 15.08
C ALA A 344 16.96 -66.22 15.08
N PHE A 345 17.18 -65.06 14.45
CA PHE A 345 16.17 -64.01 14.29
C PHE A 345 14.98 -64.52 13.47
N MET A 346 15.22 -65.13 12.29
CA MET A 346 14.16 -65.68 11.43
C MET A 346 13.38 -66.84 12.07
N LEU A 347 14.01 -67.58 12.99
CA LEU A 347 13.35 -68.63 13.80
C LEU A 347 12.70 -68.07 15.08
N GLY A 348 12.77 -66.76 15.35
CA GLY A 348 12.13 -66.14 16.52
C GLY A 348 12.90 -66.27 17.84
N ASP A 349 14.12 -66.81 17.85
CA ASP A 349 15.01 -66.80 19.00
C ASP A 349 15.84 -65.50 19.03
N TYR A 350 15.16 -64.41 19.40
CA TYR A 350 15.75 -63.07 19.44
C TYR A 350 16.85 -62.93 20.50
N GLU A 351 16.83 -63.73 21.58
CA GLU A 351 17.89 -63.68 22.60
C GLU A 351 19.21 -64.25 22.07
N LEU A 352 19.15 -65.41 21.40
CA LEU A 352 20.31 -65.98 20.73
C LEU A 352 20.82 -65.06 19.63
N ALA A 353 19.93 -64.47 18.83
CA ALA A 353 20.29 -63.51 17.79
C ALA A 353 21.05 -62.31 18.39
N LEU A 354 20.50 -61.67 19.42
CA LEU A 354 21.11 -60.50 20.06
C LEU A 354 22.50 -60.81 20.64
N SER A 355 22.66 -61.98 21.27
CA SER A 355 23.94 -62.39 21.85
C SER A 355 25.04 -62.52 20.79
N ASN A 356 24.71 -63.08 19.62
CA ASN A 356 25.63 -63.24 18.49
C ASN A 356 25.91 -61.92 17.78
N TYR A 357 24.90 -61.06 17.61
CA TYR A 357 25.11 -59.73 17.04
C TYR A 357 26.01 -58.85 17.91
N ARG A 358 25.83 -58.85 19.23
CA ARG A 358 26.74 -58.14 20.16
C ARG A 358 28.17 -58.65 20.02
N LEU A 359 28.32 -59.97 19.91
CA LEU A 359 29.62 -60.64 19.80
C LEU A 359 30.37 -60.20 18.54
N ILE A 360 29.71 -60.19 17.39
CA ILE A 360 30.36 -59.84 16.11
C ILE A 360 30.49 -58.33 15.89
N SER A 361 29.62 -57.54 16.52
CA SER A 361 29.65 -56.08 16.39
C SER A 361 30.96 -55.47 16.87
N THR A 362 31.60 -56.03 17.90
CA THR A 362 32.89 -55.53 18.39
C THR A 362 34.00 -55.79 17.38
N ASP A 363 33.98 -56.97 16.74
CA ASP A 363 35.01 -57.41 15.82
C ASP A 363 34.95 -56.58 14.53
N TYR A 364 33.77 -56.42 13.94
CA TYR A 364 33.59 -55.54 12.76
C TYR A 364 33.98 -54.09 13.02
N LYS A 365 33.79 -53.59 14.25
CA LYS A 365 34.21 -52.23 14.61
C LYS A 365 35.73 -52.10 14.69
N ILE A 366 36.41 -53.10 15.26
CA ILE A 366 37.88 -53.15 15.36
C ILE A 366 38.48 -53.25 13.96
N ASP A 367 37.91 -54.09 13.10
CA ASP A 367 38.37 -54.34 11.74
C ASP A 367 37.98 -53.23 10.74
N LYS A 368 37.31 -52.17 11.22
CA LYS A 368 36.78 -51.05 10.41
C LYS A 368 35.90 -51.51 9.24
N ALA A 369 35.23 -52.65 9.37
CA ALA A 369 34.30 -53.19 8.38
C ALA A 369 32.94 -52.47 8.48
N TRP A 370 32.91 -51.18 8.17
CA TRP A 370 31.81 -50.25 8.52
C TRP A 370 30.44 -50.67 7.98
N LYS A 371 30.36 -51.21 6.76
CA LYS A 371 29.09 -51.67 6.17
C LYS A 371 28.50 -52.87 6.93
N ARG A 372 29.37 -53.82 7.32
CA ARG A 372 29.01 -54.98 8.15
C ARG A 372 28.68 -54.58 9.58
N TYR A 373 29.45 -53.67 10.16
CA TYR A 373 29.17 -53.08 11.47
C TYR A 373 27.80 -52.40 11.51
N ALA A 374 27.47 -51.60 10.49
CA ALA A 374 26.18 -50.93 10.39
C ALA A 374 25.03 -51.92 10.32
N GLY A 375 25.14 -52.97 9.49
CA GLY A 375 24.09 -54.00 9.37
C GLY A 375 23.92 -54.85 10.64
N VAL A 376 24.98 -55.04 11.42
CA VAL A 376 24.87 -55.68 12.75
C VAL A 376 24.22 -54.75 13.76
N GLN A 377 24.58 -53.47 13.78
CA GLN A 377 23.93 -52.48 14.66
C GLN A 377 22.43 -52.32 14.34
N GLU A 378 22.06 -52.34 13.06
CA GLU A 378 20.66 -52.32 12.62
C GLU A 378 19.90 -53.53 13.17
N MET A 379 20.42 -54.75 12.95
CA MET A 379 19.80 -55.96 13.48
C MET A 379 19.77 -55.99 15.01
N MET A 380 20.79 -55.49 15.71
CA MET A 380 20.75 -55.35 17.17
C MET A 380 19.58 -54.46 17.60
N GLY A 381 19.40 -53.30 16.96
CA GLY A 381 18.30 -52.38 17.25
C GLY A 381 16.93 -53.04 17.07
N LEU A 382 16.74 -53.73 15.94
CA LEU A 382 15.51 -54.49 15.67
C LEU A 382 15.28 -55.63 16.66
N THR A 383 16.35 -56.33 17.06
CA THR A 383 16.26 -57.45 18.01
C THR A 383 15.89 -56.95 19.42
N TYR A 384 16.49 -55.84 19.88
CA TYR A 384 16.07 -55.18 21.12
C TYR A 384 14.59 -54.77 21.08
N PHE A 385 14.13 -54.25 19.94
CA PHE A 385 12.72 -53.91 19.73
C PHE A 385 11.81 -55.16 19.83
N MET A 386 12.16 -56.26 19.14
CA MET A 386 11.36 -57.49 19.16
C MET A 386 11.32 -58.16 20.55
N LEU A 387 12.37 -58.00 21.35
CA LEU A 387 12.42 -58.47 22.74
C LEU A 387 11.68 -57.55 23.73
N ASP A 388 11.22 -56.36 23.30
CA ASP A 388 10.78 -55.25 24.17
C ASP A 388 11.80 -54.95 25.30
N GLN A 389 13.09 -55.18 25.03
CA GLN A 389 14.20 -54.98 25.96
C GLN A 389 14.95 -53.72 25.60
N SER A 390 15.29 -52.88 26.59
CA SER A 390 16.33 -51.88 26.37
C SER A 390 15.99 -50.82 25.32
N ARG A 391 14.87 -50.09 25.45
CA ARG A 391 14.45 -49.08 24.45
C ARG A 391 15.55 -48.09 24.07
N LYS A 392 16.38 -47.70 25.04
CA LYS A 392 17.50 -46.78 24.83
C LYS A 392 18.63 -47.42 24.03
N GLU A 393 18.93 -48.69 24.29
CA GLU A 393 19.91 -49.42 23.47
C GLU A 393 19.39 -49.64 22.05
N ALA A 394 18.10 -49.94 21.87
CA ALA A 394 17.50 -50.07 20.54
C ALA A 394 17.69 -48.79 19.70
N ASP A 395 17.37 -47.63 20.26
CA ASP A 395 17.52 -46.34 19.58
C ASP A 395 19.00 -46.02 19.30
N ASN A 396 19.90 -46.25 20.27
CA ASN A 396 21.34 -46.04 20.08
C ASN A 396 21.91 -46.92 18.96
N CYS A 397 21.47 -48.18 18.88
CA CYS A 397 21.90 -49.11 17.83
C CYS A 397 21.41 -48.67 16.45
N MET A 398 20.13 -48.29 16.33
CA MET A 398 19.59 -47.76 15.06
C MET A 398 20.28 -46.46 14.65
N GLU A 399 20.52 -45.54 15.58
CA GLU A 399 21.24 -44.30 15.29
C GLU A 399 22.68 -44.56 14.85
N ASN A 400 23.39 -45.48 15.50
CA ASN A 400 24.74 -45.88 15.12
C ASN A 400 24.78 -46.51 13.72
N ALA A 401 23.82 -47.40 13.42
CA ALA A 401 23.69 -48.02 12.11
C ALA A 401 23.45 -46.96 11.02
N PHE A 402 22.44 -46.11 11.22
CA PHE A 402 22.06 -45.03 10.32
C PHE A 402 23.23 -44.08 10.03
N ASN A 403 23.90 -43.59 11.07
CA ASN A 403 25.05 -42.69 10.93
C ASN A 403 26.24 -43.36 10.23
N THR A 404 26.45 -44.65 10.47
CA THR A 404 27.54 -45.39 9.81
C THR A 404 27.22 -45.58 8.32
N TYR A 405 25.99 -45.93 7.97
CA TYR A 405 25.57 -46.03 6.57
C TYR A 405 25.65 -44.68 5.83
N LEU A 406 25.27 -43.57 6.48
CA LEU A 406 25.44 -42.24 5.88
C LEU A 406 26.91 -41.88 5.63
N LYS A 407 27.82 -42.24 6.55
CA LYS A 407 29.27 -42.00 6.41
C LYS A 407 29.90 -42.76 5.23
N LEU A 408 29.29 -43.85 4.79
CA LEU A 408 29.73 -44.62 3.62
C LEU A 408 29.41 -43.93 2.28
N GLY A 409 28.63 -42.85 2.29
CA GLY A 409 28.30 -42.09 1.08
C GLY A 409 27.30 -42.82 0.18
N SER A 410 27.53 -42.82 -1.13
CA SER A 410 26.60 -43.41 -2.12
C SER A 410 26.36 -44.91 -1.91
N SER A 411 27.38 -45.66 -1.49
CA SER A 411 27.32 -47.12 -1.28
C SER A 411 26.51 -47.55 -0.06
N GLY A 412 26.24 -46.64 0.88
CA GLY A 412 25.43 -46.88 2.08
C GLY A 412 24.11 -46.11 2.13
N ARG A 413 23.83 -45.22 1.17
CA ARG A 413 22.68 -44.29 1.21
C ARG A 413 21.34 -45.02 1.22
N GLN A 414 21.18 -46.07 0.41
CA GLN A 414 19.94 -46.86 0.38
C GLN A 414 19.74 -47.64 1.69
N ASN A 415 20.79 -48.26 2.24
CA ASN A 415 20.75 -48.90 3.55
C ASN A 415 20.45 -47.89 4.67
N ALA A 416 21.01 -46.68 4.62
CA ALA A 416 20.69 -45.61 5.56
C ALA A 416 19.20 -45.25 5.50
N THR A 417 18.65 -45.14 4.29
CA THR A 417 17.23 -44.84 4.07
C THR A 417 16.35 -45.92 4.69
N ARG A 418 16.60 -47.20 4.39
CA ARG A 418 15.87 -48.34 4.99
C ARG A 418 15.97 -48.36 6.51
N CYS A 419 17.19 -48.28 7.04
CA CYS A 419 17.46 -48.24 8.47
C CYS A 419 16.72 -47.09 9.14
N GLY A 420 16.71 -45.92 8.50
CA GLY A 420 16.00 -44.74 8.96
C GLY A 420 14.49 -44.96 9.01
N LEU A 421 13.90 -45.58 7.98
CA LEU A 421 12.46 -45.90 7.94
C LEU A 421 12.04 -46.88 9.03
N TRP A 422 12.83 -47.93 9.28
CA TRP A 422 12.58 -48.83 10.42
C TRP A 422 12.73 -48.10 11.77
N TRP A 423 13.73 -47.23 11.90
CA TRP A 423 13.91 -46.43 13.10
C TRP A 423 12.72 -45.48 13.33
N ILE A 424 12.22 -44.85 12.28
CA ILE A 424 11.04 -43.99 12.29
C ILE A 424 9.81 -44.75 12.78
N GLU A 425 9.53 -45.94 12.24
CA GLU A 425 8.39 -46.74 12.68
C GLU A 425 8.53 -47.14 14.15
N MET A 426 9.74 -47.47 14.61
CA MET A 426 10.02 -47.71 16.03
C MET A 426 9.72 -46.48 16.90
N LEU A 427 10.07 -45.27 16.44
CA LEU A 427 9.79 -44.01 17.14
C LEU A 427 8.29 -43.66 17.13
N LYS A 428 7.59 -43.87 16.01
CA LYS A 428 6.13 -43.68 15.90
C LYS A 428 5.37 -44.59 16.88
N MET A 429 5.81 -45.84 17.04
CA MET A 429 5.23 -46.76 18.04
C MET A 429 5.43 -46.31 19.49
N LYS A 430 6.42 -45.44 19.74
CA LYS A 430 6.68 -44.81 21.04
C LYS A 430 5.97 -43.44 21.19
N ASP A 431 5.12 -43.05 20.24
CA ASP A 431 4.51 -41.72 20.12
C ASP A 431 5.54 -40.56 20.02
N GLN A 432 6.79 -40.86 19.63
CA GLN A 432 7.88 -39.90 19.43
C GLN A 432 7.90 -39.36 18.00
N PHE A 433 6.80 -38.74 17.58
CA PHE A 433 6.62 -38.27 16.20
C PHE A 433 7.60 -37.14 15.83
N LYS A 434 7.95 -36.27 16.78
CA LYS A 434 8.90 -35.18 16.54
C LYS A 434 10.27 -35.74 16.16
N GLU A 435 10.75 -36.73 16.91
CA GLU A 435 12.01 -37.43 16.67
C GLU A 435 11.95 -38.18 15.34
N ALA A 436 10.85 -38.88 15.05
CA ALA A 436 10.62 -39.54 13.77
C ALA A 436 10.71 -38.56 12.57
N ALA A 437 10.14 -37.35 12.70
CA ALA A 437 10.25 -36.31 11.68
C ALA A 437 11.70 -35.87 11.44
N THR A 438 12.53 -35.81 12.50
CA THR A 438 13.96 -35.48 12.35
C THR A 438 14.72 -36.54 11.58
N VAL A 439 14.36 -37.82 11.75
CA VAL A 439 14.98 -38.92 11.00
C VAL A 439 14.59 -38.85 9.52
N TYR A 440 13.30 -38.60 9.19
CA TYR A 440 12.89 -38.38 7.80
C TYR A 440 13.68 -37.25 7.13
N PHE A 441 13.91 -36.15 7.86
CA PHE A 441 14.72 -35.05 7.36
C PHE A 441 16.19 -35.46 7.14
N ARG A 442 16.77 -36.28 8.02
CA ARG A 442 18.14 -36.82 7.88
C ARG A 442 18.29 -37.80 6.71
N ILE A 443 17.21 -38.47 6.30
CA ILE A 443 17.17 -39.37 5.14
C ILE A 443 17.22 -38.58 3.82
N CYS A 444 16.70 -37.35 3.80
CA CYS A 444 16.65 -36.53 2.59
C CYS A 444 18.03 -36.45 1.91
N SER A 445 18.08 -36.81 0.63
CA SER A 445 19.30 -36.83 -0.18
C SER A 445 19.24 -35.81 -1.31
N GLU A 446 20.27 -35.77 -2.16
CA GLU A 446 20.30 -34.96 -3.38
C GLU A 446 19.22 -35.38 -4.40
N GLU A 447 18.72 -36.61 -4.31
CA GLU A 447 17.65 -37.09 -5.19
C GLU A 447 16.32 -36.42 -4.82
N LEU A 448 15.93 -35.41 -5.62
CA LEU A 448 14.81 -34.52 -5.33
C LEU A 448 13.48 -35.24 -5.08
N LEU A 449 13.16 -36.27 -5.88
CA LEU A 449 11.88 -36.97 -5.79
C LEU A 449 11.77 -37.77 -4.48
N HIS A 450 12.78 -38.57 -4.16
CA HIS A 450 12.88 -39.28 -2.88
C HIS A 450 12.78 -38.31 -1.70
N SER A 451 13.52 -37.21 -1.80
CA SER A 451 13.53 -36.12 -0.83
C SER A 451 12.18 -35.40 -0.68
N ALA A 452 11.34 -35.36 -1.72
CA ALA A 452 9.99 -34.79 -1.66
C ALA A 452 9.06 -35.67 -0.81
N VAL A 453 9.10 -36.99 -1.05
CA VAL A 453 8.32 -37.98 -0.30
C VAL A 453 8.68 -37.96 1.19
N MET A 454 9.97 -37.98 1.51
CA MET A 454 10.42 -37.99 2.91
C MET A 454 10.02 -36.72 3.67
N LEU A 455 10.09 -35.55 3.03
CA LEU A 455 9.61 -34.29 3.63
C LEU A 455 8.10 -34.28 3.87
N GLU A 456 7.34 -34.86 2.94
CA GLU A 456 5.90 -34.98 3.10
C GLU A 456 5.56 -35.85 4.31
N GLN A 457 6.21 -37.01 4.44
CA GLN A 457 6.02 -37.90 5.59
C GLN A 457 6.50 -37.27 6.90
N ALA A 458 7.59 -36.51 6.87
CA ALA A 458 8.05 -35.73 8.02
C ALA A 458 6.99 -34.71 8.46
N SER A 459 6.28 -34.09 7.52
CA SER A 459 5.22 -33.12 7.81
C SER A 459 4.10 -33.77 8.64
N TYR A 460 3.60 -34.95 8.25
CA TYR A 460 2.55 -35.64 8.99
C TYR A 460 3.00 -36.01 10.41
N CYS A 461 4.27 -36.36 10.62
CA CYS A 461 4.82 -36.54 11.95
C CYS A 461 4.76 -35.25 12.81
N TYR A 462 5.04 -34.07 12.25
CA TYR A 462 4.88 -32.81 12.98
C TYR A 462 3.42 -32.47 13.30
N LEU A 463 2.48 -32.88 12.44
CA LEU A 463 1.06 -32.74 12.67
C LEU A 463 0.57 -33.65 13.83
N LEU A 464 1.05 -34.91 13.85
CA LEU A 464 0.71 -35.92 14.86
C LEU A 464 1.45 -35.76 16.20
N SER A 465 2.44 -34.88 16.27
CA SER A 465 3.18 -34.58 17.50
C SER A 465 2.27 -33.97 18.57
N GLN A 466 2.59 -34.18 19.84
CA GLN A 466 1.85 -33.60 20.96
C GLN A 466 2.74 -32.61 21.73
N PRO A 467 2.44 -31.29 21.71
CA PRO A 467 1.39 -30.62 20.94
C PRO A 467 1.67 -30.56 19.42
N PRO A 468 0.64 -30.44 18.55
CA PRO A 468 0.81 -30.34 17.10
C PRO A 468 1.67 -29.15 16.68
N MET A 469 2.67 -29.40 15.82
CA MET A 469 3.62 -28.38 15.35
C MET A 469 3.23 -27.84 13.97
N LEU A 470 2.09 -27.13 13.88
CA LEU A 470 1.48 -26.70 12.61
C LEU A 470 2.43 -25.89 11.69
N HIS A 471 3.26 -25.02 12.26
CA HIS A 471 4.23 -24.26 11.45
C HIS A 471 5.25 -25.18 10.77
N LYS A 472 5.78 -26.18 11.49
CA LYS A 472 6.72 -27.14 10.91
C LYS A 472 6.03 -28.05 9.90
N TYR A 473 4.79 -28.45 10.17
CA TYR A 473 3.95 -29.18 9.22
C TYR A 473 3.81 -28.42 7.90
N GLY A 474 3.30 -27.18 7.94
CA GLY A 474 3.17 -26.35 6.75
C GLY A 474 4.49 -26.11 6.02
N PHE A 475 5.58 -25.86 6.76
CA PHE A 475 6.88 -25.56 6.16
C PHE A 475 7.47 -26.77 5.41
N HIS A 476 7.36 -27.98 5.96
CA HIS A 476 7.86 -29.19 5.29
C HIS A 476 6.99 -29.58 4.09
N LEU A 477 5.68 -29.29 4.13
CA LEU A 477 4.81 -29.43 2.95
C LEU A 477 5.21 -28.47 1.83
N VAL A 478 5.54 -27.22 2.13
CA VAL A 478 6.03 -26.25 1.13
C VAL A 478 7.33 -26.73 0.47
N LEU A 479 8.28 -27.22 1.26
CA LEU A 479 9.53 -27.78 0.74
C LEU A 479 9.30 -29.06 -0.09
N SER A 480 8.37 -29.91 0.33
CA SER A 480 7.97 -31.11 -0.42
C SER A 480 7.34 -30.73 -1.76
N GLY A 481 6.43 -29.76 -1.77
CA GLY A 481 5.76 -29.27 -2.98
C GLY A 481 6.71 -28.66 -4.00
N ASP A 482 7.70 -27.88 -3.57
CA ASP A 482 8.74 -27.34 -4.45
C ASP A 482 9.57 -28.46 -5.11
N ARG A 483 9.92 -29.49 -4.35
CA ARG A 483 10.66 -30.66 -4.88
C ARG A 483 9.82 -31.50 -5.82
N TYR A 484 8.56 -31.78 -5.50
CA TYR A 484 7.65 -32.49 -6.40
C TYR A 484 7.46 -31.74 -7.72
N LYS A 485 7.30 -30.42 -7.66
CA LYS A 485 7.18 -29.57 -8.85
C LYS A 485 8.43 -29.64 -9.73
N LYS A 486 9.63 -29.63 -9.15
CA LYS A 486 10.92 -29.79 -9.87
C LYS A 486 11.10 -31.18 -10.49
N CYS A 487 10.34 -32.17 -10.05
CA CYS A 487 10.34 -33.54 -10.59
C CYS A 487 9.14 -33.84 -11.49
N ASP A 488 8.43 -32.81 -11.98
CA ASP A 488 7.22 -32.90 -12.82
C ASP A 488 6.04 -33.64 -12.17
N GLN A 489 6.05 -33.80 -10.85
CA GLN A 489 4.97 -34.42 -10.07
C GLN A 489 3.96 -33.37 -9.60
N ILE A 490 3.34 -32.67 -10.56
CA ILE A 490 2.47 -31.50 -10.31
C ILE A 490 1.29 -31.80 -9.39
N LYS A 491 0.71 -33.01 -9.47
CA LYS A 491 -0.45 -33.41 -8.66
C LYS A 491 -0.10 -33.54 -7.18
N HIS A 492 1.05 -34.14 -6.87
CA HIS A 492 1.56 -34.18 -5.52
C HIS A 492 1.95 -32.77 -5.02
N ALA A 493 2.56 -31.94 -5.87
CA ALA A 493 2.85 -30.56 -5.52
C ALA A 493 1.58 -29.80 -5.11
N ILE A 494 0.50 -29.90 -5.90
CA ILE A 494 -0.80 -29.31 -5.57
C ILE A 494 -1.30 -29.84 -4.23
N ARG A 495 -1.35 -31.16 -4.03
CA ARG A 495 -1.80 -31.77 -2.76
C ARG A 495 -1.04 -31.21 -1.56
N THR A 496 0.28 -31.13 -1.64
CA THR A 496 1.11 -30.58 -0.55
C THR A 496 0.88 -29.08 -0.33
N TYR A 497 0.81 -28.28 -1.39
CA TYR A 497 0.57 -26.84 -1.27
C TYR A 497 -0.83 -26.53 -0.75
N ARG A 498 -1.85 -27.29 -1.14
CA ARG A 498 -3.23 -27.15 -0.62
C ARG A 498 -3.27 -27.33 0.89
N ASN A 499 -2.63 -28.39 1.39
CA ASN A 499 -2.54 -28.63 2.82
C ASN A 499 -1.77 -27.51 3.53
N ALA A 500 -0.75 -26.93 2.89
CA ALA A 500 -0.02 -25.78 3.42
C ALA A 500 -0.85 -24.48 3.43
N VAL A 501 -1.74 -24.25 2.45
CA VAL A 501 -2.64 -23.07 2.42
C VAL A 501 -3.47 -23.01 3.70
N SER A 502 -4.05 -24.14 4.13
CA SER A 502 -4.86 -24.19 5.36
C SER A 502 -4.06 -23.76 6.60
N VAL A 503 -2.74 -24.00 6.62
CA VAL A 503 -1.86 -23.64 7.76
C VAL A 503 -1.60 -22.14 7.82
N TYR A 504 -1.44 -21.51 6.65
CA TYR A 504 -1.03 -20.10 6.56
C TYR A 504 -2.20 -19.13 6.42
N LYS A 505 -3.43 -19.64 6.22
CA LYS A 505 -4.66 -18.84 6.16
C LYS A 505 -4.86 -18.04 7.46
N GLY A 506 -4.98 -16.73 7.35
CA GLY A 506 -5.19 -15.83 8.50
C GLY A 506 -3.95 -15.56 9.36
N THR A 507 -2.77 -16.05 8.97
CA THR A 507 -1.50 -15.81 9.68
C THR A 507 -0.80 -14.53 9.17
N PRO A 508 0.09 -13.90 9.98
CA PRO A 508 0.85 -12.72 9.55
C PRO A 508 2.04 -13.03 8.63
N TRP A 509 2.30 -14.30 8.28
CA TRP A 509 3.45 -14.70 7.47
C TRP A 509 3.17 -14.52 5.97
N SER A 510 3.16 -13.27 5.52
CA SER A 510 2.81 -12.92 4.16
C SER A 510 3.74 -13.52 3.10
N TYR A 511 5.06 -13.57 3.35
CA TYR A 511 6.02 -14.12 2.38
C TYR A 511 5.78 -15.59 2.01
N ILE A 512 5.52 -16.44 3.00
CA ILE A 512 5.26 -17.87 2.74
C ILE A 512 3.86 -18.07 2.17
N LYS A 513 2.89 -17.25 2.59
CA LYS A 513 1.54 -17.23 2.00
C LYS A 513 1.63 -16.93 0.50
N ASP A 514 2.34 -15.88 0.11
CA ASP A 514 2.54 -15.50 -1.28
C ASP A 514 3.22 -16.62 -2.07
N HIS A 515 4.28 -17.22 -1.53
CA HIS A 515 4.99 -18.35 -2.14
C HIS A 515 4.06 -19.53 -2.41
N VAL A 516 3.24 -19.92 -1.43
CA VAL A 516 2.29 -21.03 -1.55
C VAL A 516 1.23 -20.73 -2.61
N HIS A 517 0.58 -19.57 -2.52
CA HIS A 517 -0.49 -19.17 -3.45
C HIS A 517 0.03 -18.99 -4.89
N PHE A 518 1.24 -18.45 -5.05
CA PHE A 518 1.87 -18.31 -6.35
C PHE A 518 2.15 -19.66 -7.00
N HIS A 519 2.81 -20.58 -6.27
CA HIS A 519 3.17 -21.88 -6.86
C HIS A 519 1.99 -22.81 -7.06
N ILE A 520 1.01 -22.81 -6.15
CA ILE A 520 -0.22 -23.59 -6.37
C ILE A 520 -1.02 -23.04 -7.56
N GLY A 521 -1.09 -21.71 -7.72
CA GLY A 521 -1.71 -21.06 -8.88
C GLY A 521 -1.03 -21.46 -10.19
N GLN A 522 0.31 -21.48 -10.22
CA GLN A 522 1.07 -21.98 -11.38
C GLN A 522 0.77 -23.46 -11.68
N CYS A 523 0.71 -24.31 -10.64
CA CYS A 523 0.43 -25.73 -10.82
C CYS A 523 -0.98 -25.97 -11.39
N TYR A 524 -2.00 -25.28 -10.89
CA TYR A 524 -3.35 -25.35 -11.47
C TYR A 524 -3.42 -24.80 -12.89
N GLY A 525 -2.70 -23.71 -13.17
CA GLY A 525 -2.57 -23.16 -14.52
C GLY A 525 -1.93 -24.14 -15.50
N PHE A 526 -0.96 -24.94 -15.04
CA PHE A 526 -0.34 -26.01 -15.83
C PHE A 526 -1.31 -27.17 -16.10
N LEU A 527 -2.20 -27.50 -15.16
CA LEU A 527 -3.26 -28.51 -15.35
C LEU A 527 -4.48 -28.01 -16.14
N GLY A 528 -4.51 -26.74 -16.57
CA GLY A 528 -5.63 -26.15 -17.29
C GLY A 528 -6.83 -25.75 -16.42
N MET A 529 -6.70 -25.80 -15.10
CA MET A 529 -7.74 -25.41 -14.14
C MET A 529 -7.67 -23.92 -13.83
N TYR A 530 -7.99 -23.09 -14.83
CA TYR A 530 -7.75 -21.64 -14.77
C TYR A 530 -8.58 -20.91 -13.70
N ASP A 531 -9.81 -21.35 -13.41
CA ASP A 531 -10.69 -20.70 -12.41
C ASP A 531 -10.09 -20.77 -10.98
N VAL A 532 -9.54 -21.95 -10.62
CA VAL A 532 -8.87 -22.17 -9.33
C VAL A 532 -7.47 -21.54 -9.31
N ALA A 533 -6.77 -21.56 -10.45
CA ALA A 533 -5.48 -20.87 -10.57
C ALA A 533 -5.63 -19.35 -10.33
N PHE A 534 -6.68 -18.78 -10.89
CA PHE A 534 -6.97 -17.35 -10.82
C PHE A 534 -7.25 -16.90 -9.38
N THR A 535 -8.10 -17.63 -8.64
CA THR A 535 -8.39 -17.32 -7.23
C THR A 535 -7.15 -17.33 -6.34
N HIS A 536 -6.23 -18.28 -6.54
CA HIS A 536 -4.97 -18.28 -5.81
C HIS A 536 -4.02 -17.16 -6.24
N MET A 537 -3.93 -16.84 -7.53
CA MET A 537 -3.06 -15.76 -8.01
C MET A 537 -3.54 -14.37 -7.55
N LEU A 538 -4.86 -14.15 -7.43
CA LEU A 538 -5.43 -12.90 -6.90
C LEU A 538 -4.93 -12.58 -5.48
N GLU A 539 -4.76 -13.59 -4.62
CA GLU A 539 -4.26 -13.42 -3.25
C GLU A 539 -2.82 -12.89 -3.20
N VAL A 540 -2.05 -13.07 -4.28
CA VAL A 540 -0.64 -12.68 -4.39
C VAL A 540 -0.48 -11.28 -4.98
N LEU A 541 -1.51 -10.70 -5.60
CA LEU A 541 -1.40 -9.41 -6.27
C LEU A 541 -1.24 -8.22 -5.30
N ALA A 542 -1.66 -8.34 -4.05
CA ALA A 542 -1.42 -7.32 -3.01
C ALA A 542 -0.10 -7.56 -2.25
N CYS A 543 0.99 -7.71 -2.99
CA CYS A 543 2.31 -8.06 -2.47
C CYS A 543 3.25 -6.84 -2.31
N SER A 544 2.75 -5.72 -1.77
CA SER A 544 3.55 -4.50 -1.58
C SER A 544 4.79 -4.69 -0.69
N HIS A 545 4.82 -5.76 0.09
CA HIS A 545 5.93 -6.12 0.97
C HIS A 545 7.03 -6.95 0.28
N GLN A 546 6.79 -7.44 -0.94
CA GLN A 546 7.77 -8.21 -1.73
C GLN A 546 8.70 -7.26 -2.51
N SER A 547 9.84 -7.78 -2.97
CA SER A 547 10.74 -7.01 -3.84
C SER A 547 10.13 -6.68 -5.20
N LYS A 548 10.54 -5.55 -5.80
CA LYS A 548 10.09 -5.13 -7.15
C LYS A 548 10.14 -6.24 -8.20
N ALA A 549 11.23 -7.02 -8.23
CA ALA A 549 11.39 -8.13 -9.17
C ALA A 549 10.37 -9.26 -8.94
N THR A 550 10.01 -9.53 -7.69
CA THR A 550 9.02 -10.55 -7.33
C THR A 550 7.60 -10.07 -7.67
N GLN A 551 7.30 -8.80 -7.40
CA GLN A 551 6.03 -8.17 -7.79
C GLN A 551 5.82 -8.25 -9.32
N GLU A 552 6.88 -7.96 -10.10
CA GLU A 552 6.84 -8.06 -11.56
C GLU A 552 6.63 -9.49 -12.05
N LEU A 553 7.31 -10.47 -11.43
CA LEU A 553 7.11 -11.88 -11.71
C LEU A 553 5.65 -12.30 -11.44
N PHE A 554 5.10 -11.94 -10.29
CA PHE A 554 3.74 -12.30 -9.90
C PHE A 554 2.70 -11.71 -10.87
N LEU A 555 2.81 -10.42 -11.19
CA LEU A 555 1.90 -9.76 -12.13
C LEU A 555 2.00 -10.35 -13.55
N ARG A 556 3.22 -10.62 -14.03
CA ARG A 556 3.44 -11.21 -15.36
C ARG A 556 2.81 -12.59 -15.49
N GLU A 557 3.03 -13.46 -14.51
CA GLU A 557 2.49 -14.83 -14.51
C GLU A 557 0.96 -14.81 -14.39
N PHE A 558 0.40 -13.93 -13.55
CA PHE A 558 -1.05 -13.73 -13.46
C PHE A 558 -1.66 -13.35 -14.81
N LEU A 559 -1.07 -12.38 -15.52
CA LEU A 559 -1.54 -11.95 -16.83
C LEU A 559 -1.41 -13.06 -17.89
N GLN A 560 -0.34 -13.87 -17.85
CA GLN A 560 -0.19 -15.02 -18.75
C GLN A 560 -1.26 -16.09 -18.53
N ILE A 561 -1.64 -16.37 -17.27
CA ILE A 561 -2.73 -17.30 -16.94
C ILE A 561 -4.06 -16.79 -17.49
N VAL A 562 -4.34 -15.49 -17.30
CA VAL A 562 -5.55 -14.84 -17.83
C VAL A 562 -5.60 -14.91 -19.35
N GLN A 563 -4.48 -14.64 -20.04
CA GLN A 563 -4.39 -14.74 -21.50
C GLN A 563 -4.64 -16.16 -22.00
N LYS A 564 -4.03 -17.17 -21.36
CA LYS A 564 -4.20 -18.59 -21.74
C LYS A 564 -5.62 -19.11 -21.54
N ALA A 565 -6.32 -18.61 -20.53
CA ALA A 565 -7.71 -18.98 -20.27
C ALA A 565 -8.70 -18.46 -21.33
N GLY A 566 -8.32 -17.42 -22.10
CA GLY A 566 -9.11 -16.90 -23.23
C GLY A 566 -10.46 -16.29 -22.85
N LYS A 567 -10.73 -16.06 -21.57
CA LYS A 567 -11.97 -15.49 -21.03
C LYS A 567 -11.68 -14.18 -20.30
N THR A 568 -12.58 -13.21 -20.42
CA THR A 568 -12.56 -12.03 -19.55
C THR A 568 -13.04 -12.43 -18.15
N PHE A 569 -12.14 -12.39 -17.17
CA PHE A 569 -12.51 -12.64 -15.77
C PHE A 569 -13.04 -11.36 -15.14
N GLU A 570 -14.27 -11.45 -14.63
CA GLU A 570 -14.91 -10.41 -13.83
C GLU A 570 -14.61 -10.68 -12.35
N VAL A 571 -14.01 -9.72 -11.66
CA VAL A 571 -13.62 -9.87 -10.25
C VAL A 571 -14.30 -8.82 -9.40
N LEU A 572 -15.16 -9.30 -8.50
CA LEU A 572 -15.69 -8.51 -7.41
C LEU A 572 -14.55 -8.17 -6.44
N ARG A 573 -14.19 -6.88 -6.33
CA ARG A 573 -13.09 -6.35 -5.49
C ARG A 573 -11.69 -6.81 -5.88
N LEU A 574 -11.29 -6.56 -7.13
CA LEU A 574 -9.89 -6.64 -7.53
C LEU A 574 -9.02 -5.77 -6.62
N GLN A 575 -7.92 -6.32 -6.08
CA GLN A 575 -7.07 -5.63 -5.10
C GLN A 575 -6.13 -4.56 -5.72
N LEU A 576 -6.13 -4.45 -7.05
CA LEU A 576 -5.34 -3.49 -7.82
C LEU A 576 -6.24 -2.71 -8.80
N PRO A 577 -6.24 -1.36 -8.77
CA PRO A 577 -5.65 -0.49 -7.75
C PRO A 577 -6.49 -0.46 -6.46
N VAL A 578 -5.90 0.07 -5.38
CA VAL A 578 -6.62 0.31 -4.13
C VAL A 578 -7.41 1.62 -4.25
N ILE A 579 -8.72 1.56 -4.05
CA ILE A 579 -9.60 2.73 -4.11
C ILE A 579 -9.79 3.31 -2.70
N ASN A 580 -9.44 4.58 -2.52
CA ASN A 580 -9.62 5.28 -1.24
C ASN A 580 -10.99 5.97 -1.18
N ILE A 581 -12.02 5.29 -0.66
CA ILE A 581 -13.39 5.85 -0.56
C ILE A 581 -13.42 7.16 0.25
N SER A 582 -12.54 7.33 1.24
CA SER A 582 -12.53 8.54 2.07
C SER A 582 -12.16 9.80 1.29
N SER A 583 -11.57 9.65 0.11
CA SER A 583 -11.23 10.74 -0.81
C SER A 583 -12.38 11.16 -1.74
N LEU A 584 -13.51 10.42 -1.74
CA LEU A 584 -14.62 10.64 -2.65
C LEU A 584 -15.20 12.05 -2.46
N LYS A 585 -15.14 12.86 -3.51
CA LYS A 585 -15.76 14.18 -3.60
C LYS A 585 -16.74 14.20 -4.76
N VAL A 586 -17.89 14.83 -4.55
CA VAL A 586 -18.93 14.97 -5.57
C VAL A 586 -19.18 16.44 -5.80
N ASP A 587 -18.92 16.89 -7.02
CA ASP A 587 -19.12 18.26 -7.46
C ASP A 587 -20.26 18.26 -8.49
N PHE A 588 -21.34 18.99 -8.19
CA PHE A 588 -22.49 19.19 -9.07
C PHE A 588 -23.01 20.62 -8.92
N GLU A 589 -23.63 21.14 -9.98
CA GLU A 589 -24.27 22.45 -9.98
C GLU A 589 -25.73 22.29 -9.54
N ASP A 590 -26.15 23.04 -8.53
CA ASP A 590 -27.50 23.01 -7.96
C ASP A 590 -28.24 24.34 -8.26
N HIS A 591 -28.74 25.03 -7.23
CA HIS A 591 -29.17 26.43 -7.35
C HIS A 591 -27.98 27.39 -7.50
N ARG A 592 -26.75 26.94 -7.24
CA ARG A 592 -25.52 27.72 -7.35
C ARG A 592 -24.78 27.31 -8.62
N THR A 593 -24.56 28.32 -9.44
CA THR A 593 -23.82 28.24 -10.71
C THR A 593 -22.51 28.99 -10.57
N TYR A 594 -21.48 28.55 -11.29
CA TYR A 594 -20.13 29.11 -11.22
C TYR A 594 -19.71 29.62 -12.60
N ALA A 595 -19.21 30.86 -12.66
CA ALA A 595 -18.74 31.44 -13.92
C ALA A 595 -17.40 30.87 -14.38
N LEU A 596 -16.51 30.55 -13.44
CA LEU A 596 -15.14 30.07 -13.69
C LEU A 596 -14.82 28.87 -12.79
N PRO A 597 -14.03 27.87 -13.26
CA PRO A 597 -13.63 26.70 -12.48
C PRO A 597 -12.92 27.05 -11.16
N GLY A 598 -12.20 28.16 -11.09
CA GLY A 598 -11.55 28.63 -9.85
C GLY A 598 -12.52 28.99 -8.73
N SER A 599 -13.77 29.28 -9.06
CA SER A 599 -14.80 29.74 -8.11
C SER A 599 -15.30 28.64 -7.16
N THR A 600 -15.11 27.36 -7.52
CA THR A 600 -15.45 26.21 -6.66
C THR A 600 -14.43 25.97 -5.55
N SER A 601 -13.23 26.55 -5.65
CA SER A 601 -12.15 26.38 -4.66
C SER A 601 -12.29 27.29 -3.44
N VAL A 602 -13.17 28.30 -3.51
CA VAL A 602 -13.43 29.26 -2.43
C VAL A 602 -14.27 28.59 -1.33
N LYS A 603 -13.89 28.82 -0.07
CA LYS A 603 -14.60 28.26 1.10
C LYS A 603 -16.08 28.65 1.10
N GLU A 604 -16.96 27.67 1.29
CA GLU A 604 -18.42 27.87 1.29
C GLU A 604 -18.91 28.90 2.33
N SER A 605 -18.19 29.07 3.44
CA SER A 605 -18.52 30.09 4.44
C SER A 605 -18.47 31.52 3.88
N VAL A 606 -17.56 31.79 2.94
CA VAL A 606 -17.41 33.10 2.30
C VAL A 606 -18.59 33.36 1.37
N TRP A 607 -18.94 32.37 0.53
CA TRP A 607 -20.12 32.48 -0.34
C TRP A 607 -21.41 32.69 0.47
N ARG A 608 -21.59 31.92 1.56
CA ARG A 608 -22.79 32.04 2.41
C ARG A 608 -22.99 33.46 2.96
N SER A 609 -21.92 34.11 3.44
CA SER A 609 -22.01 35.49 3.95
C SER A 609 -22.38 36.53 2.89
N LEU A 610 -22.06 36.27 1.61
CA LEU A 610 -22.45 37.15 0.52
C LEU A 610 -23.91 36.87 0.09
N GLU A 611 -24.31 35.61 0.09
CA GLU A 611 -25.66 35.18 -0.33
C GLU A 611 -26.76 35.54 0.68
N GLU A 612 -26.45 35.52 1.99
CA GLU A 612 -27.43 35.80 3.07
C GLU A 612 -28.16 37.14 2.91
N ASP A 613 -27.50 38.17 2.36
CA ASP A 613 -28.08 39.51 2.19
C ASP A 613 -28.78 39.72 0.83
N VAL A 614 -28.49 38.87 -0.17
CA VAL A 614 -29.03 39.00 -1.54
C VAL A 614 -30.33 38.22 -1.70
N ILE A 615 -30.44 37.10 -0.99
CA ILE A 615 -31.65 36.27 -0.96
C ILE A 615 -32.72 37.02 -0.13
N PRO A 616 -33.92 37.27 -0.66
CA PRO A 616 -34.97 37.99 0.09
C PRO A 616 -35.32 37.26 1.40
N SER A 617 -35.23 37.97 2.53
CA SER A 617 -35.69 37.47 3.82
C SER A 617 -37.22 37.39 3.80
N LEU A 618 -37.76 36.16 3.80
CA LEU A 618 -39.19 35.96 4.02
C LEU A 618 -39.58 36.46 5.42
N PRO A 619 -40.80 37.02 5.59
CA PRO A 619 -41.21 37.63 6.85
C PRO A 619 -41.25 36.59 7.98
N THR A 620 -40.41 36.81 8.99
CA THR A 620 -40.62 36.49 10.40
C THR A 620 -41.08 35.08 10.77
N VAL A 621 -40.47 34.02 10.22
CA VAL A 621 -40.24 32.76 10.96
C VAL A 621 -38.90 32.20 10.49
N ARG A 622 -37.97 31.97 11.42
CA ARG A 622 -36.71 31.24 11.16
C ARG A 622 -37.02 29.89 10.51
N THR A 623 -37.02 29.85 9.19
CA THR A 623 -37.01 28.62 8.42
C THR A 623 -36.06 28.80 7.26
N ASN A 624 -35.03 27.97 7.23
CA ASN A 624 -34.04 27.94 6.17
C ASN A 624 -34.76 27.62 4.85
N TRP A 625 -34.34 28.13 3.69
CA TRP A 625 -34.95 27.80 2.39
C TRP A 625 -35.10 26.28 2.15
N LEU A 626 -34.17 25.47 2.69
CA LEU A 626 -34.24 24.00 2.76
C LEU A 626 -35.51 23.45 3.43
N GLU A 627 -36.08 24.15 4.42
CA GLU A 627 -37.31 23.75 5.11
C GLU A 627 -38.57 24.09 4.30
N LEU A 628 -38.54 25.09 3.41
CA LEU A 628 -39.67 25.43 2.56
C LEU A 628 -39.86 24.40 1.43
N GLN A 629 -38.77 23.91 0.82
CA GLN A 629 -38.83 22.79 -0.14
C GLN A 629 -39.24 21.48 0.55
N SER A 630 -38.84 21.26 1.80
CA SER A 630 -39.25 20.07 2.58
C SER A 630 -40.76 19.97 2.81
N LYS A 631 -41.49 21.09 2.69
CA LYS A 631 -42.96 21.13 2.74
C LYS A 631 -43.64 20.88 1.40
N LEU A 632 -42.97 21.13 0.27
CA LEU A 632 -43.51 20.93 -1.09
C LEU A 632 -43.26 19.51 -1.63
N LEU A 633 -42.20 18.82 -1.18
CA LEU A 633 -41.87 17.42 -1.57
C LEU A 633 -41.49 16.57 -0.34
N PRO A 634 -42.47 16.06 0.43
CA PRO A 634 -42.21 15.34 1.69
C PRO A 634 -41.44 14.02 1.52
N LYS A 635 -41.49 13.41 0.33
CA LYS A 635 -40.93 12.07 0.03
C LYS A 635 -39.42 12.04 -0.24
N TYR A 636 -38.75 13.18 -0.38
CA TYR A 636 -37.39 13.25 -0.93
C TYR A 636 -36.39 13.96 -0.01
N LYS A 637 -36.56 13.86 1.31
CA LYS A 637 -35.74 14.56 2.32
C LYS A 637 -34.23 14.26 2.30
N GLU A 638 -33.78 13.27 1.54
CA GLU A 638 -32.42 12.72 1.64
C GLU A 638 -31.68 12.62 0.29
N SER A 639 -32.14 13.26 -0.79
CA SER A 639 -31.50 13.18 -2.13
C SER A 639 -31.05 14.53 -2.66
N ASN A 640 -29.93 14.57 -3.39
CA ASN A 640 -29.45 15.77 -4.07
C ASN A 640 -30.31 16.06 -5.32
N ILE A 641 -30.42 17.32 -5.74
CA ILE A 641 -31.14 17.70 -6.97
C ILE A 641 -30.12 18.11 -8.03
N CYS A 642 -30.24 17.56 -9.23
CA CYS A 642 -29.45 17.95 -10.39
C CYS A 642 -30.36 18.16 -11.62
N VAL A 643 -29.82 18.80 -12.65
CA VAL A 643 -30.58 19.17 -13.85
C VAL A 643 -30.19 18.29 -15.03
N ALA A 644 -31.17 17.85 -15.82
CA ALA A 644 -30.93 17.11 -17.06
C ALA A 644 -30.06 17.92 -18.02
N GLY A 645 -28.99 17.32 -18.54
CA GLY A 645 -27.98 17.95 -19.39
C GLY A 645 -26.80 18.58 -18.64
N GLU A 646 -26.86 18.73 -17.32
CA GLU A 646 -25.74 19.22 -16.49
C GLU A 646 -24.93 18.05 -15.91
N ALA A 647 -23.60 18.18 -15.91
CA ALA A 647 -22.68 17.10 -15.57
C ALA A 647 -22.40 17.00 -14.05
N ILE A 648 -22.52 15.80 -13.49
CA ILE A 648 -22.09 15.46 -12.13
C ILE A 648 -20.66 14.92 -12.19
N LYS A 649 -19.75 15.56 -11.46
CA LYS A 649 -18.32 15.19 -11.40
C LYS A 649 -18.04 14.48 -10.08
N ILE A 650 -17.34 13.35 -10.16
CA ILE A 650 -16.96 12.52 -9.01
C ILE A 650 -15.45 12.35 -9.05
N ALA A 651 -14.76 12.87 -8.04
CA ALA A 651 -13.32 12.71 -7.87
C ALA A 651 -13.02 11.61 -6.85
N ILE A 652 -12.28 10.57 -7.25
CA ILE A 652 -11.89 9.43 -6.41
C ILE A 652 -10.40 9.15 -6.60
N GLU A 653 -9.69 8.92 -5.50
CA GLU A 653 -8.27 8.56 -5.52
C GLU A 653 -8.07 7.07 -5.77
N PHE A 654 -7.25 6.76 -6.78
CA PHE A 654 -6.78 5.42 -7.12
C PHE A 654 -5.30 5.33 -6.77
N LYS A 655 -4.95 4.37 -5.92
CA LYS A 655 -3.58 4.15 -5.46
C LYS A 655 -3.03 2.83 -5.97
N ASN A 656 -1.83 2.86 -6.54
CA ASN A 656 -1.05 1.66 -6.81
C ASN A 656 -0.30 1.25 -5.54
N PRO A 657 -0.62 0.11 -4.90
CA PRO A 657 0.11 -0.38 -3.74
C PRO A 657 1.47 -1.01 -4.09
N LEU A 658 1.74 -1.29 -5.37
CA LEU A 658 2.98 -1.93 -5.83
C LEU A 658 4.07 -0.89 -6.13
N GLU A 659 5.33 -1.32 -6.18
CA GLU A 659 6.49 -0.50 -6.58
C GLU A 659 6.72 -0.51 -8.12
N ILE A 660 5.96 -1.34 -8.84
CA ILE A 660 5.98 -1.44 -10.30
C ILE A 660 4.81 -0.65 -10.93
N PRO A 661 4.96 -0.13 -12.15
CA PRO A 661 3.87 0.59 -12.82
C PRO A 661 2.73 -0.36 -13.22
N ILE A 662 1.49 0.10 -13.08
CA ILE A 662 0.28 -0.61 -13.53
C ILE A 662 -0.52 0.23 -14.53
N SER A 663 -1.03 -0.40 -15.57
CA SER A 663 -1.90 0.23 -16.58
C SER A 663 -3.36 -0.14 -16.33
N ILE A 664 -4.20 0.89 -16.21
CA ILE A 664 -5.64 0.75 -15.98
C ILE A 664 -6.37 1.46 -17.13
N SER A 665 -7.36 0.80 -17.70
CA SER A 665 -8.12 1.28 -18.85
C SER A 665 -9.62 1.22 -18.60
N SER A 666 -10.40 1.98 -19.37
CA SER A 666 -11.87 2.01 -19.30
C SER A 666 -12.43 2.27 -17.89
N VAL A 667 -11.78 3.14 -17.11
CA VAL A 667 -12.29 3.53 -15.79
C VAL A 667 -13.57 4.34 -15.98
N SER A 668 -14.67 3.86 -15.41
CA SER A 668 -16.00 4.46 -15.56
C SER A 668 -16.88 4.20 -14.34
N LEU A 669 -17.90 5.04 -14.15
CA LEU A 669 -18.88 4.91 -13.07
C LEU A 669 -19.92 3.83 -13.40
N ILE A 670 -20.46 3.21 -12.36
CA ILE A 670 -21.63 2.34 -12.42
C ILE A 670 -22.82 3.13 -11.88
N CYS A 671 -23.83 3.35 -12.70
CA CYS A 671 -25.00 4.18 -12.38
C CYS A 671 -26.30 3.42 -12.65
N GLU A 672 -27.30 3.62 -11.78
CA GLU A 672 -28.68 3.15 -11.94
C GLU A 672 -29.58 4.40 -12.13
N LEU A 673 -30.41 4.43 -13.18
CA LEU A 673 -31.41 5.49 -13.38
C LEU A 673 -32.80 4.86 -13.36
N SER A 674 -33.67 5.33 -12.46
CA SER A 674 -35.05 4.85 -12.33
C SER A 674 -36.07 5.95 -12.61
N ALA A 675 -37.21 5.59 -13.21
CA ALA A 675 -38.33 6.51 -13.42
C ALA A 675 -39.01 6.83 -12.07
N THR A 676 -39.49 8.05 -11.91
CA THR A 676 -40.07 8.59 -10.67
C THR A 676 -41.31 7.84 -10.16
N SER A 677 -41.90 6.93 -10.96
CA SER A 677 -43.09 6.13 -10.63
C SER A 677 -42.83 4.79 -9.94
N ASP A 678 -41.59 4.27 -9.95
CA ASP A 678 -41.35 2.83 -9.75
C ASP A 678 -40.91 2.43 -8.32
N GLU A 679 -40.77 3.37 -7.38
CA GLU A 679 -40.42 3.06 -5.97
C GLU A 679 -41.52 2.32 -5.18
N THR A 680 -42.67 1.98 -5.79
CA THR A 680 -43.75 1.29 -5.05
C THR A 680 -43.57 -0.21 -4.84
N ASN A 681 -42.56 -0.87 -5.44
CA ASN A 681 -42.43 -2.34 -5.35
C ASN A 681 -41.02 -2.93 -5.06
N SER A 682 -39.96 -2.15 -4.83
CA SER A 682 -38.59 -2.70 -4.75
C SER A 682 -38.04 -3.03 -3.34
N ASP A 683 -38.76 -2.71 -2.26
CA ASP A 683 -38.22 -2.84 -0.89
C ASP A 683 -38.45 -4.22 -0.23
N ALA A 684 -38.96 -5.22 -0.96
CA ALA A 684 -39.35 -6.51 -0.38
C ALA A 684 -38.39 -7.71 -0.62
N SER A 685 -37.28 -7.57 -1.36
CA SER A 685 -36.41 -8.72 -1.66
C SER A 685 -34.92 -8.41 -1.57
N CYS A 686 -34.39 -8.23 -0.35
CA CYS A 686 -32.98 -8.51 -0.11
C CYS A 686 -32.69 -8.76 1.38
N SER A 687 -33.20 -9.88 1.92
CA SER A 687 -32.82 -10.35 3.24
C SER A 687 -32.73 -11.87 3.29
N THR A 688 -31.64 -12.42 2.75
CA THR A 688 -31.18 -13.77 3.10
C THR A 688 -29.67 -13.81 3.00
N ALA A 689 -29.01 -13.77 4.16
CA ALA A 689 -27.58 -13.99 4.27
C ALA A 689 -27.32 -15.50 4.27
N GLY A 690 -26.78 -16.01 3.16
CA GLY A 690 -26.32 -17.39 3.04
C GLY A 690 -25.60 -17.62 1.71
N ILE A 691 -24.27 -17.75 1.78
CA ILE A 691 -23.36 -18.34 0.79
C ILE A 691 -23.32 -17.66 -0.60
N TRP A 692 -22.11 -17.25 -0.97
CA TRP A 692 -21.78 -16.43 -2.14
C TRP A 692 -21.99 -17.24 -3.42
N ASN A 693 -23.01 -16.92 -4.21
CA ASN A 693 -23.27 -17.55 -5.52
C ASN A 693 -23.51 -16.49 -6.60
N ASN A 694 -23.25 -16.92 -7.84
CA ASN A 694 -23.26 -16.22 -9.14
C ASN A 694 -24.47 -15.31 -9.49
N GLU A 695 -25.45 -15.10 -8.60
CA GLU A 695 -26.68 -14.37 -8.90
C GLU A 695 -26.50 -12.83 -8.93
N GLU A 696 -25.50 -12.26 -8.24
CA GLU A 696 -25.19 -10.82 -8.33
C GLU A 696 -24.49 -10.42 -9.65
N HIS A 697 -23.87 -11.37 -10.37
CA HIS A 697 -23.18 -11.10 -11.65
C HIS A 697 -24.15 -10.79 -12.79
N GLU A 698 -25.32 -11.43 -12.83
CA GLU A 698 -26.34 -11.19 -13.87
C GLU A 698 -27.00 -9.81 -13.70
N ASN A 699 -27.31 -9.40 -12.46
CA ASN A 699 -27.91 -8.08 -12.19
C ASN A 699 -26.99 -6.90 -12.57
N LEU A 700 -25.67 -7.03 -12.38
CA LEU A 700 -24.71 -5.98 -12.78
C LEU A 700 -24.56 -5.88 -14.31
N ARG A 701 -24.84 -6.95 -15.07
CA ARG A 701 -24.81 -6.93 -16.54
C ARG A 701 -26.01 -6.21 -17.15
N GLU A 702 -27.21 -6.39 -16.60
CA GLU A 702 -28.40 -5.66 -17.06
C GLU A 702 -28.27 -4.14 -16.83
N ILE A 703 -27.74 -3.71 -15.68
CA ILE A 703 -27.56 -2.28 -15.32
C ILE A 703 -26.65 -1.52 -16.30
N ILE A 704 -25.75 -2.21 -17.02
CA ILE A 704 -24.78 -1.59 -17.94
C ILE A 704 -25.40 -1.33 -19.33
N SER A 705 -26.54 -1.93 -19.65
CA SER A 705 -27.12 -1.88 -21.00
C SER A 705 -27.91 -0.61 -21.34
N ASP A 706 -28.33 0.19 -20.35
CA ASP A 706 -29.11 1.43 -20.54
C ASP A 706 -28.26 2.69 -20.69
N THR A 707 -27.32 2.69 -21.65
CA THR A 707 -26.49 3.87 -22.00
C THR A 707 -27.25 4.98 -22.74
N SER A 708 -28.54 4.80 -23.03
CA SER A 708 -29.36 5.79 -23.74
C SER A 708 -29.78 6.97 -22.84
N SER A 709 -29.91 6.76 -21.53
CA SER A 709 -30.49 7.73 -20.60
C SER A 709 -29.48 8.67 -19.92
N PHE A 710 -28.18 8.37 -19.98
CA PHE A 710 -27.09 9.20 -19.43
C PHE A 710 -25.76 8.95 -20.16
N SER A 711 -24.83 9.91 -20.14
CA SER A 711 -23.47 9.74 -20.69
C SER A 711 -22.41 9.64 -19.61
N LEU A 712 -21.46 8.73 -19.77
CA LEU A 712 -20.34 8.49 -18.86
C LEU A 712 -19.00 8.88 -19.50
N SER A 713 -18.07 9.44 -18.71
CA SER A 713 -16.67 9.59 -19.13
C SER A 713 -15.88 8.29 -18.92
N GLU A 714 -15.05 7.91 -19.88
CA GLU A 714 -14.04 6.86 -19.70
C GLU A 714 -12.64 7.46 -19.62
N VAL A 715 -11.83 7.01 -18.65
CA VAL A 715 -10.45 7.48 -18.44
C VAL A 715 -9.48 6.30 -18.45
N ASN A 716 -8.32 6.50 -19.11
CA ASN A 716 -7.20 5.56 -19.10
C ASN A 716 -6.06 6.16 -18.27
N ILE A 717 -5.46 5.36 -17.38
CA ILE A 717 -4.51 5.83 -16.39
C ILE A 717 -3.34 4.85 -16.33
N SER A 718 -2.12 5.39 -16.27
CA SER A 718 -0.93 4.65 -15.87
C SER A 718 -0.53 5.13 -14.49
N LEU A 719 -0.48 4.22 -13.51
CA LEU A 719 -0.02 4.53 -12.15
C LEU A 719 1.39 3.97 -11.97
N GLY A 720 2.36 4.83 -11.68
CA GLY A 720 3.70 4.47 -11.24
C GLY A 720 3.69 3.75 -9.89
N GLY A 721 4.86 3.28 -9.46
CA GLY A 721 5.01 2.56 -8.20
C GLY A 721 4.68 3.44 -6.99
N GLY A 722 3.72 3.02 -6.15
CA GLY A 722 3.27 3.77 -4.98
C GLY A 722 2.43 5.02 -5.28
N GLU A 723 2.23 5.34 -6.55
CA GLU A 723 1.54 6.56 -7.00
C GLU A 723 0.05 6.51 -6.64
N ALA A 724 -0.49 7.66 -6.24
CA ALA A 724 -1.91 7.86 -6.01
C ALA A 724 -2.39 9.01 -6.90
N ASN A 725 -3.35 8.73 -7.78
CA ASN A 725 -3.92 9.73 -8.68
C ASN A 725 -5.40 9.96 -8.37
N LEU A 726 -5.78 11.23 -8.25
CA LEU A 726 -7.17 11.65 -8.13
C LEU A 726 -7.81 11.68 -9.51
N VAL A 727 -8.77 10.79 -9.74
CA VAL A 727 -9.43 10.63 -11.04
C VAL A 727 -10.81 11.26 -10.97
N GLN A 728 -11.07 12.20 -11.88
CA GLN A 728 -12.38 12.82 -12.02
C GLN A 728 -13.19 12.11 -13.10
N LEU A 729 -14.27 11.45 -12.69
CA LEU A 729 -15.25 10.80 -13.56
C LEU A 729 -16.50 11.65 -13.64
N THR A 730 -17.16 11.67 -14.80
CA THR A 730 -18.32 12.52 -15.07
C THR A 730 -19.51 11.67 -15.53
N VAL A 731 -20.69 11.96 -14.99
CA VAL A 731 -21.98 11.41 -15.45
C VAL A 731 -22.93 12.57 -15.79
N THR A 732 -23.54 12.53 -16.97
CA THR A 732 -24.52 13.56 -17.42
C THR A 732 -25.86 12.89 -17.72
N PRO A 733 -26.89 13.07 -16.86
CA PRO A 733 -28.21 12.54 -17.12
C PRO A 733 -28.91 13.29 -18.25
N LYS A 734 -29.62 12.58 -19.14
CA LYS A 734 -30.34 13.18 -20.28
C LYS A 734 -31.85 13.25 -20.07
N VAL A 735 -32.39 12.44 -19.16
CA VAL A 735 -33.82 12.31 -18.88
C VAL A 735 -34.08 12.49 -17.39
N GLU A 736 -35.30 12.90 -17.06
CA GLU A 736 -35.76 13.05 -15.67
C GLU A 736 -35.87 11.69 -14.97
N GLY A 737 -35.62 11.67 -13.66
CA GLY A 737 -35.66 10.44 -12.86
C GLY A 737 -34.76 10.48 -11.65
N ILE A 738 -34.53 9.33 -11.03
CA ILE A 738 -33.65 9.17 -9.88
C ILE A 738 -32.37 8.46 -10.34
N LEU A 739 -31.26 9.20 -10.35
CA LEU A 739 -29.92 8.70 -10.68
C LEU A 739 -29.18 8.32 -9.40
N LYS A 740 -28.72 7.07 -9.32
CA LYS A 740 -27.94 6.53 -8.21
C LYS A 740 -26.60 6.04 -8.70
N ILE A 741 -25.51 6.55 -8.10
CA ILE A 741 -24.15 6.07 -8.40
C ILE A 741 -23.81 4.92 -7.45
N VAL A 742 -23.55 3.73 -8.01
CA VAL A 742 -23.44 2.46 -7.29
C VAL A 742 -21.98 2.05 -7.07
N GLY A 743 -21.09 2.43 -8.00
CA GLY A 743 -19.70 1.98 -7.94
C GLY A 743 -18.82 2.48 -9.09
N VAL A 744 -17.65 1.86 -9.22
CA VAL A 744 -16.66 2.09 -10.28
C VAL A 744 -16.29 0.74 -10.92
N ARG A 745 -16.10 0.75 -12.25
CA ARG A 745 -15.52 -0.37 -13.01
C ARG A 745 -14.21 0.05 -13.68
N TRP A 746 -13.27 -0.89 -13.84
CA TRP A 746 -12.03 -0.67 -14.57
C TRP A 746 -11.49 -1.97 -15.20
N LYS A 747 -10.59 -1.82 -16.17
CA LYS A 747 -9.84 -2.93 -16.77
C LYS A 747 -8.36 -2.83 -16.42
N LEU A 748 -7.85 -3.82 -15.68
CA LEU A 748 -6.41 -3.97 -15.41
C LEU A 748 -5.73 -4.63 -16.62
N SER A 749 -4.75 -3.94 -17.21
CA SER A 749 -3.98 -4.39 -18.37
C SER A 749 -4.84 -4.95 -19.52
N GLY A 750 -6.03 -4.37 -19.72
CA GLY A 750 -6.97 -4.69 -20.81
C GLY A 750 -7.73 -6.01 -20.69
N SER A 751 -7.39 -6.89 -19.76
CA SER A 751 -7.90 -8.29 -19.74
C SER A 751 -8.75 -8.64 -18.51
N VAL A 752 -8.48 -8.01 -17.36
CA VAL A 752 -9.17 -8.32 -16.09
C VAL A 752 -10.10 -7.16 -15.73
N VAL A 753 -11.39 -7.44 -15.55
CA VAL A 753 -12.39 -6.42 -15.21
C VAL A 753 -12.60 -6.42 -13.69
N GLY A 754 -12.27 -5.30 -13.06
CA GLY A 754 -12.49 -5.06 -11.63
C GLY A 754 -13.75 -4.22 -11.39
N PHE A 755 -14.50 -4.58 -10.35
CA PHE A 755 -15.66 -3.81 -9.89
C PHE A 755 -15.52 -3.44 -8.41
N TYR A 756 -15.91 -2.21 -8.08
CA TYR A 756 -15.99 -1.73 -6.70
C TYR A 756 -17.34 -1.08 -6.43
N SER A 757 -18.15 -1.69 -5.56
CA SER A 757 -19.44 -1.14 -5.13
C SER A 757 -19.30 -0.28 -3.87
N PHE A 758 -19.89 0.91 -3.88
CA PHE A 758 -19.83 1.84 -2.74
C PHE A 758 -20.67 1.38 -1.53
N GLY A 759 -21.61 0.44 -1.72
CA GLY A 759 -22.59 0.01 -0.69
C GLY A 759 -22.18 -1.12 0.25
N SER A 760 -21.09 -1.86 0.00
CA SER A 760 -20.88 -3.20 0.61
C SER A 760 -20.02 -3.27 1.89
N ASN A 761 -19.55 -2.15 2.46
CA ASN A 761 -18.57 -2.18 3.57
C ASN A 761 -19.07 -1.75 4.97
N TYR A 762 -20.37 -1.62 5.20
CA TYR A 762 -20.90 -1.40 6.56
C TYR A 762 -21.20 -2.71 7.29
N VAL A 763 -20.18 -3.54 7.54
CA VAL A 763 -20.27 -4.55 8.60
C VAL A 763 -20.32 -3.80 9.92
N LYS A 764 -21.47 -3.86 10.60
CA LYS A 764 -21.73 -3.27 11.92
C LYS A 764 -20.64 -3.70 12.93
N LYS A 765 -19.57 -2.93 13.09
CA LYS A 765 -18.73 -3.01 14.29
C LYS A 765 -19.60 -2.58 15.47
N LYS A 766 -19.95 -3.52 16.35
CA LYS A 766 -20.55 -3.22 17.66
C LYS A 766 -19.59 -2.31 18.43
N ILE A 767 -19.82 -1.01 18.41
CA ILE A 767 -19.15 -0.06 19.29
C ILE A 767 -19.92 -0.05 20.62
N ALA A 768 -19.21 -0.42 21.68
CA ALA A 768 -19.69 -0.34 23.05
C ALA A 768 -20.09 1.10 23.42
N LYS A 769 -21.13 1.20 24.25
CA LYS A 769 -21.82 2.41 24.68
C LYS A 769 -20.88 3.61 24.95
N GLY A 770 -21.00 4.63 24.11
CA GLY A 770 -20.56 5.99 24.39
C GLY A 770 -21.35 6.96 23.52
N ARG A 771 -22.20 7.80 24.12
CA ARG A 771 -23.03 8.79 23.42
C ARG A 771 -22.13 9.77 22.65
N ARG A 772 -21.95 9.54 21.35
CA ARG A 772 -21.61 10.59 20.37
C ARG A 772 -22.70 10.58 19.30
N LYS A 773 -23.19 11.78 18.99
CA LYS A 773 -24.24 12.04 17.98
C LYS A 773 -23.91 11.26 16.70
N ALA A 774 -24.89 10.52 16.19
CA ALA A 774 -24.79 9.82 14.92
C ALA A 774 -24.43 10.82 13.81
N LYS A 775 -23.25 10.68 13.21
CA LYS A 775 -22.98 11.27 11.90
C LYS A 775 -23.90 10.57 10.89
N GLN A 776 -24.59 11.36 10.06
CA GLN A 776 -25.44 10.88 8.96
C GLN A 776 -24.70 9.85 8.10
N SER A 777 -25.43 8.84 7.63
CA SER A 777 -24.93 7.78 6.75
C SER A 777 -24.52 8.33 5.36
N PRO A 778 -23.34 8.00 4.82
CA PRO A 778 -22.88 8.48 3.51
C PRO A 778 -23.64 7.93 2.30
N GLY A 779 -24.50 6.91 2.46
CA GLY A 779 -25.24 6.28 1.36
C GLY A 779 -26.20 7.23 0.62
N ASN A 780 -26.58 8.33 1.25
CA ASN A 780 -27.53 9.30 0.68
C ASN A 780 -26.86 10.37 -0.20
N TYR A 781 -25.52 10.50 -0.17
CA TYR A 781 -24.78 11.52 -0.93
C TYR A 781 -24.65 11.22 -2.44
N LEU A 782 -24.96 9.98 -2.85
CA LEU A 782 -24.79 9.49 -4.22
C LEU A 782 -26.13 9.25 -4.96
N LYS A 783 -27.26 9.71 -4.38
CA LYS A 783 -28.61 9.67 -4.97
C LYS A 783 -29.02 11.08 -5.43
N PHE A 784 -29.37 11.21 -6.70
CA PHE A 784 -29.68 12.46 -7.38
C PHE A 784 -31.07 12.41 -8.03
N ILE A 785 -31.88 13.44 -7.82
CA ILE A 785 -33.16 13.66 -8.50
C ILE A 785 -32.89 14.58 -9.68
N VAL A 786 -33.06 14.05 -10.88
CA VAL A 786 -32.86 14.77 -12.14
C VAL A 786 -34.16 15.50 -12.50
N ILE A 787 -34.11 16.83 -12.55
CA ILE A 787 -35.22 17.70 -12.96
C ILE A 787 -35.01 18.25 -14.39
N GLN A 788 -36.08 18.82 -14.98
CA GLN A 788 -36.04 19.44 -16.30
C GLN A 788 -34.95 20.51 -16.43
N SER A 789 -34.40 20.68 -17.65
CA SER A 789 -33.40 21.70 -17.99
C SER A 789 -33.84 23.12 -17.61
N LEU A 790 -32.97 23.88 -16.95
CA LEU A 790 -33.22 25.24 -16.46
C LEU A 790 -32.27 26.29 -17.12
N PRO A 791 -32.68 27.57 -17.24
CA PRO A 791 -31.79 28.68 -17.58
C PRO A 791 -30.49 28.71 -16.79
N LYS A 792 -29.37 28.99 -17.46
CA LYS A 792 -28.07 29.19 -16.84
C LYS A 792 -27.48 30.52 -17.32
N LEU A 793 -27.20 31.40 -16.36
CA LEU A 793 -26.54 32.69 -16.60
C LEU A 793 -25.02 32.50 -16.57
N GLU A 794 -24.34 32.93 -17.62
CA GLU A 794 -22.88 33.06 -17.68
C GLU A 794 -22.52 34.53 -17.47
N GLY A 795 -21.53 34.83 -16.62
CA GLY A 795 -21.13 36.20 -16.32
C GLY A 795 -19.63 36.42 -16.42
N PHE A 796 -19.22 37.58 -16.93
CA PHE A 796 -17.82 37.96 -17.10
C PHE A 796 -17.63 39.47 -16.90
N ILE A 797 -16.53 39.89 -16.27
CA ILE A 797 -16.14 41.30 -16.15
C ILE A 797 -15.01 41.59 -17.13
N HIS A 798 -15.26 42.44 -18.11
CA HIS A 798 -14.29 42.87 -19.11
C HIS A 798 -13.23 43.79 -18.51
N ALA A 799 -11.99 43.63 -18.97
CA ALA A 799 -10.84 44.49 -18.69
C ALA A 799 -10.44 44.62 -17.20
N LEU A 800 -10.83 43.67 -16.33
CA LEU A 800 -10.38 43.64 -14.93
C LEU A 800 -8.86 43.32 -14.88
N PRO A 801 -8.01 44.19 -14.32
CA PRO A 801 -6.56 43.98 -14.32
C PRO A 801 -6.13 42.90 -13.32
N GLU A 802 -5.25 41.98 -13.72
CA GLU A 802 -4.62 41.02 -12.78
C GLU A 802 -3.62 41.71 -11.84
N LYS A 803 -2.97 42.78 -12.32
CA LYS A 803 -2.02 43.61 -11.57
C LYS A 803 -2.37 45.09 -11.73
N ALA A 804 -2.46 45.82 -10.62
CA ALA A 804 -2.73 47.25 -10.62
C ALA A 804 -1.92 47.96 -9.52
N TYR A 805 -1.59 49.23 -9.71
CA TYR A 805 -0.98 50.07 -8.68
C TYR A 805 -2.04 50.67 -7.76
N ALA A 806 -1.74 50.86 -6.48
CA ALA A 806 -2.67 51.45 -5.52
C ALA A 806 -3.16 52.83 -6.00
N GLY A 807 -4.44 53.15 -5.80
CA GLY A 807 -5.10 54.35 -6.31
C GLY A 807 -5.51 54.28 -7.79
N HIS A 808 -5.08 53.30 -8.58
CA HIS A 808 -5.43 53.20 -10.02
C HIS A 808 -6.94 53.09 -10.21
N LEU A 809 -7.52 54.03 -10.95
CA LEU A 809 -8.93 54.11 -11.30
C LEU A 809 -9.16 53.69 -12.77
N GLN A 810 -10.15 52.83 -13.02
CA GLN A 810 -10.48 52.32 -14.35
C GLN A 810 -12.00 52.10 -14.53
N HIS A 811 -12.49 52.27 -15.76
CA HIS A 811 -13.85 51.89 -16.19
C HIS A 811 -13.88 50.45 -16.72
N LEU A 812 -14.82 49.63 -16.24
CA LEU A 812 -15.00 48.21 -16.55
C LEU A 812 -16.44 47.92 -17.01
N VAL A 813 -16.68 46.76 -17.63
CA VAL A 813 -18.03 46.35 -18.09
C VAL A 813 -18.35 44.92 -17.65
N LEU A 814 -19.46 44.72 -16.94
CA LEU A 814 -20.03 43.42 -16.62
C LEU A 814 -20.89 42.94 -17.79
N GLU A 815 -20.64 41.73 -18.26
CA GLU A 815 -21.42 41.04 -19.27
C GLU A 815 -22.14 39.83 -18.67
N LEU A 816 -23.47 39.76 -18.83
CA LEU A 816 -24.29 38.61 -18.43
C LEU A 816 -25.01 38.01 -19.64
N ARG A 817 -24.81 36.71 -19.90
CA ARG A 817 -25.40 35.97 -21.02
C ARG A 817 -26.29 34.85 -20.52
N ASN A 818 -27.51 34.75 -21.06
CA ASN A 818 -28.40 33.61 -20.83
C ASN A 818 -28.52 32.82 -22.13
N ARG A 819 -28.02 31.57 -22.15
CA ARG A 819 -28.07 30.72 -23.36
C ARG A 819 -29.40 29.96 -23.53
N SER A 820 -30.36 30.15 -22.61
CA SER A 820 -31.66 29.48 -22.68
C SER A 820 -32.73 30.38 -23.29
N GLU A 821 -33.79 29.76 -23.83
CA GLU A 821 -34.95 30.46 -24.40
C GLU A 821 -35.83 31.14 -23.33
N VAL A 822 -35.70 30.71 -22.07
CA VAL A 822 -36.50 31.16 -20.94
C VAL A 822 -35.86 32.40 -20.31
N SER A 823 -36.63 33.49 -20.19
CA SER A 823 -36.16 34.77 -19.66
C SER A 823 -35.83 34.74 -18.17
N VAL A 824 -34.78 35.47 -17.77
CA VAL A 824 -34.37 35.66 -16.38
C VAL A 824 -34.69 37.09 -15.91
N LYS A 825 -35.20 37.27 -14.68
CA LYS A 825 -35.65 38.55 -14.09
C LYS A 825 -35.15 38.74 -12.64
N ASN A 826 -35.44 39.90 -12.03
CA ASN A 826 -35.12 40.22 -10.63
C ASN A 826 -33.62 40.07 -10.26
N LEU A 827 -32.74 40.62 -11.11
CA LEU A 827 -31.30 40.53 -10.89
C LEU A 827 -30.88 41.37 -9.65
N LYS A 828 -29.98 40.81 -8.83
CA LYS A 828 -29.34 41.54 -7.72
C LYS A 828 -27.85 41.20 -7.67
N MET A 829 -27.00 42.17 -7.35
CA MET A 829 -25.54 41.99 -7.30
C MET A 829 -24.95 42.45 -5.96
N LYS A 830 -24.00 41.67 -5.44
CA LYS A 830 -23.19 42.03 -4.27
C LYS A 830 -21.73 41.68 -4.51
N THR A 831 -20.83 42.52 -4.00
CA THR A 831 -19.38 42.38 -4.10
C THR A 831 -18.76 42.24 -2.72
N SER A 832 -17.71 41.43 -2.56
CA SER A 832 -17.02 41.28 -1.26
C SER A 832 -16.24 42.51 -0.82
N HIS A 833 -15.73 43.32 -1.76
CA HIS A 833 -14.89 44.49 -1.47
C HIS A 833 -15.40 45.74 -2.24
N PRO A 834 -16.40 46.47 -1.71
CA PRO A 834 -16.97 47.65 -2.41
C PRO A 834 -15.97 48.81 -2.57
N ARG A 835 -14.88 48.82 -1.78
CA ARG A 835 -13.75 49.76 -1.95
C ARG A 835 -13.00 49.57 -3.27
N PHE A 836 -13.09 48.38 -3.87
CA PHE A 836 -12.39 48.03 -5.10
C PHE A 836 -13.29 48.10 -6.33
N LEU A 837 -14.57 47.81 -6.18
CA LEU A 837 -15.53 47.75 -7.28
C LEU A 837 -16.82 48.48 -6.91
N ASN A 838 -17.12 49.56 -7.63
CA ASN A 838 -18.34 50.33 -7.50
C ASN A 838 -19.22 50.12 -8.75
N ILE A 839 -20.53 50.05 -8.58
CA ILE A 839 -21.48 49.72 -9.65
C ILE A 839 -22.00 51.03 -10.27
N GLY A 840 -21.78 51.22 -11.57
CA GLY A 840 -22.20 52.41 -12.30
C GLY A 840 -23.70 52.41 -12.63
N LYS A 841 -24.18 53.55 -13.14
CA LYS A 841 -25.53 53.67 -13.72
C LYS A 841 -25.48 53.31 -15.20
N GLN A 842 -26.61 52.89 -15.78
CA GLN A 842 -26.68 52.54 -17.20
C GLN A 842 -26.23 53.68 -18.15
N GLU A 843 -26.42 54.93 -17.73
CA GLU A 843 -25.98 56.13 -18.45
C GLU A 843 -24.44 56.23 -18.57
N ASP A 844 -23.69 55.54 -17.70
CA ASP A 844 -22.23 55.60 -17.64
C ASP A 844 -21.56 54.75 -18.74
N LEU A 845 -22.30 53.86 -19.41
CA LEU A 845 -21.75 52.89 -20.37
C LEU A 845 -21.06 53.55 -21.57
N ASN A 846 -21.52 54.74 -21.97
CA ASN A 846 -21.04 55.47 -23.17
C ASN A 846 -20.06 56.62 -22.84
N LEU A 847 -19.55 56.71 -21.61
CA LEU A 847 -18.65 57.79 -21.20
C LEU A 847 -17.18 57.50 -21.55
N GLU A 848 -16.48 58.47 -22.14
CA GLU A 848 -15.03 58.38 -22.37
C GLU A 848 -14.24 58.69 -21.08
N PHE A 849 -13.47 57.73 -20.59
CA PHE A 849 -12.57 57.87 -19.44
C PHE A 849 -11.19 58.39 -19.90
N PRO A 850 -10.53 59.36 -19.22
CA PRO A 850 -10.90 60.02 -17.96
C PRO A 850 -11.70 61.33 -18.14
N ALA A 851 -12.09 61.72 -19.36
CA ALA A 851 -12.80 62.96 -19.64
C ALA A 851 -14.16 63.08 -18.92
N CYS A 852 -14.77 61.95 -18.58
CA CYS A 852 -15.98 61.88 -17.77
C CYS A 852 -15.85 62.45 -16.36
N LEU A 853 -14.62 62.56 -15.84
CA LEU A 853 -14.33 63.07 -14.49
C LEU A 853 -14.02 64.58 -14.46
N GLU A 854 -13.87 65.24 -15.61
CA GLU A 854 -13.50 66.66 -15.67
C GLU A 854 -14.67 67.59 -15.30
N LYS A 855 -14.36 68.72 -14.65
CA LYS A 855 -15.36 69.70 -14.20
C LYS A 855 -15.99 70.44 -15.39
N LYS A 856 -17.21 70.06 -15.77
CA LYS A 856 -18.01 70.76 -16.80
C LYS A 856 -18.71 72.00 -16.23
N THR A 857 -18.76 73.09 -16.98
CA THR A 857 -19.28 74.42 -16.59
C THR A 857 -20.81 74.49 -16.38
N ASN A 858 -21.54 73.40 -16.61
CA ASN A 858 -22.99 73.33 -16.39
C ASN A 858 -23.30 72.64 -15.06
N VAL A 859 -23.93 73.39 -14.15
CA VAL A 859 -24.37 72.93 -12.82
C VAL A 859 -25.57 72.00 -12.99
N SER A 860 -25.34 70.69 -12.91
CA SER A 860 -26.38 69.70 -12.63
C SER A 860 -26.33 69.35 -11.13
N LEU A 861 -27.48 69.40 -10.46
CA LEU A 861 -27.62 69.06 -9.03
C LEU A 861 -27.00 67.68 -8.72
N PRO A 862 -26.25 67.52 -7.62
CA PRO A 862 -25.88 66.20 -7.13
C PRO A 862 -27.15 65.49 -6.64
N ALA A 863 -27.58 64.46 -7.37
CA ALA A 863 -28.61 63.55 -6.89
C ALA A 863 -27.97 62.61 -5.87
N ASN A 864 -28.32 62.76 -4.58
CA ASN A 864 -27.96 61.81 -3.52
C ASN A 864 -28.35 60.39 -3.96
N PRO A 865 -27.39 59.46 -4.19
CA PRO A 865 -27.74 58.06 -4.21
C PRO A 865 -28.10 57.68 -2.76
N LYS A 866 -29.35 57.27 -2.53
CA LYS A 866 -29.68 56.57 -1.29
C LYS A 866 -28.82 55.30 -1.27
N ILE A 867 -27.70 55.32 -0.56
CA ILE A 867 -26.94 54.11 -0.24
C ILE A 867 -27.90 53.23 0.56
N ALA A 868 -28.46 52.21 -0.09
CA ALA A 868 -29.30 51.22 0.57
C ALA A 868 -28.46 50.53 1.64
N SER A 869 -29.01 50.42 2.84
CA SER A 869 -28.34 50.14 4.12
C SER A 869 -27.61 48.80 4.25
N HIS A 870 -27.36 48.05 3.16
CA HIS A 870 -26.75 46.71 3.20
C HIS A 870 -25.75 46.38 2.07
N GLY A 871 -25.37 47.34 1.22
CA GLY A 871 -24.33 47.11 0.20
C GLY A 871 -24.72 46.13 -0.94
N VAL A 872 -26.03 45.93 -1.16
CA VAL A 872 -26.59 45.14 -2.27
C VAL A 872 -27.10 46.10 -3.34
N PHE A 873 -26.74 45.83 -4.59
CA PHE A 873 -27.23 46.57 -5.76
C PHE A 873 -28.42 45.87 -6.39
N LEU A 874 -29.49 46.63 -6.63
CA LEU A 874 -30.71 46.17 -7.29
C LEU A 874 -30.71 46.70 -8.72
N PHE A 875 -30.82 45.79 -9.69
CA PHE A 875 -31.02 46.19 -11.09
C PHE A 875 -32.46 46.73 -11.28
N PRO A 876 -32.71 47.56 -12.31
CA PRO A 876 -34.06 48.03 -12.61
C PRO A 876 -35.06 46.88 -12.79
N GLU A 877 -36.27 47.01 -12.23
CA GLU A 877 -37.29 45.93 -12.21
C GLU A 877 -37.75 45.50 -13.62
N ASP A 878 -37.65 46.39 -14.61
CA ASP A 878 -38.05 46.14 -16.00
C ASP A 878 -37.02 45.31 -16.80
N LEU A 879 -35.87 44.99 -16.20
CA LEU A 879 -34.75 44.37 -16.89
C LEU A 879 -34.90 42.84 -16.93
N SER A 880 -34.94 42.29 -18.15
CA SER A 880 -34.98 40.83 -18.38
C SER A 880 -33.91 40.39 -19.37
N VAL A 881 -33.23 39.28 -19.07
CA VAL A 881 -32.17 38.71 -19.92
C VAL A 881 -32.73 37.50 -20.66
N GLN A 882 -32.92 37.62 -21.97
CA GLN A 882 -33.49 36.59 -22.84
C GLN A 882 -32.74 36.51 -24.18
N GLY A 883 -32.47 35.28 -24.64
CA GLY A 883 -31.81 35.02 -25.92
C GLY A 883 -30.31 35.34 -25.94
N GLU A 884 -29.69 35.27 -27.11
CA GLU A 884 -28.24 35.44 -27.29
C GLU A 884 -27.70 36.86 -27.02
N ASN A 885 -28.57 37.83 -26.70
CA ASN A 885 -28.15 39.21 -26.45
C ASN A 885 -27.60 39.37 -25.02
N PRO A 886 -26.30 39.68 -24.84
CA PRO A 886 -25.72 39.91 -23.52
C PRO A 886 -26.26 41.20 -22.87
N LEU A 887 -26.50 41.17 -21.57
CA LEU A 887 -26.66 42.38 -20.76
C LEU A 887 -25.28 42.95 -20.43
N LEU A 888 -25.04 44.21 -20.82
CA LEU A 888 -23.82 44.96 -20.48
C LEU A 888 -24.11 46.01 -19.41
N TRP A 889 -23.32 46.05 -18.34
CA TRP A 889 -23.48 47.00 -17.23
C TRP A 889 -22.14 47.64 -16.83
N PRO A 890 -22.04 48.98 -16.67
CA PRO A 890 -20.79 49.65 -16.35
C PRO A 890 -20.39 49.46 -14.88
N LEU A 891 -19.10 49.24 -14.65
CA LEU A 891 -18.48 49.06 -13.35
C LEU A 891 -17.27 50.01 -13.23
N TRP A 892 -17.00 50.50 -12.03
CA TRP A 892 -15.83 51.33 -11.74
C TRP A 892 -14.88 50.59 -10.81
N PHE A 893 -13.61 50.52 -11.16
CA PHE A 893 -12.58 49.84 -10.39
C PHE A 893 -11.58 50.85 -9.82
N ARG A 894 -11.28 50.74 -8.52
CA ARG A 894 -10.21 51.49 -7.85
C ARG A 894 -9.36 50.55 -7.00
N ALA A 895 -8.07 50.49 -7.26
CA ALA A 895 -7.16 49.67 -6.46
C ALA A 895 -6.88 50.32 -5.09
N ALA A 896 -7.76 50.14 -4.09
CA ALA A 896 -7.72 50.93 -2.86
C ALA A 896 -6.47 50.72 -1.99
N VAL A 897 -6.01 49.47 -1.80
CA VAL A 897 -4.90 49.12 -0.87
C VAL A 897 -3.96 48.10 -1.53
N PRO A 898 -2.62 48.22 -1.35
CA PRO A 898 -1.67 47.22 -1.84
C PRO A 898 -1.83 45.86 -1.16
N GLY A 899 -1.64 44.77 -1.91
CA GLY A 899 -1.78 43.38 -1.45
C GLY A 899 -2.45 42.46 -2.46
N ASN A 900 -2.52 41.16 -2.12
CA ASN A 900 -3.26 40.17 -2.92
C ASN A 900 -4.73 40.16 -2.47
N ILE A 901 -5.62 40.61 -3.35
CA ILE A 901 -7.04 40.76 -3.06
C ILE A 901 -7.84 39.70 -3.82
N SER A 902 -8.77 39.05 -3.13
CA SER A 902 -9.66 38.06 -3.69
C SER A 902 -11.07 38.66 -3.78
N LEU A 903 -11.46 39.07 -4.99
CA LEU A 903 -12.75 39.70 -5.26
C LEU A 903 -13.79 38.62 -5.58
N GLN A 904 -14.84 38.54 -4.77
CA GLN A 904 -15.98 37.66 -5.00
C GLN A 904 -17.21 38.50 -5.33
N VAL A 905 -17.92 38.10 -6.39
CA VAL A 905 -19.16 38.73 -6.85
C VAL A 905 -20.24 37.67 -6.89
N VAL A 906 -21.41 38.01 -6.36
CA VAL A 906 -22.60 37.15 -6.35
C VAL A 906 -23.71 37.86 -7.11
N ILE A 907 -24.33 37.17 -8.06
CA ILE A 907 -25.48 37.65 -8.82
C ILE A 907 -26.66 36.70 -8.60
N TYR A 908 -27.73 37.20 -8.02
CA TYR A 908 -28.98 36.48 -7.85
C TYR A 908 -29.91 36.74 -9.02
N TYR A 909 -30.64 35.72 -9.45
CA TYR A 909 -31.62 35.85 -10.52
C TYR A 909 -32.79 34.87 -10.41
N GLU A 910 -33.98 35.30 -10.85
CA GLU A 910 -35.22 34.51 -10.83
C GLU A 910 -35.64 34.09 -12.24
N MET A 911 -36.26 32.92 -12.32
CA MET A 911 -36.72 32.33 -13.58
C MET A 911 -38.10 32.85 -13.96
N GLY A 912 -38.33 33.14 -15.23
CA GLY A 912 -39.64 33.63 -15.70
C GLY A 912 -40.79 32.62 -15.57
N ASP A 913 -40.50 31.32 -15.49
CA ASP A 913 -41.51 30.25 -15.39
C ASP A 913 -41.70 29.78 -13.93
N LEU A 914 -42.88 30.08 -13.39
CA LEU A 914 -43.29 29.75 -12.02
C LEU A 914 -43.61 28.26 -11.80
N SER A 915 -43.63 27.44 -12.85
CA SER A 915 -43.92 26.00 -12.77
C SER A 915 -42.73 25.13 -12.35
N SER A 916 -41.52 25.68 -12.34
CA SER A 916 -40.28 24.97 -12.00
C SER A 916 -40.11 24.73 -10.49
N ALA A 917 -39.57 23.57 -10.11
CA ALA A 917 -39.31 23.20 -8.72
C ALA A 917 -38.25 24.09 -8.01
N MET A 918 -37.50 24.90 -8.78
CA MET A 918 -36.45 25.80 -8.31
C MET A 918 -36.71 27.23 -8.81
N ARG A 919 -37.03 28.15 -7.89
CA ARG A 919 -37.48 29.52 -8.21
C ARG A 919 -36.38 30.53 -8.56
N TYR A 920 -35.16 30.29 -8.07
CA TYR A 920 -34.03 31.20 -8.25
C TYR A 920 -32.73 30.42 -8.44
N ARG A 921 -31.75 31.07 -9.07
CA ARG A 921 -30.36 30.61 -9.15
C ARG A 921 -29.42 31.75 -8.77
N ILE A 922 -28.20 31.37 -8.38
CA ILE A 922 -27.14 32.30 -7.97
C ILE A 922 -25.92 32.03 -8.85
N LEU A 923 -25.34 33.08 -9.41
CA LEU A 923 -24.07 33.04 -10.13
C LEU A 923 -22.94 33.52 -9.21
N ARG A 924 -21.95 32.67 -8.98
CA ARG A 924 -20.74 32.94 -8.19
C ARG A 924 -19.57 33.23 -9.13
N MET A 925 -18.93 34.39 -8.95
CA MET A 925 -17.79 34.85 -9.74
C MET A 925 -16.62 35.21 -8.82
N HIS A 926 -15.42 34.74 -9.15
CA HIS A 926 -14.22 34.91 -8.33
C HIS A 926 -13.04 35.38 -9.17
N TYR A 927 -12.37 36.44 -8.72
CA TYR A 927 -11.19 37.04 -9.33
C TYR A 927 -10.10 37.27 -8.29
N ASN A 928 -8.83 37.04 -8.64
CA ASN A 928 -7.68 37.36 -7.82
C ASN A 928 -6.91 38.52 -8.46
N LEU A 929 -6.59 39.54 -7.67
CA LEU A 929 -5.88 40.74 -8.11
C LEU A 929 -4.65 40.97 -7.22
N GLN A 930 -3.53 41.37 -7.82
CA GLN A 930 -2.34 41.81 -7.10
C GLN A 930 -2.22 43.33 -7.20
N VAL A 931 -2.30 44.01 -6.04
CA VAL A 931 -2.16 45.46 -5.97
C VAL A 931 -0.78 45.85 -5.47
N LEU A 932 -0.04 46.59 -6.30
CA LEU A 932 1.31 47.07 -6.02
C LEU A 932 1.27 48.45 -5.34
N PRO A 933 2.25 48.81 -4.48
CA PRO A 933 2.33 50.14 -3.89
C PRO A 933 2.61 51.22 -4.95
N SER A 934 1.97 52.39 -4.82
CA SER A 934 2.13 53.54 -5.74
C SER A 934 2.71 54.77 -5.00
N LEU A 935 1.90 55.81 -4.76
CA LEU A 935 2.22 56.91 -3.88
C LEU A 935 1.79 56.61 -2.45
N ASP A 936 2.68 56.90 -1.50
CA ASP A 936 2.34 57.03 -0.10
C ASP A 936 2.16 58.51 0.22
N VAL A 937 1.02 58.89 0.79
CA VAL A 937 0.62 60.28 0.97
C VAL A 937 0.22 60.49 2.43
N SER A 938 0.89 61.42 3.11
CA SER A 938 0.58 61.79 4.49
C SER A 938 0.29 63.29 4.60
N PHE A 939 -0.63 63.62 5.50
CA PHE A 939 -1.04 65.00 5.78
C PHE A 939 -0.91 65.29 7.27
N LYS A 940 -0.31 66.43 7.60
CA LYS A 940 -0.23 66.93 8.97
C LYS A 940 -0.69 68.38 9.03
N ILE A 941 -1.61 68.68 9.93
CA ILE A 941 -2.19 70.01 10.09
C ILE A 941 -1.66 70.64 11.39
N SER A 942 -1.14 71.86 11.33
CA SER A 942 -0.70 72.63 12.51
C SER A 942 -1.28 74.06 12.48
N PRO A 943 -1.47 74.72 13.64
CA PRO A 943 -1.95 76.11 13.68
C PRO A 943 -0.89 77.06 13.09
N TYR A 944 -1.33 78.11 12.38
CA TYR A 944 -0.41 79.09 11.80
C TYR A 944 0.11 80.06 12.89
N PRO A 945 1.43 80.29 13.03
CA PRO A 945 2.02 80.99 14.19
C PRO A 945 1.58 82.46 14.39
N SER A 946 0.95 83.08 13.39
CA SER A 946 0.60 84.51 13.42
C SER A 946 -0.87 84.82 13.07
N ARG A 947 -1.72 83.82 12.76
CA ARG A 947 -3.11 84.01 12.32
C ARG A 947 -4.02 82.91 12.86
N LEU A 948 -4.96 83.28 13.74
CA LEU A 948 -5.82 82.35 14.51
C LEU A 948 -6.86 81.57 13.67
N GLN A 949 -7.07 81.87 12.39
CA GLN A 949 -8.04 81.20 11.50
C GLN A 949 -7.39 80.46 10.32
N GLU A 950 -6.06 80.39 10.31
CA GLU A 950 -5.28 79.72 9.28
C GLU A 950 -4.50 78.55 9.91
N PHE A 951 -4.47 77.44 9.20
CA PHE A 951 -3.70 76.25 9.54
C PHE A 951 -2.67 75.98 8.45
N LEU A 952 -1.49 75.55 8.85
CA LEU A 952 -0.46 75.05 7.94
C LEU A 952 -0.69 73.56 7.72
N VAL A 953 -0.88 73.16 6.46
CA VAL A 953 -0.97 71.75 6.06
C VAL A 953 0.35 71.35 5.44
N HIS A 954 1.04 70.42 6.08
CA HIS A 954 2.22 69.76 5.55
C HIS A 954 1.78 68.48 4.85
N MET A 955 2.00 68.41 3.53
CA MET A 955 1.78 67.20 2.72
C MET A 955 3.13 66.59 2.36
N GLU A 956 3.29 65.30 2.65
CA GLU A 956 4.43 64.50 2.23
C GLU A 956 3.96 63.41 1.28
N VAL A 957 4.66 63.29 0.15
CA VAL A 957 4.35 62.32 -0.90
C VAL A 957 5.61 61.54 -1.23
N VAL A 958 5.55 60.21 -1.15
CA VAL A 958 6.65 59.30 -1.48
C VAL A 958 6.24 58.38 -2.63
N ASN A 959 7.02 58.34 -3.70
CA ASN A 959 6.81 57.36 -4.76
C ASN A 959 7.45 56.02 -4.37
N LYS A 960 6.61 55.04 -4.00
CA LYS A 960 7.01 53.66 -3.64
C LYS A 960 7.04 52.69 -4.82
N THR A 961 6.90 53.17 -6.06
CA THR A 961 7.07 52.33 -7.25
C THR A 961 8.56 52.03 -7.51
N ASN A 962 8.85 50.93 -8.20
CA ASN A 962 10.23 50.51 -8.50
C ASN A 962 10.83 51.21 -9.74
N SER A 963 10.01 51.78 -10.62
CA SER A 963 10.48 52.30 -11.92
C SER A 963 9.59 53.36 -12.56
N GLU A 964 8.35 53.57 -12.10
CA GLU A 964 7.43 54.51 -12.72
C GLU A 964 7.62 55.92 -12.15
N SER A 965 7.60 56.93 -13.00
CA SER A 965 7.55 58.33 -12.57
C SER A 965 6.10 58.80 -12.53
N ILE A 966 5.68 59.36 -11.38
CA ILE A 966 4.31 59.81 -11.16
C ILE A 966 4.29 61.34 -11.04
N GLN A 967 3.42 61.99 -11.81
CA GLN A 967 3.13 63.40 -11.73
C GLN A 967 1.93 63.63 -10.79
N VAL A 968 2.07 64.55 -9.84
CA VAL A 968 1.00 64.96 -8.93
C VAL A 968 0.26 66.15 -9.54
N ASN A 969 -1.04 66.01 -9.82
CA ASN A 969 -1.79 66.99 -10.62
C ASN A 969 -2.65 67.94 -9.77
N GLN A 970 -3.46 67.38 -8.87
CA GLN A 970 -4.49 68.13 -8.15
C GLN A 970 -4.61 67.64 -6.72
N LEU A 971 -4.68 68.60 -5.78
CA LEU A 971 -5.10 68.35 -4.40
C LEU A 971 -6.45 69.04 -4.16
N SER A 972 -7.41 68.29 -3.66
CA SER A 972 -8.77 68.78 -3.37
C SER A 972 -9.13 68.57 -1.91
N THR A 973 -9.74 69.57 -1.28
CA THR A 973 -10.38 69.43 0.03
C THR A 973 -11.86 69.08 -0.11
N ILE A 974 -12.34 68.16 0.71
CA ILE A 974 -13.76 67.79 0.76
C ILE A 974 -14.40 68.43 1.99
N GLY A 975 -15.35 69.35 1.75
CA GLY A 975 -16.07 70.08 2.80
C GLY A 975 -16.29 71.55 2.42
N SER A 976 -17.47 72.10 2.75
CA SER A 976 -17.88 73.45 2.35
C SER A 976 -17.26 74.59 3.18
N HIS A 977 -16.48 74.28 4.22
CA HIS A 977 -16.00 75.23 5.21
C HIS A 977 -14.47 75.43 5.20
N TRP A 978 -13.76 74.77 4.29
CA TRP A 978 -12.31 74.78 4.20
C TRP A 978 -11.81 75.28 2.84
N GLU A 979 -10.97 76.30 2.86
CA GLU A 979 -10.29 76.82 1.67
C GLU A 979 -8.79 76.52 1.76
N ILE A 980 -8.27 75.73 0.82
CA ILE A 980 -6.84 75.42 0.71
C ILE A 980 -6.18 76.30 -0.35
N SER A 981 -4.99 76.82 -0.03
CA SER A 981 -4.15 77.63 -0.93
C SER A 981 -2.67 77.26 -0.77
N LEU A 982 -1.86 77.48 -1.79
CA LEU A 982 -0.44 77.12 -1.79
C LEU A 982 0.42 78.23 -1.15
N LEU A 983 1.32 77.87 -0.22
CA LEU A 983 2.14 78.84 0.51
C LEU A 983 3.28 79.43 -0.35
N GLN A 984 3.89 78.64 -1.24
CA GLN A 984 4.97 79.03 -2.14
C GLN A 984 4.76 78.43 -3.55
N PRO A 985 5.15 79.10 -4.66
CA PRO A 985 4.96 78.56 -6.01
C PRO A 985 5.63 77.19 -6.18
N MET A 986 4.96 76.23 -6.84
CA MET A 986 5.49 74.86 -7.04
C MET A 986 6.85 74.84 -7.75
N ASP A 987 7.12 75.81 -8.62
CA ASP A 987 8.38 75.93 -9.37
C ASP A 987 9.60 76.15 -8.46
N THR A 988 9.39 76.70 -7.26
CA THR A 988 10.42 76.90 -6.23
C THR A 988 10.60 75.69 -5.31
N ILE A 989 9.57 74.85 -5.13
CA ILE A 989 9.58 73.73 -4.17
C ILE A 989 9.94 72.41 -4.87
N PHE A 990 9.51 72.20 -6.13
CA PHE A 990 9.71 70.95 -6.87
C PHE A 990 10.04 71.17 -8.36
N PRO A 991 11.31 71.43 -8.70
CA PRO A 991 11.69 71.80 -10.07
C PRO A 991 11.61 70.63 -11.08
N SER A 992 11.65 69.36 -10.63
CA SER A 992 11.67 68.17 -11.50
C SER A 992 10.30 67.70 -12.01
N GLN A 993 9.20 68.29 -11.53
CA GLN A 993 7.81 68.12 -12.03
C GLN A 993 7.22 66.68 -12.04
N SER A 994 8.01 65.67 -11.68
CA SER A 994 7.64 64.27 -11.57
C SER A 994 8.43 63.62 -10.44
N LEU A 995 7.79 62.73 -9.69
CA LEU A 995 8.42 61.93 -8.65
C LEU A 995 8.96 60.66 -9.29
N ILE A 996 10.29 60.51 -9.33
CA ILE A 996 10.93 59.26 -9.76
C ILE A 996 10.74 58.20 -8.65
N ALA A 997 10.82 56.92 -9.02
CA ALA A 997 10.84 55.79 -8.07
C ALA A 997 11.76 56.05 -6.86
N GLY A 998 11.23 55.91 -5.65
CA GLY A 998 11.94 56.14 -4.38
C GLY A 998 12.06 57.60 -3.94
N GLN A 999 11.65 58.57 -4.76
CA GLN A 999 11.74 60.00 -4.43
C GLN A 999 10.59 60.44 -3.52
N ALA A 1000 10.93 61.27 -2.53
CA ALA A 1000 9.97 61.93 -1.65
C ALA A 1000 9.93 63.45 -1.91
N PHE A 1001 8.76 64.05 -1.71
CA PHE A 1001 8.56 65.49 -1.78
C PHE A 1001 7.66 65.97 -0.64
N SER A 1002 7.98 67.14 -0.09
CA SER A 1002 7.20 67.81 0.96
C SER A 1002 6.74 69.19 0.49
N CYS A 1003 5.47 69.52 0.68
CA CYS A 1003 4.95 70.86 0.41
C CYS A 1003 4.03 71.36 1.52
N PHE A 1004 3.91 72.68 1.59
CA PHE A 1004 3.12 73.38 2.59
C PHE A 1004 1.97 74.12 1.93
N PHE A 1005 0.78 73.95 2.48
CA PHE A 1005 -0.44 74.66 2.11
C PHE A 1005 -0.96 75.45 3.29
N VAL A 1006 -1.70 76.52 3.00
CA VAL A 1006 -2.49 77.26 3.98
C VAL A 1006 -3.93 76.83 3.84
N LEU A 1007 -4.47 76.28 4.93
CA LEU A 1007 -5.86 75.91 5.08
C LEU A 1007 -6.57 76.96 5.92
N LYS A 1008 -7.54 77.64 5.33
CA LYS A 1008 -8.32 78.69 5.98
C LYS A 1008 -9.70 78.17 6.32
N SER A 1009 -10.13 78.41 7.56
CA SER A 1009 -11.52 78.17 7.95
C SER A 1009 -12.40 79.33 7.48
N CYS A 1010 -13.37 79.06 6.61
CA CYS A 1010 -14.24 80.11 6.05
C CYS A 1010 -15.55 80.30 6.85
N ARG A 1011 -15.58 79.87 8.12
CA ARG A 1011 -16.73 80.09 9.01
C ARG A 1011 -16.87 81.60 9.32
N LYS A 1012 -17.81 82.29 8.67
CA LYS A 1012 -18.27 83.61 9.14
C LYS A 1012 -18.96 83.43 10.50
N SER A 1013 -18.53 84.16 11.52
CA SER A 1013 -19.30 84.28 12.77
C SER A 1013 -20.68 84.81 12.44
N LEU A 1014 -21.74 84.02 12.68
CA LEU A 1014 -23.12 84.51 12.55
C LEU A 1014 -23.37 85.58 13.62
N SER A 1015 -23.24 86.86 13.26
CA SER A 1015 -24.05 87.92 13.84
C SER A 1015 -25.36 87.99 13.06
N THR A 1016 -26.45 88.09 13.80
CA THR A 1016 -27.84 88.09 13.35
C THR A 1016 -28.10 89.12 12.23
N GLU A 1017 -28.95 88.71 11.28
CA GLU A 1017 -29.57 89.51 10.21
C GLU A 1017 -28.70 89.88 9.00
N GLU A 1018 -28.74 89.01 7.97
CA GLU A 1018 -29.19 89.38 6.62
C GLU A 1018 -29.16 88.14 5.70
N SER A 1019 -30.34 87.73 5.26
CA SER A 1019 -30.56 86.66 4.30
C SER A 1019 -30.42 87.18 2.88
N THR A 1020 -29.32 86.87 2.18
CA THR A 1020 -29.30 86.59 0.73
C THR A 1020 -27.92 86.10 0.27
N SER A 1021 -27.93 85.05 -0.56
CA SER A 1021 -26.79 84.41 -1.28
C SER A 1021 -25.87 83.45 -0.49
N LEU A 1022 -26.37 82.24 -0.19
CA LEU A 1022 -25.51 81.08 0.10
C LEU A 1022 -25.38 80.23 -1.18
N PHE A 1023 -24.43 80.61 -2.05
CA PHE A 1023 -23.90 79.67 -3.03
C PHE A 1023 -23.14 78.57 -2.27
N PRO A 1024 -23.40 77.27 -2.50
CA PRO A 1024 -22.53 76.22 -1.97
C PRO A 1024 -21.22 76.29 -2.75
N HIS A 1025 -20.22 76.98 -2.21
CA HIS A 1025 -18.87 76.93 -2.76
C HIS A 1025 -18.38 75.48 -2.67
N ILE A 1026 -18.30 74.86 -3.86
CA ILE A 1026 -17.69 73.56 -4.16
C ILE A 1026 -16.25 73.59 -3.61
N GLY A 1027 -15.80 72.49 -3.01
CA GLY A 1027 -14.50 72.35 -2.34
C GLY A 1027 -13.32 72.99 -3.09
N SER A 1028 -12.33 73.48 -2.34
CA SER A 1028 -11.18 74.17 -2.92
C SER A 1028 -10.26 73.17 -3.62
N ASN A 1029 -9.88 73.48 -4.86
CA ASN A 1029 -8.97 72.68 -5.68
C ASN A 1029 -7.68 73.47 -5.89
N VAL A 1030 -6.55 72.85 -5.56
CA VAL A 1030 -5.22 73.39 -5.85
C VAL A 1030 -4.59 72.59 -6.98
N SER A 1031 -4.23 73.28 -8.06
CA SER A 1031 -3.41 72.72 -9.14
C SER A 1031 -1.95 72.69 -8.69
N LEU A 1032 -1.32 71.52 -8.77
CA LEU A 1032 0.09 71.32 -8.41
C LEU A 1032 1.03 71.31 -9.64
N VAL A 1033 0.51 71.76 -10.79
CA VAL A 1033 1.19 71.83 -12.08
C VAL A 1033 1.41 73.30 -12.51
N PRO A 1034 2.56 73.67 -13.12
CA PRO A 1034 2.86 75.06 -13.52
C PRO A 1034 1.85 75.70 -14.48
N ASP A 1035 1.76 77.03 -14.43
CA ASP A 1035 0.72 77.86 -15.07
C ASP A 1035 0.53 77.63 -16.59
N GLY A 1036 1.56 77.15 -17.30
CA GLY A 1036 1.50 76.82 -18.74
C GLY A 1036 0.83 75.50 -19.10
N SER A 1037 0.46 74.66 -18.12
CA SER A 1037 -0.09 73.30 -18.33
C SER A 1037 -1.32 72.97 -17.48
N LYS A 1038 -2.08 74.00 -17.09
CA LYS A 1038 -3.35 73.86 -16.35
C LYS A 1038 -4.42 73.20 -17.24
N GLY A 1039 -4.62 71.90 -17.06
CA GLY A 1039 -5.82 71.20 -17.56
C GLY A 1039 -7.08 71.53 -16.77
N VAL A 1040 -8.25 71.09 -17.24
CA VAL A 1040 -9.51 71.21 -16.48
C VAL A 1040 -9.40 70.34 -15.21
N PRO A 1041 -9.70 70.87 -14.01
CA PRO A 1041 -9.64 70.08 -12.78
C PRO A 1041 -10.70 68.98 -12.77
N PHE A 1042 -10.38 67.87 -12.13
CA PHE A 1042 -11.31 66.78 -11.90
C PHE A 1042 -12.35 67.16 -10.84
N ASP A 1043 -13.59 66.73 -11.07
CA ASP A 1043 -14.72 66.93 -10.17
C ASP A 1043 -14.80 65.77 -9.15
N THR A 1044 -14.19 65.98 -8.00
CA THR A 1044 -14.16 65.01 -6.89
C THR A 1044 -15.53 64.80 -6.22
N SER A 1045 -16.53 65.65 -6.53
CA SER A 1045 -17.88 65.54 -5.98
C SER A 1045 -18.81 64.59 -6.76
N LYS A 1046 -18.36 64.10 -7.93
CA LYS A 1046 -19.12 63.18 -8.79
C LYS A 1046 -18.72 61.72 -8.58
N SER A 1047 -19.67 60.82 -8.86
CA SER A 1047 -19.40 59.39 -9.01
C SER A 1047 -18.45 59.17 -10.21
N PRO A 1048 -17.44 58.28 -10.11
CA PRO A 1048 -17.17 57.32 -9.05
C PRO A 1048 -16.29 57.81 -7.89
N LEU A 1049 -15.63 58.98 -8.00
CA LEU A 1049 -14.69 59.48 -6.99
C LEU A 1049 -15.36 59.73 -5.63
N ALA A 1050 -16.54 60.35 -5.63
CA ALA A 1050 -17.32 60.56 -4.41
C ALA A 1050 -17.73 59.22 -3.75
N GLY A 1051 -18.17 58.24 -4.56
CA GLY A 1051 -18.56 56.93 -4.06
C GLY A 1051 -17.41 56.16 -3.42
N PHE A 1052 -16.21 56.17 -4.04
CA PHE A 1052 -15.03 55.56 -3.42
C PHE A 1052 -14.60 56.30 -2.14
N HIS A 1053 -14.75 57.62 -2.09
CA HIS A 1053 -14.47 58.39 -0.87
C HIS A 1053 -15.42 58.04 0.28
N ASP A 1054 -16.72 57.89 0.01
CA ASP A 1054 -17.69 57.49 1.02
C ASP A 1054 -17.36 56.10 1.61
N TYR A 1055 -16.95 55.15 0.77
CA TYR A 1055 -16.48 53.83 1.22
C TYR A 1055 -15.18 53.88 2.03
N GLU A 1056 -14.26 54.82 1.72
CA GLU A 1056 -13.06 55.04 2.54
C GLU A 1056 -13.41 55.63 3.91
N ARG A 1057 -14.32 56.61 3.98
CA ARG A 1057 -14.81 57.18 5.25
C ARG A 1057 -15.50 56.13 6.13
N LEU A 1058 -16.36 55.30 5.56
CA LEU A 1058 -17.10 54.25 6.28
C LEU A 1058 -16.16 53.25 6.99
N GLN A 1059 -14.96 53.01 6.46
CA GLN A 1059 -14.00 52.09 7.08
C GLN A 1059 -13.33 52.67 8.35
N HIS A 1060 -13.20 53.99 8.47
CA HIS A 1060 -12.51 54.63 9.61
C HIS A 1060 -13.37 54.74 10.88
N GLY A 1061 -14.68 54.50 10.82
CA GLY A 1061 -15.51 54.18 12.00
C GLY A 1061 -15.75 55.32 13.02
N ILE A 1062 -15.54 56.58 12.65
CA ILE A 1062 -15.66 57.73 13.57
C ILE A 1062 -17.09 58.31 13.56
N SER A 1063 -17.63 58.64 14.74
CA SER A 1063 -18.99 59.19 14.92
C SER A 1063 -19.15 60.59 14.29
N ASN A 1064 -20.33 60.90 13.76
CA ASN A 1064 -20.64 62.18 13.10
C ASN A 1064 -20.41 63.44 13.97
N GLN A 1065 -20.15 63.30 15.28
CA GLN A 1065 -19.88 64.41 16.20
C GLN A 1065 -18.40 64.88 16.19
N GLU A 1066 -17.44 64.05 15.76
CA GLU A 1066 -16.02 64.45 15.61
C GLU A 1066 -15.71 65.10 14.25
N ALA A 1067 -16.69 65.11 13.33
CA ALA A 1067 -16.55 65.62 11.97
C ALA A 1067 -16.40 67.15 11.88
N GLU A 1068 -16.64 67.90 12.96
CA GLU A 1068 -16.57 69.37 12.94
C GLU A 1068 -15.14 69.92 12.88
N ASN A 1069 -14.13 69.13 13.26
CA ASN A 1069 -12.70 69.52 13.34
C ASN A 1069 -11.77 68.67 12.47
N ALA A 1070 -12.33 67.95 11.48
CA ALA A 1070 -11.57 67.08 10.58
C ALA A 1070 -11.69 67.55 9.11
N VAL A 1071 -10.64 67.34 8.34
CA VAL A 1071 -10.53 67.70 6.93
C VAL A 1071 -10.19 66.45 6.13
N ASP A 1072 -10.82 66.29 4.97
CA ASP A 1072 -10.52 65.19 4.05
C ASP A 1072 -9.85 65.72 2.78
N PHE A 1073 -8.87 64.97 2.28
CA PHE A 1073 -8.08 65.32 1.10
C PHE A 1073 -8.19 64.21 0.04
N ILE A 1074 -8.37 64.61 -1.22
CA ILE A 1074 -8.17 63.74 -2.38
C ILE A 1074 -7.00 64.27 -3.20
N LEU A 1075 -5.99 63.43 -3.38
CA LEU A 1075 -4.87 63.67 -4.28
C LEU A 1075 -5.08 62.90 -5.58
N ILE A 1076 -5.02 63.62 -6.71
CA ILE A 1076 -5.10 63.03 -8.04
C ILE A 1076 -3.73 63.14 -8.71
N SER A 1077 -3.24 62.00 -9.20
CA SER A 1077 -1.96 61.89 -9.89
C SER A 1077 -2.10 61.11 -11.20
N ARG A 1078 -1.13 61.31 -12.10
CA ARG A 1078 -1.04 60.64 -13.41
C ARG A 1078 0.40 60.14 -13.62
N PRO A 1079 0.61 59.00 -14.30
CA PRO A 1079 1.94 58.56 -14.66
C PRO A 1079 2.54 59.49 -15.73
N LEU A 1080 3.86 59.75 -15.67
CA LEU A 1080 4.56 60.56 -16.65
C LEU A 1080 4.90 59.70 -17.88
N LYS A 1081 4.61 60.20 -19.09
CA LYS A 1081 4.89 59.48 -20.35
C LYS A 1081 6.36 59.10 -20.46
N SER A 1082 6.68 57.81 -20.53
CA SER A 1082 7.96 57.35 -21.08
C SER A 1082 7.89 57.47 -22.61
N ASN A 1083 8.91 58.07 -23.23
CA ASN A 1083 9.03 58.18 -24.70
C ASN A 1083 9.35 56.82 -25.35
N SER A 1084 8.51 55.80 -25.15
CA SER A 1084 8.72 54.46 -25.69
C SER A 1084 7.45 53.91 -26.34
N GLN A 1085 7.48 53.87 -27.68
CA GLN A 1085 6.58 53.23 -28.66
C GLN A 1085 5.26 53.95 -29.04
N PRO A 1086 5.12 54.39 -30.31
CA PRO A 1086 3.85 54.86 -30.86
C PRO A 1086 2.98 53.65 -31.25
N GLY A 1087 1.90 53.39 -30.52
CA GLY A 1087 0.94 52.34 -30.90
C GLY A 1087 0.05 51.78 -29.78
N VAL A 1088 0.37 52.02 -28.51
CA VAL A 1088 -0.47 51.61 -27.36
C VAL A 1088 -1.09 52.86 -26.76
N ALA A 1089 -2.42 52.89 -26.67
CA ALA A 1089 -3.20 54.02 -26.15
C ALA A 1089 -3.13 54.10 -24.61
N ASP A 1090 -1.93 54.27 -24.03
CA ASP A 1090 -1.70 54.43 -22.58
C ASP A 1090 -2.01 55.86 -22.08
N ALA A 1091 -3.02 56.52 -22.65
CA ALA A 1091 -3.35 57.91 -22.36
C ALA A 1091 -4.34 58.11 -21.20
N HIS A 1092 -4.76 57.05 -20.49
CA HIS A 1092 -5.97 57.08 -19.67
C HIS A 1092 -5.81 56.71 -18.19
N HIS A 1093 -4.61 56.46 -17.67
CA HIS A 1093 -4.42 56.06 -16.27
C HIS A 1093 -4.52 57.25 -15.30
N VAL A 1094 -5.46 57.17 -14.35
CA VAL A 1094 -5.66 58.17 -13.29
C VAL A 1094 -5.52 57.48 -11.93
N PHE A 1095 -4.75 58.08 -11.04
CA PHE A 1095 -4.58 57.63 -9.66
C PHE A 1095 -5.35 58.54 -8.70
N SER A 1096 -6.08 57.95 -7.76
CA SER A 1096 -6.88 58.63 -6.75
C SER A 1096 -6.51 58.14 -5.34
N HIS A 1097 -5.83 59.01 -4.58
CA HIS A 1097 -5.43 58.76 -3.19
C HIS A 1097 -6.32 59.57 -2.26
N HIS A 1098 -6.95 58.89 -1.30
CA HIS A 1098 -7.95 59.48 -0.42
C HIS A 1098 -7.40 59.45 1.02
N ALA A 1099 -7.28 60.61 1.65
CA ALA A 1099 -6.94 60.73 3.06
C ALA A 1099 -8.15 61.30 3.81
N CYS A 1100 -8.68 60.52 4.75
CA CYS A 1100 -9.88 60.87 5.50
C CYS A 1100 -9.52 61.17 6.98
N HIS A 1101 -10.30 62.03 7.62
CA HIS A 1101 -10.26 62.40 9.03
C HIS A 1101 -8.95 63.08 9.50
N CYS A 1102 -8.35 63.97 8.71
CA CYS A 1102 -7.18 64.74 9.15
C CYS A 1102 -7.60 65.80 10.20
N SER A 1103 -7.21 65.62 11.47
CA SER A 1103 -7.58 66.50 12.59
C SER A 1103 -6.87 67.87 12.55
N THR A 1104 -7.60 68.95 12.84
CA THR A 1104 -7.04 70.30 13.03
C THR A 1104 -6.60 70.62 14.47
N ALA A 1105 -6.86 69.72 15.43
CA ALA A 1105 -6.46 69.90 16.83
C ALA A 1105 -5.04 69.31 17.07
N SER A 1106 -4.03 70.17 17.31
CA SER A 1106 -2.71 69.75 17.76
C SER A 1106 -2.75 69.40 19.25
N THR A 1107 -2.31 68.20 19.62
CA THR A 1107 -2.28 67.74 21.02
C THR A 1107 -1.05 68.22 21.81
N SER A 1108 -0.05 68.83 21.15
CA SER A 1108 1.21 69.30 21.77
C SER A 1108 1.36 70.84 21.74
N PRO A 1109 1.76 71.49 22.85
CA PRO A 1109 2.08 72.93 22.94
C PRO A 1109 3.48 73.29 22.39
N ILE A 1110 4.29 72.30 22.01
CA ILE A 1110 5.60 72.49 21.39
C ILE A 1110 5.53 72.05 19.93
N THR A 1111 5.98 72.94 19.03
CA THR A 1111 6.08 72.67 17.59
C THR A 1111 7.51 72.89 17.13
N TRP A 1112 8.01 72.09 16.19
CA TRP A 1112 9.37 72.21 15.67
C TRP A 1112 9.44 71.89 14.19
N VAL A 1113 10.44 72.46 13.52
CA VAL A 1113 10.74 72.26 12.10
C VAL A 1113 12.22 71.98 11.96
N VAL A 1114 12.58 70.99 11.14
CA VAL A 1114 13.97 70.73 10.74
C VAL A 1114 14.16 71.27 9.33
N ASP A 1115 15.07 72.21 9.17
CA ASP A 1115 15.44 72.83 7.90
C ASP A 1115 16.80 72.32 7.42
N GLY A 1116 16.93 72.05 6.13
CA GLY A 1116 18.14 71.52 5.50
C GLY A 1116 17.91 71.03 4.06
N PRO A 1117 18.96 70.55 3.38
CA PRO A 1117 18.85 70.11 2.00
C PRO A 1117 18.09 68.78 1.89
N ARG A 1118 17.16 68.68 0.93
CA ARG A 1118 16.44 67.44 0.59
C ARG A 1118 17.19 66.53 -0.38
N THR A 1119 18.06 67.14 -1.20
CA THR A 1119 18.90 66.42 -2.16
C THR A 1119 20.30 67.00 -2.15
N ARG A 1120 21.31 66.14 -2.10
CA ARG A 1120 22.73 66.54 -2.17
C ARG A 1120 23.49 65.63 -3.12
N TYR A 1121 24.35 66.21 -3.96
CA TYR A 1121 25.29 65.46 -4.78
C TYR A 1121 26.64 65.38 -4.05
N HIS A 1122 27.22 64.18 -3.97
CA HIS A 1122 28.51 63.96 -3.29
C HIS A 1122 29.31 62.84 -3.97
N ASP A 1123 30.63 63.03 -4.07
CA ASP A 1123 31.56 62.01 -4.56
C ASP A 1123 32.05 61.15 -3.37
N PHE A 1124 31.64 59.89 -3.36
CA PHE A 1124 32.01 58.92 -2.31
C PHE A 1124 33.37 58.24 -2.54
N SER A 1125 34.15 58.66 -3.54
CA SER A 1125 35.44 58.05 -3.87
C SER A 1125 36.55 58.26 -2.81
N SER A 1126 36.43 59.26 -1.92
CA SER A 1126 37.50 59.58 -0.95
C SER A 1126 37.06 60.03 0.46
N SER A 1127 35.80 60.40 0.70
CA SER A 1127 35.30 60.77 2.04
C SER A 1127 33.78 60.59 2.21
N PHE A 1128 33.30 60.54 3.47
CA PHE A 1128 31.88 60.54 3.82
C PHE A 1128 31.25 61.93 3.69
N CYS A 1129 29.93 61.99 3.54
CA CYS A 1129 29.18 63.19 3.23
C CYS A 1129 28.61 63.85 4.50
N GLU A 1130 29.16 65.00 4.93
CA GLU A 1130 28.70 65.74 6.13
C GLU A 1130 27.65 66.81 5.81
N ILE A 1131 26.45 66.71 6.38
CA ILE A 1131 25.32 67.60 6.07
C ILE A 1131 24.81 68.28 7.34
N ASN A 1132 24.69 69.61 7.29
CA ASN A 1132 24.18 70.42 8.39
C ASN A 1132 22.69 70.71 8.22
N PHE A 1133 21.96 70.62 9.33
CA PHE A 1133 20.54 70.91 9.49
C PHE A 1133 20.34 71.92 10.62
N ARG A 1134 19.20 72.60 10.62
CA ARG A 1134 18.79 73.54 11.67
C ARG A 1134 17.40 73.17 12.15
N MET A 1135 17.25 72.81 13.42
CA MET A 1135 15.95 72.57 14.04
C MET A 1135 15.47 73.85 14.73
N THR A 1136 14.39 74.45 14.23
CA THR A 1136 13.71 75.58 14.87
C THR A 1136 12.56 75.07 15.71
N ILE A 1137 12.58 75.33 17.01
CA ILE A 1137 11.56 74.91 17.96
C ILE A 1137 10.80 76.15 18.45
N TYR A 1138 9.47 76.08 18.42
CA TYR A 1138 8.55 77.11 18.88
C TYR A 1138 7.74 76.63 20.07
N ASN A 1139 7.74 77.42 21.13
CA ASN A 1139 6.89 77.24 22.28
C ASN A 1139 5.60 78.05 22.09
N SER A 1140 4.48 77.38 21.81
CA SER A 1140 3.17 78.06 21.69
C SER A 1140 2.45 78.20 23.03
N SER A 1141 3.06 77.76 24.14
CA SER A 1141 2.53 77.94 25.49
C SER A 1141 2.88 79.31 26.06
N ASN A 1142 2.05 79.76 27.00
CA ASN A 1142 2.30 80.94 27.83
C ASN A 1142 3.30 80.65 28.99
N ALA A 1143 3.75 79.40 29.13
CA ALA A 1143 4.71 78.96 30.15
C ALA A 1143 6.11 78.72 29.57
N LEU A 1144 7.16 78.78 30.39
CA LEU A 1144 8.53 78.47 29.98
C LEU A 1144 8.68 76.97 29.69
N ALA A 1145 9.23 76.62 28.53
CA ALA A 1145 9.40 75.22 28.12
C ALA A 1145 10.86 74.79 28.24
N SER A 1146 11.11 73.70 28.96
CA SER A 1146 12.39 72.99 28.96
C SER A 1146 12.32 71.81 28.00
N ILE A 1147 13.23 71.74 27.03
CA ILE A 1147 13.20 70.77 25.94
C ILE A 1147 14.53 70.03 25.89
N ILE A 1148 14.48 68.70 25.82
CA ILE A 1148 15.61 67.80 25.64
C ILE A 1148 15.43 67.08 24.31
N LEU A 1149 16.29 67.41 23.33
CA LEU A 1149 16.39 66.71 22.06
C LEU A 1149 17.37 65.55 22.20
N LYS A 1150 16.98 64.34 21.80
CA LYS A 1150 17.83 63.15 21.71
C LYS A 1150 17.88 62.63 20.27
N THR A 1151 19.07 62.44 19.72
CA THR A 1151 19.26 61.82 18.39
C THR A 1151 19.67 60.36 18.55
N LEU A 1152 19.16 59.47 17.68
CA LEU A 1152 19.35 58.03 17.76
C LEU A 1152 20.00 57.53 16.46
N ASP A 1153 21.09 56.76 16.59
CA ASP A 1153 21.87 56.28 15.44
C ASP A 1153 21.40 54.91 14.90
N SER A 1154 20.50 54.22 15.61
CA SER A 1154 19.90 52.94 15.21
C SER A 1154 18.44 53.11 14.81
N THR A 1155 18.02 52.47 13.71
CA THR A 1155 16.64 52.47 13.20
C THR A 1155 15.64 51.68 14.06
N SER A 1156 16.07 51.03 15.14
CA SER A 1156 15.20 50.30 16.07
C SER A 1156 14.65 51.23 17.17
N ILE A 1157 13.63 52.03 16.83
CA ILE A 1157 12.87 52.81 17.84
C ILE A 1157 12.05 51.89 18.77
N SER A 1158 11.90 50.59 18.44
CA SER A 1158 11.02 49.66 19.16
C SER A 1158 11.53 49.13 20.51
N ASP A 1159 12.83 49.20 20.82
CA ASP A 1159 13.40 48.41 21.94
C ASP A 1159 13.84 49.25 23.16
N GLN A 1160 13.62 50.58 23.19
CA GLN A 1160 14.02 51.43 24.33
C GLN A 1160 12.93 52.35 24.91
N LEU A 1161 11.67 52.24 24.47
CA LEU A 1161 10.53 52.95 25.08
C LEU A 1161 9.39 51.98 25.45
N SER A 1162 9.74 50.84 26.02
CA SER A 1162 8.81 49.97 26.73
C SER A 1162 8.98 50.19 28.24
N ASP A 1163 8.50 51.31 28.75
CA ASP A 1163 7.86 51.38 30.07
C ASP A 1163 7.27 52.79 30.25
N GLU A 1164 5.97 52.82 30.55
CA GLU A 1164 5.16 53.97 30.98
C GLU A 1164 4.72 55.02 29.94
N ALA A 1165 3.66 54.72 29.16
CA ALA A 1165 2.55 55.66 28.91
C ALA A 1165 1.36 54.97 28.21
N SER A 1166 0.34 54.58 28.98
CA SER A 1166 -0.99 54.29 28.47
C SER A 1166 -1.73 55.60 28.19
N GLY A 1167 -1.99 55.92 26.92
CA GLY A 1167 -2.83 57.05 26.55
C GLY A 1167 -3.07 57.13 25.05
N ASN A 1168 -4.32 57.03 24.64
CA ASN A 1168 -4.82 57.07 23.26
C ASN A 1168 -4.06 58.05 22.35
N GLN A 1169 -3.38 57.52 21.33
CA GLN A 1169 -3.03 58.25 20.12
C GLN A 1169 -3.54 57.45 18.92
N VAL A 1170 -4.59 57.97 18.30
CA VAL A 1170 -5.08 57.56 16.99
C VAL A 1170 -4.13 58.15 15.96
N GLY A 1171 -3.59 57.30 15.08
CA GLY A 1171 -3.06 57.73 13.79
C GLY A 1171 -1.53 57.74 13.64
N TRP A 1172 -0.87 56.58 13.74
CA TRP A 1172 0.34 56.25 12.97
C TRP A 1172 0.35 54.73 12.77
N HIS A 1173 0.18 54.26 11.53
CA HIS A 1173 0.34 52.84 11.19
C HIS A 1173 1.79 52.58 10.80
N ASP A 1174 2.47 51.76 11.59
CA ASP A 1174 3.78 51.17 11.30
C ASP A 1174 3.61 50.13 10.18
N VAL A 1175 3.99 50.48 8.95
CA VAL A 1175 4.05 49.52 7.83
C VAL A 1175 5.47 49.01 7.74
N SER A 1176 5.71 47.87 8.38
CA SER A 1176 6.90 47.04 8.21
C SER A 1176 7.24 46.86 6.73
N LEU A 1177 8.46 47.20 6.33
CA LEU A 1177 9.04 46.85 5.04
C LEU A 1177 8.91 45.34 4.82
N ALA A 1178 8.01 44.96 3.93
CA ALA A 1178 7.88 43.59 3.47
C ALA A 1178 9.22 43.17 2.84
N LYS A 1179 9.86 42.16 3.45
CA LYS A 1179 11.02 41.48 2.88
C LYS A 1179 10.67 40.98 1.48
N ASP A 1180 11.47 41.41 0.51
CA ASP A 1180 11.44 40.90 -0.85
C ASP A 1180 11.45 39.37 -0.89
N SER A 1181 10.52 38.86 -1.70
CA SER A 1181 10.39 37.48 -2.15
C SER A 1181 11.66 37.01 -2.88
N LYS A 1182 12.37 36.04 -2.29
CA LYS A 1182 13.36 35.24 -3.03
C LYS A 1182 12.68 34.03 -3.67
N ILE A 1183 12.86 33.96 -4.97
CA ILE A 1183 12.58 32.83 -5.86
C ILE A 1183 13.37 31.61 -5.38
N GLU A 1184 12.67 30.48 -5.22
CA GLU A 1184 13.26 29.17 -4.92
C GLU A 1184 14.01 28.61 -6.13
N SER A 1185 15.25 28.17 -5.91
CA SER A 1185 15.89 27.16 -6.73
C SER A 1185 16.48 26.07 -5.83
N ASP A 1186 16.10 24.83 -6.12
CA ASP A 1186 16.46 23.61 -5.41
C ASP A 1186 17.94 23.24 -5.59
N ALA A 1187 18.65 22.94 -4.49
CA ALA A 1187 19.64 21.86 -4.40
C ALA A 1187 20.18 21.64 -2.96
N LEU A 1188 19.80 20.49 -2.38
CA LEU A 1188 20.56 19.51 -1.58
C LEU A 1188 21.56 19.95 -0.46
N ARG A 1189 21.18 19.60 0.78
CA ARG A 1189 21.95 19.20 1.99
C ARG A 1189 23.37 19.75 2.23
N ASN A 1190 23.57 20.40 3.38
CA ASN A 1190 24.29 19.82 4.54
C ASN A 1190 24.32 20.75 5.77
N HIS A 1191 24.29 20.14 6.96
CA HIS A 1191 24.41 20.80 8.27
C HIS A 1191 25.70 21.61 8.42
N VAL A 1192 25.60 22.91 8.68
CA VAL A 1192 26.64 23.71 9.35
C VAL A 1192 26.00 24.77 10.27
N ARG A 1193 26.62 24.94 11.45
CA ARG A 1193 26.35 25.90 12.52
C ARG A 1193 25.82 27.26 12.06
N LYS A 1194 24.84 27.80 12.80
CA LYS A 1194 24.49 29.23 12.80
C LYS A 1194 25.74 30.07 13.07
N SER A 1195 26.25 30.76 12.05
CA SER A 1195 27.14 31.92 12.21
C SER A 1195 26.28 33.16 12.45
N LEU A 1196 26.59 33.92 13.51
CA LEU A 1196 26.09 35.29 13.66
C LEU A 1196 26.51 36.10 12.43
N LEU A 1197 25.54 36.72 11.75
CA LEU A 1197 25.83 37.82 10.82
C LEU A 1197 26.15 39.06 11.67
N PRO A 1198 27.18 39.85 11.31
CA PRO A 1198 27.50 41.09 12.01
C PRO A 1198 26.36 42.10 11.84
N GLU A 1199 26.07 42.86 12.90
CA GLU A 1199 25.12 43.98 12.90
C GLU A 1199 25.34 44.86 11.65
N SER A 1200 24.28 45.10 10.88
CA SER A 1200 24.36 46.00 9.73
C SER A 1200 24.66 47.41 10.23
N VAL A 1201 25.83 47.94 9.88
CA VAL A 1201 26.22 49.33 10.17
C VAL A 1201 25.14 50.27 9.61
N SER A 1202 24.67 51.23 10.42
CA SER A 1202 23.66 52.19 10.00
C SER A 1202 24.16 53.02 8.81
N PRO A 1203 23.31 53.30 7.81
CA PRO A 1203 23.76 53.92 6.56
C PRO A 1203 24.09 55.42 6.69
N PHE A 1204 23.68 56.07 7.80
CA PHE A 1204 24.09 57.40 8.23
C PHE A 1204 24.16 57.47 9.77
N ILE A 1205 24.88 58.45 10.33
CA ILE A 1205 25.01 58.70 11.78
C ILE A 1205 24.78 60.18 12.08
N TRP A 1206 24.19 60.52 13.23
CA TRP A 1206 24.16 61.90 13.72
C TRP A 1206 25.54 62.29 14.28
N SER A 1207 26.24 63.19 13.61
CA SER A 1207 27.57 63.66 14.01
C SER A 1207 27.44 64.96 14.83
N GLY A 1208 26.99 64.83 16.08
CA GLY A 1208 26.75 65.95 17.00
C GLY A 1208 26.53 65.50 18.44
N SER A 1209 26.06 66.39 19.32
CA SER A 1209 25.71 66.01 20.70
C SER A 1209 24.47 65.12 20.72
N SER A 1210 24.60 63.89 21.23
CA SER A 1210 23.52 62.88 21.31
C SER A 1210 22.32 63.31 22.14
N SER A 1211 22.50 64.30 23.03
CA SER A 1211 21.40 64.98 23.71
C SER A 1211 21.69 66.47 23.89
N THR A 1212 20.73 67.33 23.54
CA THR A 1212 20.83 68.79 23.68
C THR A 1212 19.64 69.33 24.46
N GLY A 1213 19.88 70.03 25.57
CA GLY A 1213 18.86 70.65 26.41
C GLY A 1213 18.77 72.16 26.21
N VAL A 1214 17.56 72.70 26.02
CA VAL A 1214 17.31 74.14 25.80
C VAL A 1214 16.08 74.59 26.58
N GLN A 1215 16.12 75.79 27.16
CA GLN A 1215 14.97 76.47 27.73
C GLN A 1215 14.44 77.54 26.77
N ILE A 1216 13.15 77.48 26.44
CA ILE A 1216 12.48 78.37 25.49
C ILE A 1216 11.42 79.19 26.24
N LYS A 1217 11.50 80.52 26.09
CA LYS A 1217 10.53 81.45 26.70
C LYS A 1217 9.13 81.27 26.08
N PRO A 1218 8.06 81.70 26.77
CA PRO A 1218 6.71 81.73 26.22
C PRO A 1218 6.65 82.40 24.85
N LEU A 1219 5.88 81.84 23.92
CA LEU A 1219 5.63 82.39 22.57
C LEU A 1219 6.91 82.76 21.79
N SER A 1220 8.00 82.02 22.01
CA SER A 1220 9.30 82.29 21.39
C SER A 1220 9.88 81.10 20.66
N THR A 1221 10.78 81.37 19.71
CA THR A 1221 11.50 80.36 18.93
C THR A 1221 12.94 80.24 19.39
N THR A 1222 13.50 79.04 19.36
CA THR A 1222 14.94 78.80 19.53
C THR A 1222 15.42 77.79 18.50
N GLU A 1223 16.69 77.85 18.14
CA GLU A 1223 17.25 77.06 17.06
C GLU A 1223 18.41 76.21 17.54
N ILE A 1224 18.43 74.96 17.08
CA ILE A 1224 19.43 73.95 17.43
C ILE A 1224 20.11 73.49 16.13
N PRO A 1225 21.44 73.62 16.02
CA PRO A 1225 22.16 73.06 14.89
C PRO A 1225 22.24 71.53 15.01
N LEU A 1226 22.06 70.84 13.88
CA LEU A 1226 22.14 69.39 13.76
C LEU A 1226 23.08 69.03 12.61
N GLN A 1227 23.76 67.89 12.69
CA GLN A 1227 24.67 67.44 11.64
C GLN A 1227 24.62 65.92 11.51
N ILE A 1228 24.72 65.41 10.28
CA ILE A 1228 24.81 63.98 9.98
C ILE A 1228 25.99 63.67 9.06
N CYS A 1229 26.47 62.43 9.14
CA CYS A 1229 27.42 61.84 8.21
C CYS A 1229 26.75 60.70 7.44
N VAL A 1230 26.76 60.78 6.11
CA VAL A 1230 26.20 59.76 5.20
C VAL A 1230 27.34 59.01 4.50
N PHE A 1231 27.25 57.68 4.41
CA PHE A 1231 28.35 56.83 3.90
C PHE A 1231 28.12 56.22 2.51
N SER A 1232 26.92 56.35 1.95
CA SER A 1232 26.59 55.83 0.62
C SER A 1232 25.57 56.72 -0.09
N PRO A 1233 25.39 56.60 -1.41
CA PRO A 1233 24.26 57.21 -2.09
C PRO A 1233 22.97 56.46 -1.79
N GLY A 1234 21.87 57.20 -1.62
CA GLY A 1234 20.57 56.65 -1.27
C GLY A 1234 19.63 57.69 -0.67
N THR A 1235 18.38 57.29 -0.41
CA THR A 1235 17.39 58.09 0.30
C THR A 1235 17.30 57.61 1.76
N TYR A 1236 17.57 58.50 2.71
CA TYR A 1236 17.69 58.21 4.14
C TYR A 1236 16.60 58.91 4.94
N ASP A 1237 15.97 58.20 5.87
CA ASP A 1237 15.00 58.77 6.82
C ASP A 1237 15.71 59.29 8.07
N LEU A 1238 15.60 60.60 8.31
CA LEU A 1238 16.19 61.27 9.46
C LEU A 1238 15.20 61.42 10.63
N SER A 1239 14.11 60.64 10.69
CA SER A 1239 13.12 60.69 11.78
C SER A 1239 13.63 60.18 13.15
N ASN A 1240 14.84 59.61 13.20
CA ASN A 1240 15.40 58.94 14.39
C ASN A 1240 15.88 59.97 15.45
N TYR A 1241 14.98 60.80 15.94
CA TYR A 1241 15.20 61.72 17.05
C TYR A 1241 13.93 61.86 17.90
N VAL A 1242 14.08 62.26 19.16
CA VAL A 1242 12.98 62.39 20.12
C VAL A 1242 13.11 63.72 20.88
N LEU A 1243 12.04 64.49 20.95
CA LEU A 1243 11.93 65.71 21.75
C LEU A 1243 11.12 65.41 23.02
N ASN A 1244 11.76 65.51 24.17
CA ASN A 1244 11.07 65.52 25.46
C ASN A 1244 10.92 66.97 25.91
N TRP A 1245 9.70 67.40 26.19
CA TRP A 1245 9.43 68.77 26.63
C TRP A 1245 8.65 68.78 27.95
N ASN A 1246 9.00 69.71 28.83
CA ASN A 1246 8.32 69.97 30.10
C ASN A 1246 8.06 71.48 30.22
N LEU A 1247 6.82 71.86 30.52
CA LEU A 1247 6.44 73.24 30.81
C LEU A 1247 6.60 73.51 32.31
N GLU A 1248 7.32 74.57 32.66
CA GLU A 1248 7.36 75.03 34.06
C GLU A 1248 6.01 75.63 34.45
N PRO A 1249 5.43 75.25 35.61
CA PRO A 1249 4.17 75.81 36.06
C PRO A 1249 4.34 77.30 36.36
N VAL A 1250 3.58 78.15 35.68
CA VAL A 1250 3.49 79.58 36.01
C VAL A 1250 2.64 79.69 37.28
N ASN A 1251 3.24 80.15 38.38
CA ASN A 1251 2.53 80.50 39.61
C ASN A 1251 1.74 81.79 39.40
N ASP A 1252 0.58 81.68 38.73
CA ASP A 1252 -0.48 82.67 38.87
C ASP A 1252 -1.80 81.93 39.12
N HIS A 1253 -2.31 82.13 40.34
CA HIS A 1253 -3.63 81.69 40.75
C HIS A 1253 -4.68 82.42 39.92
N GLU A 1254 -5.41 81.71 39.04
CA GLU A 1254 -6.88 81.69 38.95
C GLU A 1254 -7.38 80.98 37.67
N ASN A 1255 -8.17 79.91 37.89
CA ASN A 1255 -9.25 79.35 37.06
C ASN A 1255 -9.06 79.08 35.55
N VAL A 1256 -9.09 77.79 35.16
CA VAL A 1256 -10.22 77.09 34.48
C VAL A 1256 -9.71 75.71 34.01
N GLY A 1257 -10.53 74.67 34.18
CA GLY A 1257 -10.16 73.27 33.96
C GLY A 1257 -10.00 72.86 32.49
N GLU A 1258 -8.78 73.00 31.98
CA GLU A 1258 -8.22 72.13 30.96
C GLU A 1258 -6.95 71.47 31.53
N ARG A 1259 -6.85 70.14 31.47
CA ARG A 1259 -5.61 69.43 31.82
C ARG A 1259 -4.57 69.73 30.73
N ILE A 1260 -3.88 70.86 30.87
CA ILE A 1260 -2.72 71.17 30.03
C ILE A 1260 -1.65 70.15 30.38
N GLN A 1261 -1.26 69.33 29.40
CA GLN A 1261 -0.20 68.33 29.54
C GLN A 1261 1.10 69.07 29.91
N SER A 1262 1.56 68.93 31.16
CA SER A 1262 2.73 69.64 31.69
C SER A 1262 4.06 69.10 31.17
N SER A 1263 4.03 67.92 30.58
CA SER A 1263 5.17 67.24 29.97
C SER A 1263 4.71 66.31 28.85
N GLY A 1264 5.57 66.09 27.86
CA GLY A 1264 5.30 65.20 26.75
C GLY A 1264 6.53 64.76 25.99
N THR A 1265 6.41 63.63 25.29
CA THR A 1265 7.42 63.09 24.39
C THR A 1265 6.90 63.13 22.97
N SER A 1266 7.73 63.66 22.08
CA SER A 1266 7.42 63.98 20.71
C SER A 1266 8.44 63.27 19.82
N LEU A 1267 7.99 62.25 19.08
CA LEU A 1267 8.85 61.52 18.13
C LEU A 1267 9.16 62.40 16.90
N GLY A 1268 10.35 62.23 16.34
CA GLY A 1268 10.76 62.88 15.11
C GLY A 1268 9.86 62.48 13.94
N TYR A 1269 9.56 63.44 13.07
CA TYR A 1269 8.77 63.17 11.87
C TYR A 1269 9.70 62.69 10.75
N PRO A 1270 9.19 61.89 9.79
CA PRO A 1270 9.93 61.51 8.59
C PRO A 1270 10.56 62.72 7.92
N TYR A 1271 11.86 62.64 7.69
CA TYR A 1271 12.60 63.63 6.92
C TYR A 1271 13.54 62.89 6.00
N TYR A 1272 13.13 62.74 4.74
CA TYR A 1272 13.95 62.06 3.75
C TYR A 1272 15.00 62.98 3.15
N LEU A 1273 16.25 62.55 3.21
CA LEU A 1273 17.38 63.15 2.51
C LEU A 1273 17.84 62.18 1.42
N THR A 1274 17.90 62.65 0.17
CA THR A 1274 18.47 61.87 -0.94
C THR A 1274 19.89 62.35 -1.24
N VAL A 1275 20.88 61.46 -1.06
CA VAL A 1275 22.26 61.73 -1.47
C VAL A 1275 22.53 60.99 -2.76
N LEU A 1276 22.79 61.74 -3.83
CA LEU A 1276 23.08 61.20 -5.15
C LEU A 1276 24.60 61.24 -5.39
N PRO A 1277 25.15 60.26 -6.13
CA PRO A 1277 26.54 60.36 -6.56
C PRO A 1277 26.68 61.54 -7.53
N SER A 1278 27.70 62.38 -7.34
CA SER A 1278 28.17 63.27 -8.41
C SER A 1278 29.13 62.50 -9.31
N ASP A 1279 29.08 62.77 -10.62
CA ASP A 1279 30.02 62.21 -11.60
C ASP A 1279 31.49 62.61 -11.34
#